data_AF-A0A378JTR0-F1
#
_entry.id   AF-A0A378JTR0-F1
#
_cell.length_a   1.000
_cell.length_b   1.000
_cell.length_c   1.000
_cell.angle_alpha   90.00
_cell.angle_beta   90.00
_cell.angle_gamma   90.00
#
_symmetry.space_group_name_H-M   'P 1'
#
loop_
_entity.id
_entity.type
_entity.pdbx_description
1 polymer ?
#
loop_
_entity_poly.entity_id
_entity_poly.type
_entity_poly.pdbx_seq_one_letter_code
_entity_poly.pdbx_strand_id
1 'polypeptide(L)'
;MATFKYTSKVANACTRKRDAKYLLFSFDFLEHVGLISVPHTAKDRNLMALLKHPASDHLELTLELLSNSSLLTGALKQENFNRIISHSNLEQVNTVIMFLLSDKSMGANSEQEYFDCVVNHNNLLEVTRVLAKRNTLAVKNRLVYTKLLLGAISPEQAIRALAILEMYGLTNSSWLSRIIKVLLSHRHPVDFINSFLSLLRGKLLDSTSAESYFQSIALHEKPLLIANVIRILDGIGILMMPETYRLLTRHPNIEELVNALQDPKVMHYLYQTSGQDVLEMLLKHSSPLLIVAIIQHLDEELLTNYHAKTNIKVITRFKNPVLLKQMLVALKSANLPKNPDCSQACFDVITQHEYPKEMIDLISYLNISGLLQSLPSSNIRALDRNTNPWVVIHIFNKLLQLGFIPEQEKQKYFDLIIKYPDPDFILNTINLMNDIGLLSNGRGRENFDAIMNCIKAKEVVEALWRLRTSHVLLASETQKQFDALLIDENPIRYALLYIESEQVMIVPLSFNFLKIPENLQIIDDLYWNGALSHESSEDSDAHAEHDMFNGTQESIKDILGESSQSPLFEMNKVQNRRAVLKHKNATALAAAVDFLYQHGLLNQDNFNRLIKHKQIDVLVKGLSTLNNAHLMSSDWGQKLFKQVAAHESPWHAAVALWEFSQFGLLTGTNVDAHIRTIGGLNPSDLRLLGDAVELLHHDDLLDDAALRLLSSSSNRYDLAQALVILNNHGLLAGYAAKANIQTVVSSLFPKEMASALGILHQRGILKGIKAPTLRHKLSKHKSPYDLAIAWCKLEEYDLLTAENIELVNAHNNSLAAASTLGTVYSVSAATDKADHFLKKAIRTKQNPAVITEAMRVFSDNGLSNEFSATLYQNAVLNHPDPVSLAKAFFAFLQSKPINELFQLQYLNAISTHPNPLFAATLLLLPCLAGHEAQKHRHLKQINEQNNTLGAQTILNALDSVHLLSAEFLEHHFGLILKCKDADHLSVMITMLGKVQLFSSDNGRRNIVLLFQHENPLILFQALDRLNQLGLLTCENAEEILISRCPQLLSQALTDLHKAGLLNEHNRNILVKHSQPLDASRVLIHLSNFGLLSLKMASSFEDAIAGHAALETVADNLARYDTEELNTNRMPNERYSLIIDLKKYIARTEFYQEGRPGTIDFEQGFLFFTKSRGANRQANYLLACHLLKVLLFFPEISVGNLYENVYAYRAEIIIENNIQHHSDRTIHSNGLNAIIEKLRHLALQEISELNPLQTDIGVDFWMKKRYV
;
A
#
# COMPACT_ATOMS: atom_id res chain seq x y z
N MET A 1 -55.61 57.07 -59.42
CA MET A 1 -56.21 56.01 -58.56
C MET A 1 -55.51 54.65 -58.70
N ALA A 2 -55.18 54.18 -59.91
CA ALA A 2 -54.37 52.98 -60.12
C ALA A 2 -52.93 53.11 -59.56
N THR A 3 -52.33 54.31 -59.68
CA THR A 3 -50.98 54.63 -59.16
C THR A 3 -50.91 54.59 -57.63
N PHE A 4 -52.00 54.94 -56.94
CA PHE A 4 -52.10 54.93 -55.47
C PHE A 4 -52.26 53.50 -54.91
N LYS A 5 -52.94 52.62 -55.65
CA LYS A 5 -53.05 51.18 -55.33
C LYS A 5 -51.72 50.44 -55.57
N TYR A 6 -50.92 50.86 -56.54
CA TYR A 6 -49.61 50.27 -56.81
C TYR A 6 -48.57 50.69 -55.76
N THR A 7 -48.52 51.98 -55.40
CA THR A 7 -47.64 52.50 -54.33
C THR A 7 -47.98 51.95 -52.95
N SER A 8 -49.26 51.78 -52.60
CA SER A 8 -49.68 51.13 -51.35
C SER A 8 -49.29 49.64 -51.29
N LYS A 9 -49.35 48.91 -52.41
CA LYS A 9 -48.89 47.51 -52.49
C LYS A 9 -47.37 47.38 -52.42
N VAL A 10 -46.63 48.29 -53.04
CA VAL A 10 -45.15 48.33 -52.98
C VAL A 10 -44.68 48.71 -51.57
N ALA A 11 -45.32 49.70 -50.93
CA ALA A 11 -45.03 50.09 -49.55
C ALA A 11 -45.31 48.93 -48.57
N ASN A 12 -46.45 48.25 -48.70
CA ASN A 12 -46.79 47.08 -47.87
C ASN A 12 -45.86 45.87 -48.10
N ALA A 13 -45.40 45.66 -49.34
CA ALA A 13 -44.42 44.62 -49.67
C ALA A 13 -43.03 44.92 -49.10
N CYS A 14 -42.62 46.19 -49.07
CA CYS A 14 -41.34 46.62 -48.50
C CYS A 14 -41.33 46.55 -46.96
N THR A 15 -42.43 46.88 -46.28
CA THR A 15 -42.55 46.71 -44.82
C THR A 15 -42.53 45.25 -44.36
N ARG A 16 -42.99 44.29 -45.19
CA ARG A 16 -42.95 42.85 -44.84
C ARG A 16 -41.58 42.21 -45.03
N LYS A 17 -40.70 42.80 -45.86
CA LYS A 17 -39.34 42.30 -46.09
C LYS A 17 -38.25 42.99 -45.25
N ARG A 18 -38.58 44.02 -44.45
CA ARG A 18 -37.62 44.82 -43.66
C ARG A 18 -36.41 45.27 -44.48
N ASP A 19 -36.64 45.75 -45.71
CA ASP A 19 -35.57 46.19 -46.60
C ASP A 19 -35.73 47.69 -46.91
N ALA A 20 -35.09 48.54 -46.10
CA ALA A 20 -35.25 49.99 -46.09
C ALA A 20 -34.83 50.68 -47.40
N LYS A 21 -34.02 49.99 -48.24
CA LYS A 21 -33.45 50.51 -49.49
C LYS A 21 -34.49 50.95 -50.52
N TYR A 22 -35.63 50.25 -50.59
CA TYR A 22 -36.66 50.51 -51.60
C TYR A 22 -37.62 51.66 -51.22
N LEU A 23 -37.66 52.03 -49.94
CA LEU A 23 -38.58 53.04 -49.42
C LEU A 23 -38.09 54.47 -49.69
N LEU A 24 -36.79 54.76 -49.65
CA LEU A 24 -36.29 56.11 -50.01
C LEU A 24 -36.22 56.35 -51.52
N PHE A 25 -35.78 55.34 -52.28
CA PHE A 25 -35.66 55.49 -53.74
C PHE A 25 -37.00 55.79 -54.41
N SER A 26 -38.10 55.33 -53.80
CA SER A 26 -39.45 55.61 -54.29
C SER A 26 -39.99 56.99 -53.87
N PHE A 27 -39.55 57.57 -52.75
CA PHE A 27 -39.96 58.93 -52.36
C PHE A 27 -39.17 60.02 -53.09
N ASP A 28 -37.85 59.89 -53.24
CA ASP A 28 -37.05 60.83 -54.01
C ASP A 28 -37.43 60.82 -55.49
N PHE A 29 -37.67 59.64 -56.07
CA PHE A 29 -38.18 59.56 -57.44
C PHE A 29 -39.52 60.29 -57.57
N LEU A 30 -40.48 60.04 -56.67
CA LEU A 30 -41.82 60.67 -56.74
C LEU A 30 -41.80 62.19 -56.48
N GLU A 31 -40.86 62.71 -55.69
CA GLU A 31 -40.67 64.16 -55.47
C GLU A 31 -39.93 64.80 -56.68
N HIS A 32 -38.97 64.09 -57.29
CA HIS A 32 -38.21 64.56 -58.46
C HIS A 32 -39.04 64.59 -59.76
N VAL A 33 -40.04 63.69 -59.92
CA VAL A 33 -41.06 63.80 -60.99
C VAL A 33 -42.27 64.68 -60.61
N GLY A 34 -42.24 65.38 -59.47
CA GLY A 34 -43.23 66.39 -59.08
C GLY A 34 -44.61 65.84 -58.68
N LEU A 35 -44.70 64.56 -58.29
CA LEU A 35 -45.98 63.88 -58.03
C LEU A 35 -46.49 64.02 -56.59
N ILE A 36 -45.64 64.40 -55.64
CA ILE A 36 -46.00 64.64 -54.22
C ILE A 36 -45.02 65.62 -53.57
N SER A 37 -45.50 66.54 -52.71
CA SER A 37 -44.65 67.28 -51.77
C SER A 37 -44.64 66.57 -50.41
N VAL A 38 -43.49 66.09 -49.96
CA VAL A 38 -43.39 65.37 -48.68
C VAL A 38 -43.20 66.36 -47.53
N PRO A 39 -44.07 66.39 -46.50
CA PRO A 39 -43.91 67.29 -45.35
C PRO A 39 -42.58 67.06 -44.62
N HIS A 40 -41.91 68.13 -44.17
CA HIS A 40 -40.62 68.05 -43.46
C HIS A 40 -40.61 67.03 -42.30
N THR A 41 -41.71 66.89 -41.58
CA THR A 41 -41.86 65.92 -40.48
C THR A 41 -41.80 64.44 -40.92
N ALA A 42 -42.11 64.14 -42.18
CA ALA A 42 -41.98 62.80 -42.74
C ALA A 42 -40.54 62.50 -43.20
N LYS A 43 -39.80 63.52 -43.68
CA LYS A 43 -38.35 63.42 -43.95
C LYS A 43 -37.58 63.13 -42.65
N ASP A 44 -37.93 63.81 -41.56
CA ASP A 44 -37.33 63.58 -40.24
C ASP A 44 -37.60 62.16 -39.70
N ARG A 45 -38.83 61.63 -39.85
CA ARG A 45 -39.15 60.26 -39.42
C ARG A 45 -38.43 59.18 -40.24
N ASN A 46 -38.24 59.41 -41.54
CA ASN A 46 -37.55 58.44 -42.41
C ASN A 46 -36.04 58.47 -42.20
N LEU A 47 -35.45 59.65 -41.98
CA LEU A 47 -34.06 59.78 -41.52
C LEU A 47 -33.84 59.04 -40.19
N MET A 48 -34.80 59.18 -39.25
CA MET A 48 -34.79 58.45 -37.98
C MET A 48 -34.94 56.93 -38.11
N ALA A 49 -35.61 56.46 -39.16
CA ALA A 49 -35.71 55.03 -39.44
C ALA A 49 -34.42 54.48 -40.06
N LEU A 50 -33.70 55.28 -40.87
CA LEU A 50 -32.40 54.88 -41.43
C LEU A 50 -31.28 54.85 -40.41
N LEU A 51 -31.22 55.84 -39.52
CA LEU A 51 -30.20 55.91 -38.45
C LEU A 51 -30.34 54.80 -37.40
N LYS A 52 -31.44 54.03 -37.42
CA LYS A 52 -31.65 52.86 -36.56
C LYS A 52 -31.38 51.52 -37.27
N HIS A 53 -31.00 51.53 -38.55
CA HIS A 53 -30.85 50.32 -39.36
C HIS A 53 -29.40 49.79 -39.29
N PRO A 54 -29.17 48.53 -38.87
CA PRO A 54 -27.84 48.01 -38.51
C PRO A 54 -26.93 47.59 -39.69
N ALA A 55 -27.32 47.82 -40.95
CA ALA A 55 -26.57 47.34 -42.13
C ALA A 55 -25.69 48.45 -42.75
N SER A 56 -24.42 48.13 -43.00
CA SER A 56 -23.34 49.05 -43.42
C SER A 56 -23.61 49.80 -44.73
N ASP A 57 -24.33 49.18 -45.65
CA ASP A 57 -24.42 49.61 -47.05
C ASP A 57 -25.39 50.79 -47.27
N HIS A 58 -26.01 51.28 -46.19
CA HIS A 58 -26.98 52.38 -46.23
C HIS A 58 -26.41 53.72 -45.76
N LEU A 59 -25.27 53.73 -45.06
CA LEU A 59 -24.72 54.96 -44.50
C LEU A 59 -24.15 55.89 -45.58
N GLU A 60 -23.47 55.34 -46.58
CA GLU A 60 -22.90 56.12 -47.70
C GLU A 60 -24.00 56.86 -48.48
N LEU A 61 -25.10 56.17 -48.79
CA LEU A 61 -26.28 56.76 -49.44
C LEU A 61 -26.99 57.79 -48.55
N THR A 62 -27.02 57.55 -47.22
CA THR A 62 -27.59 58.51 -46.24
C THR A 62 -26.76 59.78 -46.19
N LEU A 63 -25.44 59.67 -46.31
CA LEU A 63 -24.50 60.79 -46.28
C LEU A 63 -24.56 61.61 -47.56
N GLU A 64 -24.66 60.95 -48.72
CA GLU A 64 -24.89 61.62 -49.99
C GLU A 64 -26.20 62.43 -49.98
N LEU A 65 -27.28 61.87 -49.41
CA LEU A 65 -28.56 62.56 -49.25
C LEU A 65 -28.52 63.71 -48.23
N LEU A 66 -27.80 63.53 -47.12
CA LEU A 66 -27.62 64.58 -46.11
C LEU A 66 -26.79 65.75 -46.64
N SER A 67 -25.73 65.47 -47.41
CA SER A 67 -24.86 66.50 -48.01
C SER A 67 -25.55 67.42 -49.00
N ASN A 68 -26.58 66.92 -49.69
CA ASN A 68 -27.38 67.67 -50.66
C ASN A 68 -28.61 68.35 -50.04
N SER A 69 -28.84 68.18 -48.74
CA SER A 69 -30.02 68.70 -48.03
C SER A 69 -29.65 69.89 -47.13
N SER A 70 -30.56 70.86 -47.01
CA SER A 70 -30.45 71.98 -46.06
C SER A 70 -30.53 71.57 -44.57
N LEU A 71 -30.52 70.26 -44.27
CA LEU A 71 -30.63 69.71 -42.91
C LEU A 71 -29.34 69.85 -42.08
N LEU A 72 -28.23 70.25 -42.72
CA LEU A 72 -26.94 70.54 -42.07
C LEU A 72 -26.63 72.05 -41.95
N THR A 73 -27.57 72.93 -42.29
CA THR A 73 -27.45 74.39 -42.11
C THR A 73 -28.48 74.91 -41.09
N GLY A 74 -28.10 75.89 -40.28
CA GLY A 74 -28.98 76.52 -39.29
C GLY A 74 -29.14 75.75 -37.96
N ALA A 75 -30.19 76.08 -37.20
CA ALA A 75 -30.38 75.68 -35.79
C ALA A 75 -30.44 74.16 -35.53
N LEU A 76 -30.76 73.36 -36.55
CA LEU A 76 -30.82 71.89 -36.45
C LEU A 76 -29.45 71.22 -36.58
N LYS A 77 -28.40 71.95 -36.98
CA LYS A 77 -27.05 71.42 -37.20
C LYS A 77 -26.48 70.76 -35.96
N GLN A 78 -26.57 71.42 -34.80
CA GLN A 78 -26.01 70.91 -33.54
C GLN A 78 -26.81 69.71 -33.00
N GLU A 79 -28.14 69.71 -33.16
CA GLU A 79 -28.99 68.61 -32.70
C GLU A 79 -28.78 67.33 -33.54
N ASN A 80 -28.70 67.47 -34.86
CA ASN A 80 -28.40 66.36 -35.76
C ASN A 80 -26.97 65.85 -35.56
N PHE A 81 -26.00 66.76 -35.34
CA PHE A 81 -24.64 66.39 -34.99
C PHE A 81 -24.58 65.59 -33.67
N ASN A 82 -25.24 66.06 -32.62
CA ASN A 82 -25.31 65.37 -31.31
C ASN A 82 -25.97 63.99 -31.40
N ARG A 83 -26.89 63.78 -32.34
CA ARG A 83 -27.51 62.48 -32.59
C ARG A 83 -26.63 61.56 -33.43
N ILE A 84 -25.91 62.09 -34.42
CA ILE A 84 -24.93 61.33 -35.21
C ILE A 84 -23.81 60.81 -34.31
N ILE A 85 -23.27 61.65 -33.41
CA ILE A 85 -22.19 61.23 -32.48
C ILE A 85 -22.67 60.22 -31.41
N SER A 86 -23.99 60.08 -31.19
CA SER A 86 -24.56 59.06 -30.30
C SER A 86 -24.75 57.68 -30.96
N HIS A 87 -24.38 57.53 -32.23
CA HIS A 87 -24.50 56.28 -32.98
C HIS A 87 -23.43 55.26 -32.54
N SER A 88 -23.82 54.00 -32.35
CA SER A 88 -22.99 52.95 -31.73
C SER A 88 -21.86 52.39 -32.62
N ASN A 89 -21.74 52.87 -33.85
CA ASN A 89 -20.72 52.46 -34.83
C ASN A 89 -19.82 53.65 -35.13
N LEU A 90 -18.67 53.71 -34.47
CA LEU A 90 -17.77 54.86 -34.49
C LEU A 90 -17.06 55.05 -35.83
N GLU A 91 -16.82 53.97 -36.60
CA GLU A 91 -16.21 54.08 -37.93
C GLU A 91 -17.13 54.80 -38.91
N GLN A 92 -18.44 54.55 -38.80
CA GLN A 92 -19.47 55.27 -39.54
C GLN A 92 -19.57 56.74 -39.10
N VAL A 93 -19.59 57.01 -37.80
CA VAL A 93 -19.56 58.38 -37.23
C VAL A 93 -18.33 59.14 -37.70
N ASN A 94 -17.17 58.50 -37.76
CA ASN A 94 -15.94 59.09 -38.25
C ASN A 94 -16.03 59.47 -39.73
N THR A 95 -16.60 58.63 -40.59
CA THR A 95 -16.82 58.96 -42.01
C THR A 95 -17.74 60.17 -42.18
N VAL A 96 -18.82 60.24 -41.38
CA VAL A 96 -19.73 61.41 -41.38
C VAL A 96 -19.00 62.68 -40.95
N ILE A 97 -18.18 62.59 -39.91
CA ILE A 97 -17.52 63.76 -39.32
C ILE A 97 -16.36 64.23 -40.20
N MET A 98 -15.62 63.32 -40.82
CA MET A 98 -14.60 63.64 -41.82
C MET A 98 -15.22 64.36 -43.03
N PHE A 99 -16.43 63.98 -43.44
CA PHE A 99 -17.21 64.69 -44.46
C PHE A 99 -17.65 66.09 -44.00
N LEU A 100 -18.12 66.24 -42.76
CA LEU A 100 -18.54 67.54 -42.21
C LEU A 100 -17.37 68.51 -41.95
N LEU A 101 -16.18 67.98 -41.66
CA LEU A 101 -14.96 68.74 -41.40
C LEU A 101 -14.26 69.18 -42.70
N SER A 102 -14.34 68.40 -43.79
CA SER A 102 -13.78 68.77 -45.09
C SER A 102 -14.53 69.95 -45.73
N ASP A 103 -15.80 70.13 -45.39
CA ASP A 103 -16.67 71.21 -45.89
C ASP A 103 -16.47 72.57 -45.18
N LYS A 104 -15.43 72.72 -44.33
CA LYS A 104 -15.11 73.93 -43.53
C LYS A 104 -16.27 74.53 -42.71
N SER A 105 -17.39 73.81 -42.57
CA SER A 105 -18.62 74.34 -41.99
C SER A 105 -18.67 74.20 -40.46
N MET A 106 -17.71 73.49 -39.85
CA MET A 106 -17.59 73.22 -38.42
C MET A 106 -16.60 74.20 -37.76
N GLY A 107 -17.01 74.89 -36.69
CA GLY A 107 -16.16 75.81 -35.92
C GLY A 107 -15.25 75.08 -34.92
N ALA A 108 -14.22 75.74 -34.39
CA ALA A 108 -13.24 75.11 -33.50
C ALA A 108 -13.82 74.39 -32.26
N ASN A 109 -14.99 74.82 -31.77
CA ASN A 109 -15.65 74.20 -30.61
C ASN A 109 -16.22 72.80 -30.90
N SER A 110 -16.67 72.53 -32.13
CA SER A 110 -17.23 71.23 -32.50
C SER A 110 -16.15 70.15 -32.69
N GLU A 111 -14.89 70.55 -32.88
CA GLU A 111 -13.76 69.63 -32.93
C GLU A 111 -13.43 69.07 -31.53
N GLN A 112 -13.51 69.91 -30.49
CA GLN A 112 -13.32 69.48 -29.10
C GLN A 112 -14.48 68.60 -28.62
N GLU A 113 -15.73 68.95 -28.94
CA GLU A 113 -16.92 68.12 -28.64
C GLU A 113 -16.86 66.75 -29.34
N TYR A 114 -16.36 66.72 -30.59
CA TYR A 114 -16.08 65.47 -31.29
C TYR A 114 -15.02 64.63 -30.57
N PHE A 115 -13.91 65.24 -30.14
CA PHE A 115 -12.89 64.53 -29.38
C PHE A 115 -13.42 63.99 -28.05
N ASP A 116 -14.20 64.78 -27.32
CA ASP A 116 -14.80 64.35 -26.06
C ASP A 116 -15.82 63.21 -26.28
N CYS A 117 -16.58 63.23 -27.38
CA CYS A 117 -17.51 62.15 -27.71
C CYS A 117 -16.78 60.86 -28.14
N VAL A 118 -15.72 60.98 -28.95
CA VAL A 118 -14.87 59.86 -29.35
C VAL A 118 -14.21 59.21 -28.13
N VAL A 119 -13.72 60.00 -27.16
CA VAL A 119 -13.06 59.47 -25.96
C VAL A 119 -14.02 58.77 -24.99
N ASN A 120 -15.30 59.15 -24.98
CA ASN A 120 -16.31 58.56 -24.10
C ASN A 120 -17.07 57.37 -24.72
N HIS A 121 -16.68 56.89 -25.91
CA HIS A 121 -17.36 55.78 -26.55
C HIS A 121 -16.92 54.42 -25.96
N ASN A 122 -17.90 53.55 -25.72
CA ASN A 122 -17.73 52.28 -24.99
C ASN A 122 -16.84 51.25 -25.72
N ASN A 123 -16.66 51.41 -27.04
CA ASN A 123 -15.83 50.53 -27.86
C ASN A 123 -14.42 51.12 -28.08
N LEU A 124 -13.53 50.87 -27.12
CA LEU A 124 -12.16 51.38 -27.08
C LEU A 124 -11.37 51.15 -28.37
N LEU A 125 -11.60 50.01 -29.04
CA LEU A 125 -10.88 49.63 -30.24
C LEU A 125 -11.22 50.55 -31.42
N GLU A 126 -12.50 50.90 -31.53
CA GLU A 126 -13.02 51.77 -32.59
C GLU A 126 -12.55 53.21 -32.40
N VAL A 127 -12.59 53.70 -31.15
CA VAL A 127 -12.04 54.99 -30.72
C VAL A 127 -10.59 55.11 -31.17
N THR A 128 -9.84 54.04 -30.95
CA THR A 128 -8.41 54.03 -31.22
C THR A 128 -8.09 54.02 -32.72
N ARG A 129 -8.86 53.31 -33.54
CA ARG A 129 -8.71 53.36 -35.02
C ARG A 129 -9.04 54.74 -35.59
N VAL A 130 -10.07 55.38 -35.06
CA VAL A 130 -10.51 56.71 -35.48
C VAL A 130 -9.43 57.76 -35.13
N LEU A 131 -8.89 57.70 -33.91
CA LEU A 131 -7.80 58.59 -33.48
C LEU A 131 -6.50 58.36 -34.27
N ALA A 132 -6.16 57.10 -34.57
CA ALA A 132 -4.95 56.74 -35.32
C ALA A 132 -4.96 57.24 -36.78
N LYS A 133 -6.12 57.18 -37.46
CA LYS A 133 -6.28 57.68 -38.83
C LYS A 133 -6.11 59.20 -38.96
N ARG A 134 -6.31 59.98 -37.88
CA ARG A 134 -6.38 61.45 -37.96
C ARG A 134 -5.02 62.16 -37.85
N ASN A 135 -3.98 61.50 -37.34
CA ASN A 135 -2.59 62.00 -37.21
C ASN A 135 -2.47 63.52 -36.89
N THR A 136 -3.30 64.04 -35.99
CA THR A 136 -3.33 65.47 -35.65
C THR A 136 -2.52 65.75 -34.40
N LEU A 137 -1.84 66.91 -34.35
CA LEU A 137 -1.03 67.36 -33.20
C LEU A 137 -1.79 67.34 -31.86
N ALA A 138 -3.11 67.45 -31.89
CA ALA A 138 -3.99 67.39 -30.71
C ALA A 138 -3.94 66.04 -29.97
N VAL A 139 -3.58 64.94 -30.65
CA VAL A 139 -3.50 63.59 -30.06
C VAL A 139 -2.29 63.45 -29.10
N LYS A 140 -1.34 64.39 -29.09
CA LYS A 140 -0.21 64.38 -28.14
C LYS A 140 -0.58 64.75 -26.70
N ASN A 141 -1.85 65.06 -26.42
CA ASN A 141 -2.25 65.54 -25.09
C ASN A 141 -2.33 64.40 -24.05
N ARG A 142 -1.50 64.51 -23.01
CA ARG A 142 -1.19 63.50 -21.98
C ARG A 142 -2.42 62.96 -21.24
N LEU A 143 -3.50 63.73 -21.16
CA LEU A 143 -4.70 63.41 -20.37
C LEU A 143 -5.65 62.40 -21.06
N VAL A 144 -5.68 62.41 -22.40
CA VAL A 144 -6.61 61.59 -23.20
C VAL A 144 -6.17 60.12 -23.19
N TYR A 145 -4.86 59.87 -23.30
CA TYR A 145 -4.28 58.52 -23.21
C TYR A 145 -4.52 57.84 -21.86
N THR A 146 -4.38 58.59 -20.76
CA THR A 146 -4.57 58.03 -19.42
C THR A 146 -6.04 57.67 -19.16
N LYS A 147 -7.00 58.45 -19.70
CA LYS A 147 -8.43 58.11 -19.63
C LYS A 147 -8.80 56.90 -20.50
N LEU A 148 -8.27 56.79 -21.72
CA LEU A 148 -8.46 55.62 -22.59
C LEU A 148 -7.95 54.32 -21.94
N LEU A 149 -6.80 54.36 -21.27
CA LEU A 149 -6.19 53.17 -20.67
C LEU A 149 -6.80 52.77 -19.32
N LEU A 150 -7.30 53.73 -18.53
CA LEU A 150 -7.99 53.45 -17.28
C LEU A 150 -9.47 53.03 -17.49
N GLY A 151 -10.05 53.34 -18.64
CA GLY A 151 -11.43 52.97 -19.02
C GLY A 151 -11.56 51.63 -19.75
N ALA A 152 -10.45 50.93 -20.03
CA ALA A 152 -10.48 49.64 -20.72
C ALA A 152 -11.12 48.56 -19.83
N ILE A 153 -12.22 47.97 -20.31
CA ILE A 153 -12.99 46.95 -19.58
C ILE A 153 -12.18 45.64 -19.43
N SER A 154 -11.25 45.38 -20.37
CA SER A 154 -10.32 44.25 -20.30
C SER A 154 -8.92 44.58 -20.84
N PRO A 155 -7.86 43.91 -20.35
CA PRO A 155 -6.48 44.05 -20.83
C PRO A 155 -6.32 43.86 -22.34
N GLU A 156 -7.10 42.95 -22.93
CA GLU A 156 -7.05 42.64 -24.35
C GLU A 156 -7.50 43.83 -25.21
N GLN A 157 -8.53 44.56 -24.79
CA GLN A 157 -9.00 45.76 -25.49
C GLN A 157 -7.97 46.89 -25.43
N ALA A 158 -7.32 47.08 -24.28
CA ALA A 158 -6.25 48.06 -24.11
C ALA A 158 -5.07 47.78 -25.06
N ILE A 159 -4.70 46.51 -25.24
CA ILE A 159 -3.56 46.14 -26.08
C ILE A 159 -3.86 46.20 -27.56
N ARG A 160 -5.03 45.75 -28.00
CA ARG A 160 -5.40 45.89 -29.40
C ARG A 160 -5.51 47.36 -29.80
N ALA A 161 -5.96 48.23 -28.88
CA ALA A 161 -5.90 49.69 -29.06
C ALA A 161 -4.45 50.19 -29.20
N LEU A 162 -3.54 49.79 -28.32
CA LEU A 162 -2.13 50.20 -28.37
C LEU A 162 -1.40 49.75 -29.63
N ALA A 163 -1.67 48.53 -30.10
CA ALA A 163 -1.10 48.03 -31.33
C ALA A 163 -1.49 48.89 -32.53
N ILE A 164 -2.73 49.38 -32.56
CA ILE A 164 -3.20 50.31 -33.58
C ILE A 164 -2.49 51.67 -33.45
N LEU A 165 -2.29 52.20 -32.24
CA LEU A 165 -1.63 53.51 -32.06
C LEU A 165 -0.16 53.48 -32.46
N GLU A 166 0.57 52.41 -32.17
CA GLU A 166 1.96 52.29 -32.58
C GLU A 166 2.10 52.03 -34.08
N MET A 167 1.18 51.28 -34.71
CA MET A 167 1.19 51.09 -36.16
C MET A 167 1.10 52.43 -36.92
N TYR A 168 0.62 53.49 -36.27
CA TYR A 168 0.57 54.87 -36.80
C TYR A 168 1.64 55.80 -36.19
N GLY A 169 2.59 55.28 -35.41
CA GLY A 169 3.71 56.03 -34.83
C GLY A 169 3.33 57.00 -33.70
N LEU A 170 2.20 56.76 -33.01
CA LEU A 170 1.65 57.69 -32.01
C LEU A 170 2.03 57.37 -30.56
N THR A 171 2.86 56.36 -30.34
CA THR A 171 3.34 55.91 -29.03
C THR A 171 4.79 56.35 -28.79
N ASN A 172 5.20 56.47 -27.52
CA ASN A 172 6.62 56.64 -27.15
C ASN A 172 7.03 55.59 -26.11
N SER A 173 8.33 55.29 -26.03
CA SER A 173 8.89 54.25 -25.16
C SER A 173 8.53 54.39 -23.67
N SER A 174 8.31 55.61 -23.18
CA SER A 174 7.89 55.84 -21.78
C SER A 174 6.42 55.44 -21.52
N TRP A 175 5.55 55.52 -22.53
CA TRP A 175 4.14 55.11 -22.41
C TRP A 175 4.01 53.59 -22.41
N LEU A 176 4.76 52.92 -23.29
CA LEU A 176 4.81 51.47 -23.37
C LEU A 176 5.21 50.86 -22.01
N SER A 177 6.23 51.43 -21.37
CA SER A 177 6.70 51.01 -20.05
C SER A 177 5.65 51.16 -18.93
N ARG A 178 4.89 52.26 -18.90
CA ARG A 178 3.85 52.49 -17.86
C ARG A 178 2.66 51.55 -18.01
N ILE A 179 2.29 51.21 -19.23
CA ILE A 179 1.15 50.33 -19.52
C ILE A 179 1.50 48.88 -19.21
N ILE A 180 2.73 48.46 -19.54
CA ILE A 180 3.22 47.13 -19.19
C ILE A 180 3.24 46.95 -17.66
N LYS A 181 3.57 48.00 -16.89
CA LYS A 181 3.40 47.99 -15.43
C LYS A 181 1.94 47.76 -14.99
N VAL A 182 0.96 48.38 -15.66
CA VAL A 182 -0.47 48.20 -15.36
C VAL A 182 -0.95 46.78 -15.68
N LEU A 183 -0.51 46.23 -16.82
CA LEU A 183 -0.82 44.86 -17.25
C LEU A 183 -0.20 43.81 -16.32
N LEU A 184 1.02 44.03 -15.84
CA LEU A 184 1.69 43.17 -14.85
C LEU A 184 1.01 43.18 -13.47
N SER A 185 0.21 44.21 -13.17
CA SER A 185 -0.59 44.29 -11.93
C SER A 185 -2.03 43.75 -12.07
N HIS A 186 -2.40 43.15 -13.21
CA HIS A 186 -3.75 42.65 -13.46
C HIS A 186 -4.00 41.27 -12.83
N ARG A 187 -5.15 41.08 -12.17
CA ARG A 187 -5.46 39.87 -11.37
C ARG A 187 -5.77 38.62 -12.20
N HIS A 188 -6.14 38.78 -13.49
CA HIS A 188 -6.49 37.67 -14.38
C HIS A 188 -5.37 37.35 -15.37
N PRO A 189 -4.80 36.12 -15.33
CA PRO A 189 -3.56 35.82 -16.03
C PRO A 189 -3.69 35.50 -17.50
N VAL A 190 -4.78 34.85 -17.90
CA VAL A 190 -5.04 34.47 -19.29
C VAL A 190 -5.16 35.72 -20.16
N ASP A 191 -5.76 36.78 -19.63
CA ASP A 191 -5.88 38.07 -20.30
C ASP A 191 -4.53 38.75 -20.49
N PHE A 192 -3.61 38.62 -19.53
CA PHE A 192 -2.24 39.12 -19.62
C PHE A 192 -1.43 38.36 -20.70
N ILE A 193 -1.62 37.05 -20.81
CA ILE A 193 -0.89 36.20 -21.77
C ILE A 193 -1.32 36.48 -23.21
N ASN A 194 -2.63 36.54 -23.48
CA ASN A 194 -3.16 36.84 -24.82
C ASN A 194 -2.78 38.26 -25.28
N SER A 195 -2.72 39.16 -24.32
CA SER A 195 -2.24 40.53 -24.42
C SER A 195 -0.77 40.62 -24.80
N PHE A 196 0.11 39.96 -24.05
CA PHE A 196 1.56 39.93 -24.30
C PHE A 196 1.89 39.29 -25.65
N LEU A 197 1.18 38.22 -26.02
CA LEU A 197 1.27 37.58 -27.34
C LEU A 197 0.95 38.51 -28.50
N SER A 198 -0.07 39.37 -28.32
CA SER A 198 -0.48 40.32 -29.36
C SER A 198 0.56 41.42 -29.57
N LEU A 199 1.26 41.85 -28.50
CA LEU A 199 2.36 42.81 -28.56
C LEU A 199 3.60 42.23 -29.27
N LEU A 200 3.96 40.97 -28.96
CA LEU A 200 5.08 40.28 -29.60
C LEU A 200 4.81 40.01 -31.09
N ARG A 201 3.62 39.55 -31.46
CA ARG A 201 3.23 39.33 -32.87
C ARG A 201 3.21 40.63 -33.68
N GLY A 202 2.97 41.76 -33.03
CA GLY A 202 3.01 43.10 -33.65
C GLY A 202 4.41 43.68 -33.86
N LYS A 203 5.50 42.99 -33.44
CA LYS A 203 6.88 43.53 -33.38
C LYS A 203 7.02 44.82 -32.56
N LEU A 204 6.16 45.01 -31.57
CA LEU A 204 6.10 46.23 -30.74
C LEU A 204 7.05 46.20 -29.53
N LEU A 205 7.73 45.08 -29.32
CA LEU A 205 8.78 44.91 -28.33
C LEU A 205 10.06 44.55 -29.08
N ASP A 206 11.11 45.37 -28.94
CA ASP A 206 12.44 45.00 -29.42
C ASP A 206 13.08 43.95 -28.47
N SER A 207 14.07 43.21 -28.98
CA SER A 207 14.70 42.12 -28.24
C SER A 207 15.41 42.58 -26.96
N THR A 208 15.82 43.85 -26.89
CA THR A 208 16.59 44.41 -25.77
C THR A 208 15.68 44.89 -24.63
N SER A 209 14.48 45.37 -24.95
CA SER A 209 13.48 45.77 -23.95
C SER A 209 12.73 44.56 -23.36
N ALA A 210 12.59 43.48 -24.13
CA ALA A 210 11.98 42.21 -23.71
C ALA A 210 12.64 41.60 -22.45
N GLU A 211 13.95 41.76 -22.28
CA GLU A 211 14.74 41.21 -21.16
C GLU A 211 14.25 41.69 -19.79
N SER A 212 13.98 43.00 -19.65
CA SER A 212 13.47 43.59 -18.40
C SER A 212 12.04 43.14 -18.05
N TYR A 213 11.26 42.75 -19.07
CA TYR A 213 9.88 42.30 -18.93
C TYR A 213 9.82 40.79 -18.61
N PHE A 214 10.73 39.99 -19.18
CA PHE A 214 10.92 38.59 -18.79
C PHE A 214 11.35 38.46 -17.32
N GLN A 215 12.13 39.40 -16.80
CA GLN A 215 12.43 39.49 -15.36
C GLN A 215 11.18 39.62 -14.49
N SER A 216 10.17 40.37 -14.93
CA SER A 216 8.95 40.58 -14.15
C SER A 216 7.99 39.38 -14.23
N ILE A 217 7.97 38.67 -15.36
CA ILE A 217 7.19 37.44 -15.55
C ILE A 217 7.80 36.26 -14.77
N ALA A 218 9.13 36.18 -14.71
CA ALA A 218 9.87 35.12 -14.03
C ALA A 218 9.84 35.21 -12.49
N LEU A 219 9.34 36.32 -11.92
CA LEU A 219 9.18 36.52 -10.47
C LEU A 219 7.72 36.37 -10.01
N HIS A 220 6.81 35.90 -10.87
CA HIS A 220 5.39 35.81 -10.58
C HIS A 220 5.05 34.56 -9.74
N GLU A 221 4.38 34.71 -8.60
CA GLU A 221 4.19 33.66 -7.56
C GLU A 221 3.38 32.42 -7.99
N LYS A 222 2.77 32.41 -9.18
CA LYS A 222 1.91 31.32 -9.67
C LYS A 222 2.59 30.51 -10.79
N PRO A 223 2.99 29.25 -10.55
CA PRO A 223 3.85 28.49 -11.47
C PRO A 223 3.16 28.01 -12.75
N LEU A 224 1.88 27.61 -12.65
CA LEU A 224 1.06 27.16 -13.79
C LEU A 224 0.91 28.26 -14.88
N LEU A 225 0.99 29.53 -14.46
CA LEU A 225 0.98 30.70 -15.32
C LEU A 225 2.21 30.76 -16.23
N ILE A 226 3.37 30.54 -15.61
CA ILE A 226 4.67 30.67 -16.23
C ILE A 226 4.86 29.51 -17.20
N ALA A 227 4.40 28.31 -16.86
CA ALA A 227 4.40 27.17 -17.77
C ALA A 227 3.58 27.42 -19.05
N ASN A 228 2.38 28.02 -18.92
CA ASN A 228 1.57 28.41 -20.08
C ASN A 228 2.24 29.49 -20.93
N VAL A 229 2.89 30.47 -20.30
CA VAL A 229 3.69 31.50 -21.00
C VAL A 229 4.86 30.87 -21.75
N ILE A 230 5.62 29.97 -21.13
CA ILE A 230 6.75 29.25 -21.76
C ILE A 230 6.28 28.44 -22.96
N ARG A 231 5.21 27.64 -22.81
CA ARG A 231 4.67 26.81 -23.91
C ARG A 231 4.22 27.63 -25.11
N ILE A 232 3.76 28.85 -24.84
CA ILE A 232 3.35 29.82 -25.85
C ILE A 232 4.54 30.50 -26.50
N LEU A 233 5.57 30.89 -25.74
CA LEU A 233 6.83 31.46 -26.22
C LEU A 233 7.63 30.47 -27.08
N ASP A 234 7.53 29.16 -26.76
CA ASP A 234 8.08 28.05 -27.55
C ASP A 234 7.40 27.97 -28.92
N GLY A 235 6.07 28.02 -28.93
CA GLY A 235 5.26 28.00 -30.16
C GLY A 235 5.49 29.18 -31.11
N ILE A 236 6.22 30.23 -30.70
CA ILE A 236 6.60 31.38 -31.53
C ILE A 236 8.11 31.54 -31.70
N GLY A 237 8.93 30.57 -31.27
CA GLY A 237 10.37 30.52 -31.54
C GLY A 237 11.23 31.52 -30.76
N ILE A 238 10.68 32.15 -29.71
CA ILE A 238 11.37 33.18 -28.91
C ILE A 238 12.23 32.55 -27.80
N LEU A 239 11.96 31.29 -27.45
CA LEU A 239 12.74 30.59 -26.41
C LEU A 239 14.23 30.42 -26.74
N MET A 240 14.67 30.69 -27.97
CA MET A 240 16.05 30.56 -28.43
C MET A 240 17.02 31.61 -27.84
N MET A 241 16.59 32.51 -26.94
CA MET A 241 17.46 33.51 -26.31
C MET A 241 18.06 33.00 -24.98
N PRO A 242 19.40 32.96 -24.82
CA PRO A 242 20.10 32.48 -23.61
C PRO A 242 19.62 33.11 -22.29
N GLU A 243 19.16 34.35 -22.34
CA GLU A 243 18.71 35.15 -21.20
C GLU A 243 17.37 34.66 -20.62
N THR A 244 16.50 34.06 -21.45
CA THR A 244 15.21 33.47 -21.02
C THR A 244 15.45 32.28 -20.08
N TYR A 245 16.51 31.51 -20.33
CA TYR A 245 16.89 30.36 -19.53
C TYR A 245 17.48 30.76 -18.17
N ARG A 246 18.28 31.84 -18.08
CA ARG A 246 18.77 32.38 -16.79
C ARG A 246 17.66 32.91 -15.87
N LEU A 247 16.46 33.10 -16.41
CA LEU A 247 15.31 33.64 -15.68
C LEU A 247 14.36 32.56 -15.16
N LEU A 248 14.07 31.52 -15.95
CA LEU A 248 13.29 30.35 -15.50
C LEU A 248 13.95 29.60 -14.34
N THR A 249 15.27 29.71 -14.25
CA THR A 249 16.15 29.06 -13.29
C THR A 249 16.18 29.73 -11.91
N ARG A 250 15.57 30.91 -11.76
CA ARG A 250 15.45 31.64 -10.48
C ARG A 250 14.06 31.52 -9.84
N HIS A 251 13.15 30.72 -10.41
CA HIS A 251 11.77 30.63 -9.95
C HIS A 251 11.64 29.77 -8.67
N PRO A 252 10.95 30.25 -7.61
CA PRO A 252 10.92 29.60 -6.30
C PRO A 252 10.15 28.27 -6.24
N ASN A 253 9.36 27.95 -7.28
CA ASN A 253 8.48 26.78 -7.29
C ASN A 253 8.62 26.02 -8.63
N ILE A 254 9.78 25.40 -8.83
CA ILE A 254 10.18 24.72 -10.08
C ILE A 254 9.40 23.42 -10.33
N GLU A 255 8.90 22.79 -9.28
CA GLU A 255 8.19 21.50 -9.34
C GLU A 255 6.86 21.58 -10.12
N GLU A 256 6.02 22.57 -9.83
CA GLU A 256 4.79 22.82 -10.57
C GLU A 256 5.05 23.29 -12.01
N LEU A 257 6.16 24.00 -12.23
CA LEU A 257 6.57 24.46 -13.56
C LEU A 257 6.92 23.27 -14.47
N VAL A 258 7.68 22.30 -13.95
CA VAL A 258 8.09 21.10 -14.72
C VAL A 258 6.94 20.11 -14.89
N ASN A 259 6.06 19.96 -13.88
CA ASN A 259 4.84 19.15 -14.02
C ASN A 259 3.89 19.71 -15.10
N ALA A 260 3.89 21.03 -15.30
CA ALA A 260 3.12 21.68 -16.37
C ALA A 260 3.82 21.66 -17.75
N LEU A 261 5.10 21.26 -17.81
CA LEU A 261 5.95 21.25 -19.02
C LEU A 261 6.28 19.83 -19.51
N GLN A 262 5.45 18.81 -19.23
CA GLN A 262 5.60 17.42 -19.72
C GLN A 262 5.54 17.24 -21.26
N ASP A 263 5.69 18.32 -22.04
CA ASP A 263 5.80 18.27 -23.50
C ASP A 263 7.21 17.83 -23.93
N PRO A 264 7.35 16.68 -24.62
CA PRO A 264 8.65 16.14 -25.05
C PRO A 264 9.48 17.11 -25.91
N LYS A 265 8.84 18.05 -26.62
CA LYS A 265 9.52 19.03 -27.49
C LYS A 265 10.21 20.12 -26.69
N VAL A 266 9.60 20.60 -25.61
CA VAL A 266 10.20 21.61 -24.72
C VAL A 266 11.40 21.02 -23.99
N MET A 267 11.31 19.75 -23.60
CA MET A 267 12.43 19.01 -23.03
C MET A 267 13.56 18.85 -24.04
N HIS A 268 13.26 18.48 -25.31
CA HIS A 268 14.27 18.39 -26.38
C HIS A 268 15.08 19.69 -26.56
N TYR A 269 14.47 20.86 -26.39
CA TYR A 269 15.17 22.15 -26.51
C TYR A 269 15.98 22.56 -25.28
N LEU A 270 15.54 22.21 -24.07
CA LEU A 270 16.34 22.38 -22.84
C LEU A 270 17.68 21.61 -22.92
N TYR A 271 17.77 20.59 -23.79
CA TYR A 271 18.96 19.75 -23.95
C TYR A 271 20.01 20.28 -24.95
N GLN A 272 19.68 21.23 -25.84
CA GLN A 272 20.62 21.75 -26.84
C GLN A 272 21.51 22.91 -26.36
N THR A 273 21.25 23.50 -25.19
CA THR A 273 22.06 24.61 -24.64
C THR A 273 22.81 24.17 -23.38
N SER A 274 24.15 24.34 -23.40
CA SER A 274 25.15 23.92 -22.39
C SER A 274 24.61 23.22 -21.14
N GLY A 275 24.42 21.90 -21.25
CA GLY A 275 23.69 21.06 -20.28
C GLY A 275 24.29 20.93 -18.87
N GLN A 276 25.41 21.58 -18.55
CA GLN A 276 26.07 21.43 -17.26
C GLN A 276 25.48 22.36 -16.17
N ASP A 277 25.18 23.62 -16.50
CA ASP A 277 24.61 24.59 -15.55
C ASP A 277 23.15 24.28 -15.20
N VAL A 278 22.39 23.76 -16.17
CA VAL A 278 20.99 23.35 -15.99
C VAL A 278 20.91 22.10 -15.11
N LEU A 279 21.81 21.14 -15.31
CA LEU A 279 21.85 19.90 -14.54
C LEU A 279 22.34 20.13 -13.10
N GLU A 280 23.40 20.91 -12.88
CA GLU A 280 23.88 21.25 -11.52
C GLU A 280 22.83 22.00 -10.69
N MET A 281 21.96 22.76 -11.35
CA MET A 281 20.92 23.54 -10.71
C MET A 281 19.63 22.72 -10.48
N LEU A 282 19.19 21.89 -11.42
CA LEU A 282 18.05 20.98 -11.25
C LEU A 282 18.31 19.96 -10.14
N LEU A 283 19.56 19.53 -9.99
CA LEU A 283 19.99 18.61 -8.94
C LEU A 283 20.14 19.24 -7.54
N LYS A 284 19.97 20.57 -7.40
CA LYS A 284 19.84 21.25 -6.09
C LYS A 284 18.38 21.28 -5.58
N HIS A 285 17.44 20.79 -6.37
CA HIS A 285 16.02 20.79 -6.02
C HIS A 285 15.67 19.66 -5.04
N SER A 286 14.80 19.93 -4.07
CA SER A 286 14.46 18.98 -2.99
C SER A 286 13.44 17.92 -3.38
N SER A 287 12.73 18.09 -4.51
CA SER A 287 11.72 17.12 -4.99
C SER A 287 12.36 15.92 -5.71
N PRO A 288 12.22 14.70 -5.16
CA PRO A 288 12.84 13.50 -5.71
C PRO A 288 12.13 12.95 -6.97
N LEU A 289 10.80 13.12 -7.07
CA LEU A 289 10.00 12.68 -8.22
C LEU A 289 10.34 13.46 -9.49
N LEU A 290 10.61 14.76 -9.32
CA LEU A 290 11.07 15.64 -10.39
C LEU A 290 12.38 15.15 -11.00
N ILE A 291 13.33 14.74 -10.14
CA ILE A 291 14.65 14.29 -10.57
C ILE A 291 14.56 12.94 -11.27
N VAL A 292 13.70 12.03 -10.80
CA VAL A 292 13.42 10.74 -11.48
C VAL A 292 12.86 10.97 -12.88
N ALA A 293 11.87 11.86 -13.04
CA ALA A 293 11.26 12.16 -14.34
C ALA A 293 12.25 12.78 -15.33
N ILE A 294 13.16 13.64 -14.84
CA ILE A 294 14.22 14.23 -15.66
C ILE A 294 15.26 13.18 -16.06
N ILE A 295 15.69 12.31 -15.14
CA ILE A 295 16.67 11.24 -15.42
C ILE A 295 16.15 10.27 -16.48
N GLN A 296 14.85 9.97 -16.49
CA GLN A 296 14.23 9.11 -17.52
C GLN A 296 14.24 9.72 -18.92
N HIS A 297 14.59 11.00 -19.07
CA HIS A 297 14.54 11.74 -20.33
C HIS A 297 15.89 12.36 -20.73
N LEU A 298 16.98 12.06 -20.01
CA LEU A 298 18.34 12.49 -20.38
C LEU A 298 18.88 11.62 -21.53
N ASP A 299 19.51 12.27 -22.51
CA ASP A 299 20.17 11.61 -23.64
C ASP A 299 21.43 10.85 -23.19
N GLU A 300 21.78 9.74 -23.87
CA GLU A 300 22.89 8.84 -23.50
C GLU A 300 24.25 9.58 -23.47
N GLU A 301 24.42 10.66 -24.24
CA GLU A 301 25.67 11.44 -24.32
C GLU A 301 25.97 12.30 -23.06
N LEU A 302 24.96 12.74 -22.31
CA LEU A 302 25.13 13.59 -21.11
C LEU A 302 25.65 12.83 -19.89
N LEU A 303 25.53 11.50 -19.90
CA LEU A 303 25.87 10.61 -18.79
C LEU A 303 26.99 9.62 -19.13
N THR A 304 27.56 9.69 -20.34
CA THR A 304 28.66 8.84 -20.80
C THR A 304 30.04 9.52 -20.76
N ASN A 305 30.11 10.82 -20.44
CA ASN A 305 31.37 11.60 -20.44
C ASN A 305 31.91 11.90 -19.01
N TYR A 306 33.05 12.60 -18.90
CA TYR A 306 33.80 12.99 -17.67
C TYR A 306 32.95 13.51 -16.49
N HIS A 307 31.69 13.90 -16.72
CA HIS A 307 30.74 14.45 -15.76
C HIS A 307 29.82 13.41 -15.08
N ALA A 308 29.78 12.15 -15.54
CA ALA A 308 28.96 11.09 -14.96
C ALA A 308 29.21 10.91 -13.45
N LYS A 309 30.47 10.99 -13.04
CA LYS A 309 30.89 10.92 -11.64
C LYS A 309 30.33 12.07 -10.80
N THR A 310 30.27 13.28 -11.34
CA THR A 310 29.73 14.46 -10.65
C THR A 310 28.22 14.36 -10.52
N ASN A 311 27.52 13.92 -11.55
CA ASN A 311 26.06 13.78 -11.57
C ASN A 311 25.58 12.68 -10.63
N ILE A 312 26.26 11.53 -10.62
CA ILE A 312 25.98 10.46 -9.67
C ILE A 312 26.22 10.95 -8.24
N LYS A 313 27.29 11.75 -7.99
CA LYS A 313 27.59 12.35 -6.68
C LYS A 313 26.51 13.30 -6.13
N VAL A 314 25.55 13.73 -6.95
CA VAL A 314 24.40 14.54 -6.48
C VAL A 314 23.18 13.68 -6.17
N ILE A 315 22.96 12.58 -6.91
CA ILE A 315 21.91 11.58 -6.62
C ILE A 315 22.09 10.97 -5.21
N THR A 316 23.32 10.98 -4.71
CA THR A 316 23.73 10.46 -3.39
C THR A 316 23.26 11.29 -2.20
N ARG A 317 22.80 12.53 -2.43
CA ARG A 317 22.33 13.42 -1.37
C ARG A 317 20.94 13.06 -0.87
N PHE A 318 20.24 12.15 -1.54
CA PHE A 318 18.91 11.69 -1.14
C PHE A 318 19.01 10.57 -0.10
N LYS A 319 18.58 10.89 1.13
CA LYS A 319 18.58 9.96 2.28
C LYS A 319 17.43 8.93 2.28
N ASN A 320 16.51 9.01 1.32
CA ASN A 320 15.35 8.13 1.26
C ASN A 320 15.66 6.93 0.32
N PRO A 321 15.71 5.70 0.84
CA PRO A 321 16.16 4.54 0.08
C PRO A 321 15.15 4.07 -0.97
N VAL A 322 13.85 4.33 -0.76
CA VAL A 322 12.79 4.03 -1.75
C VAL A 322 12.96 4.89 -3.00
N LEU A 323 13.29 6.17 -2.80
CA LEU A 323 13.55 7.10 -3.88
C LEU A 323 14.87 6.80 -4.60
N LEU A 324 15.92 6.48 -3.84
CA LEU A 324 17.20 6.05 -4.41
C LEU A 324 17.01 4.80 -5.30
N LYS A 325 16.18 3.85 -4.86
CA LYS A 325 15.79 2.67 -5.66
C LYS A 325 15.10 3.06 -6.97
N GLN A 326 14.09 3.94 -6.91
CA GLN A 326 13.37 4.40 -8.10
C GLN A 326 14.29 5.14 -9.09
N MET A 327 15.23 5.96 -8.60
CA MET A 327 16.24 6.63 -9.42
C MET A 327 17.17 5.64 -10.11
N LEU A 328 17.62 4.60 -9.41
CA LEU A 328 18.49 3.57 -9.98
C LEU A 328 17.76 2.66 -10.98
N VAL A 329 16.48 2.37 -10.75
CA VAL A 329 15.60 1.68 -11.72
C VAL A 329 15.48 2.52 -13.01
N ALA A 330 15.27 3.83 -12.88
CA ALA A 330 15.17 4.74 -14.01
C ALA A 330 16.49 4.78 -14.82
N LEU A 331 17.64 4.87 -14.15
CA LEU A 331 18.97 4.84 -14.79
C LEU A 331 19.22 3.54 -15.56
N LYS A 332 18.79 2.38 -15.03
CA LYS A 332 18.88 1.10 -15.73
C LYS A 332 18.00 1.08 -16.98
N SER A 333 16.76 1.56 -16.84
CA SER A 333 15.76 1.57 -17.91
C SER A 333 16.23 2.40 -19.12
N ALA A 334 17.08 3.40 -18.87
CA ALA A 334 17.76 4.21 -19.88
C ALA A 334 19.07 3.60 -20.43
N ASN A 335 19.41 2.34 -20.11
CA ASN A 335 20.59 1.61 -20.62
C ASN A 335 21.98 2.22 -20.32
N LEU A 336 22.02 3.29 -19.52
CA LEU A 336 23.22 4.05 -19.13
C LEU A 336 24.36 3.32 -18.39
N PRO A 337 24.11 2.28 -17.55
CA PRO A 337 25.13 1.78 -16.62
C PRO A 337 26.08 0.72 -17.19
N LYS A 338 26.37 0.77 -18.49
CA LYS A 338 27.47 -0.03 -19.08
C LYS A 338 28.86 0.53 -18.75
N ASN A 339 28.94 1.74 -18.20
CA ASN A 339 30.20 2.38 -17.80
C ASN A 339 30.63 1.90 -16.38
N PRO A 340 31.81 1.25 -16.23
CA PRO A 340 32.33 0.80 -14.93
C PRO A 340 32.44 1.90 -13.87
N ASP A 341 32.71 3.14 -14.28
CA ASP A 341 32.81 4.28 -13.37
C ASP A 341 31.44 4.66 -12.77
N CYS A 342 30.35 4.44 -13.51
CA CYS A 342 28.98 4.66 -13.03
C CYS A 342 28.56 3.58 -12.04
N SER A 343 28.88 2.31 -12.31
CA SER A 343 28.65 1.21 -11.38
C SER A 343 29.41 1.41 -10.06
N GLN A 344 30.65 1.88 -10.15
CA GLN A 344 31.46 2.20 -8.96
C GLN A 344 30.90 3.39 -8.17
N ALA A 345 30.50 4.46 -8.86
CA ALA A 345 29.91 5.62 -8.19
C ALA A 345 28.56 5.26 -7.54
N CYS A 346 27.74 4.39 -8.14
CA CYS A 346 26.52 3.87 -7.49
C CYS A 346 26.86 3.03 -6.25
N PHE A 347 27.91 2.22 -6.29
CA PHE A 347 28.35 1.39 -5.17
C PHE A 347 28.88 2.21 -3.97
N ASP A 348 29.68 3.24 -4.23
CA ASP A 348 30.22 4.16 -3.21
C ASP A 348 29.11 4.89 -2.45
N VAL A 349 27.95 5.05 -3.07
CA VAL A 349 26.79 5.77 -2.54
C VAL A 349 25.94 4.88 -1.67
N ILE A 350 25.80 3.63 -2.11
CA ILE A 350 25.08 2.62 -1.36
C ILE A 350 25.78 2.30 -0.05
N THR A 351 27.11 2.33 -0.05
CA THR A 351 27.93 2.06 1.13
C THR A 351 27.96 3.20 2.15
N GLN A 352 27.44 4.39 1.82
CA GLN A 352 27.43 5.59 2.69
C GLN A 352 26.04 5.93 3.26
N HIS A 353 25.00 5.14 2.98
CA HIS A 353 23.62 5.47 3.34
C HIS A 353 23.23 5.02 4.75
N GLU A 354 22.39 5.79 5.45
CA GLU A 354 22.06 5.63 6.88
C GLU A 354 21.08 4.47 7.20
N TYR A 355 20.43 3.87 6.19
CA TYR A 355 19.36 2.87 6.35
C TYR A 355 19.70 1.51 5.73
N PRO A 356 20.25 0.56 6.50
CA PRO A 356 20.95 -0.60 5.94
C PRO A 356 20.06 -1.74 5.44
N LYS A 357 18.84 -1.88 5.97
CA LYS A 357 17.90 -2.93 5.53
C LYS A 357 17.48 -2.71 4.08
N GLU A 358 17.16 -1.48 3.75
CA GLU A 358 16.74 -1.05 2.43
C GLU A 358 17.90 -1.04 1.42
N MET A 359 19.15 -0.90 1.89
CA MET A 359 20.35 -1.04 1.03
C MET A 359 20.57 -2.46 0.56
N ILE A 360 20.21 -3.47 1.35
CA ILE A 360 20.38 -4.88 0.99
C ILE A 360 19.43 -5.27 -0.15
N ASP A 361 18.17 -4.81 -0.08
CA ASP A 361 17.20 -4.97 -1.15
C ASP A 361 17.66 -4.25 -2.42
N LEU A 362 18.32 -3.11 -2.25
CA LEU A 362 18.87 -2.32 -3.36
C LEU A 362 20.07 -3.00 -4.02
N ILE A 363 21.04 -3.53 -3.26
CA ILE A 363 22.19 -4.28 -3.80
C ILE A 363 21.73 -5.55 -4.52
N SER A 364 20.77 -6.26 -3.93
CA SER A 364 20.17 -7.46 -4.55
C SER A 364 19.50 -7.12 -5.89
N TYR A 365 18.74 -6.02 -5.91
CA TYR A 365 18.13 -5.49 -7.13
C TYR A 365 19.18 -5.11 -8.18
N LEU A 366 20.23 -4.38 -7.78
CA LEU A 366 21.31 -3.93 -8.66
C LEU A 366 22.07 -5.12 -9.28
N ASN A 367 22.28 -6.19 -8.52
CA ASN A 367 22.89 -7.40 -9.06
C ASN A 367 21.99 -8.13 -10.07
N ILE A 368 20.73 -8.41 -9.70
CA ILE A 368 19.75 -9.04 -10.60
C ILE A 368 19.60 -8.22 -11.89
N SER A 369 19.78 -6.89 -11.78
CA SER A 369 19.74 -5.99 -12.92
C SER A 369 20.99 -5.94 -13.80
N GLY A 370 22.07 -6.66 -13.46
CA GLY A 370 23.33 -6.65 -14.22
C GLY A 370 24.20 -5.41 -14.01
N LEU A 371 23.85 -4.53 -13.07
CA LEU A 371 24.51 -3.23 -12.85
C LEU A 371 25.83 -3.33 -12.11
N LEU A 372 26.14 -4.48 -11.52
CA LEU A 372 27.33 -4.74 -10.71
C LEU A 372 28.37 -5.63 -11.42
N GLN A 373 28.23 -5.90 -12.72
CA GLN A 373 29.05 -6.88 -13.46
C GLN A 373 30.54 -6.51 -13.65
N SER A 374 31.02 -5.36 -13.15
CA SER A 374 32.40 -4.86 -13.40
C SER A 374 33.06 -4.14 -12.22
N LEU A 375 32.87 -4.60 -10.98
CA LEU A 375 33.47 -3.93 -9.82
C LEU A 375 34.98 -4.25 -9.66
N PRO A 376 35.87 -3.23 -9.54
CA PRO A 376 37.29 -3.42 -9.25
C PRO A 376 37.57 -3.71 -7.75
N SER A 377 38.71 -4.34 -7.46
CA SER A 377 39.22 -4.69 -6.12
C SER A 377 39.49 -3.50 -5.18
N SER A 378 39.32 -2.26 -5.63
CA SER A 378 39.51 -1.03 -4.83
C SER A 378 38.43 -0.75 -3.76
N ASN A 379 37.39 -1.60 -3.67
CA ASN A 379 36.18 -1.36 -2.86
C ASN A 379 36.35 -1.63 -1.35
N ILE A 380 37.52 -2.13 -0.96
CA ILE A 380 37.94 -2.33 0.43
C ILE A 380 37.77 -1.05 1.25
N ARG A 381 38.10 0.13 0.69
CA ARG A 381 38.09 1.40 1.45
C ARG A 381 36.70 1.97 1.73
N ALA A 382 35.66 1.55 0.98
CA ALA A 382 34.30 2.05 1.18
C ALA A 382 33.61 1.31 2.33
N LEU A 383 33.83 -0.01 2.44
CA LEU A 383 33.36 -0.82 3.58
C LEU A 383 34.11 -0.48 4.88
N ASP A 384 35.41 -0.17 4.80
CA ASP A 384 36.26 0.21 5.95
C ASP A 384 35.84 1.54 6.61
N ARG A 385 35.00 2.35 5.95
CA ARG A 385 34.48 3.63 6.45
C ARG A 385 33.09 3.54 7.10
N ASN A 386 32.42 2.41 6.99
CA ASN A 386 31.08 2.24 7.56
C ASN A 386 31.19 1.76 9.01
N THR A 387 30.80 2.62 9.96
CA THR A 387 30.99 2.36 11.40
C THR A 387 29.99 1.39 12.00
N ASN A 388 29.00 0.90 11.25
CA ASN A 388 27.99 -0.04 11.73
C ASN A 388 28.32 -1.49 11.30
N PRO A 389 28.76 -2.36 12.23
CA PRO A 389 29.23 -3.72 11.92
C PRO A 389 28.14 -4.60 11.28
N TRP A 390 26.89 -4.41 11.66
CA TRP A 390 25.76 -5.16 11.11
C TRP A 390 25.57 -4.93 9.61
N VAL A 391 25.81 -3.70 9.16
CA VAL A 391 25.69 -3.29 7.74
C VAL A 391 26.81 -3.91 6.92
N VAL A 392 28.03 -3.86 7.45
CA VAL A 392 29.22 -4.44 6.81
C VAL A 392 29.06 -5.95 6.65
N ILE A 393 28.56 -6.65 7.68
CA ILE A 393 28.37 -8.11 7.67
C ILE A 393 27.25 -8.53 6.72
N HIS A 394 26.10 -7.84 6.71
CA HIS A 394 25.01 -8.16 5.79
C HIS A 394 25.35 -7.88 4.32
N ILE A 395 26.04 -6.76 4.04
CA ILE A 395 26.51 -6.43 2.69
C ILE A 395 27.53 -7.47 2.22
N PHE A 396 28.47 -7.86 3.09
CA PHE A 396 29.48 -8.86 2.77
C PHE A 396 28.87 -10.23 2.43
N ASN A 397 27.95 -10.74 3.25
CA ASN A 397 27.28 -12.03 3.01
C ASN A 397 26.52 -12.03 1.68
N LYS A 398 25.86 -10.92 1.33
CA LYS A 398 25.16 -10.81 0.06
C LYS A 398 26.13 -10.78 -1.13
N LEU A 399 27.25 -10.05 -1.03
CA LEU A 399 28.26 -10.02 -2.09
C LEU A 399 28.94 -11.38 -2.30
N LEU A 400 29.12 -12.16 -1.23
CA LEU A 400 29.65 -13.53 -1.27
C LEU A 400 28.67 -14.49 -1.96
N GLN A 401 27.37 -14.45 -1.61
CA GLN A 401 26.31 -15.25 -2.25
C GLN A 401 26.17 -14.99 -3.75
N LEU A 402 26.53 -13.77 -4.19
CA LEU A 402 26.42 -13.34 -5.58
C LEU A 402 27.70 -13.59 -6.39
N GLY A 403 28.76 -14.17 -5.80
CA GLY A 403 30.00 -14.55 -6.49
C GLY A 403 30.98 -13.42 -6.79
N PHE A 404 30.83 -12.24 -6.18
CA PHE A 404 31.63 -11.03 -6.50
C PHE A 404 32.98 -10.94 -5.79
N ILE A 405 33.31 -11.86 -4.89
CA ILE A 405 34.56 -11.82 -4.12
C ILE A 405 35.50 -12.93 -4.65
N PRO A 406 36.60 -12.57 -5.35
CA PRO A 406 37.57 -13.53 -5.83
C PRO A 406 38.19 -14.32 -4.67
N GLU A 407 38.44 -15.61 -4.87
CA GLU A 407 38.93 -16.53 -3.83
C GLU A 407 40.19 -16.03 -3.11
N GLN A 408 41.05 -15.32 -3.85
CA GLN A 408 42.34 -14.81 -3.41
C GLN A 408 42.23 -13.61 -2.44
N GLU A 409 41.09 -12.91 -2.42
CA GLU A 409 40.84 -11.76 -1.54
C GLU A 409 39.94 -12.10 -0.34
N LYS A 410 39.32 -13.28 -0.32
CA LYS A 410 38.45 -13.71 0.78
C LYS A 410 39.12 -13.59 2.15
N GLN A 411 40.42 -13.88 2.26
CA GLN A 411 41.18 -13.81 3.51
C GLN A 411 41.29 -12.37 4.07
N LYS A 412 41.40 -11.34 3.22
CA LYS A 412 41.47 -9.93 3.67
C LYS A 412 40.14 -9.42 4.22
N TYR A 413 39.03 -9.83 3.61
CA TYR A 413 37.69 -9.50 4.11
C TYR A 413 37.32 -10.36 5.33
N PHE A 414 37.78 -11.61 5.35
CA PHE A 414 37.74 -12.47 6.51
C PHE A 414 38.51 -11.81 7.66
N ASP A 415 39.74 -11.31 7.51
CA ASP A 415 40.47 -10.59 8.58
C ASP A 415 39.73 -9.32 9.09
N LEU A 416 38.91 -8.68 8.24
CA LEU A 416 38.02 -7.56 8.61
C LEU A 416 36.78 -8.01 9.42
N ILE A 417 36.33 -9.25 9.21
CA ILE A 417 35.17 -9.91 9.86
C ILE A 417 35.61 -10.80 11.02
N ILE A 418 36.86 -11.25 11.08
CA ILE A 418 37.49 -11.90 12.23
C ILE A 418 37.81 -10.84 13.30
N LYS A 419 37.75 -9.54 12.97
CA LYS A 419 37.48 -8.50 13.97
C LYS A 419 36.07 -8.58 14.59
N TYR A 420 35.13 -9.31 13.98
CA TYR A 420 33.72 -9.47 14.39
C TYR A 420 33.15 -10.92 14.18
N PRO A 421 33.69 -11.97 14.83
CA PRO A 421 33.48 -13.38 14.41
C PRO A 421 32.15 -14.11 14.81
N ASP A 422 30.99 -13.75 14.28
CA ASP A 422 29.65 -13.91 14.90
C ASP A 422 29.40 -12.63 15.69
N PRO A 423 28.86 -11.58 15.05
CA PRO A 423 28.79 -10.28 15.70
C PRO A 423 27.95 -10.34 16.95
N ASP A 424 26.95 -11.22 17.06
CA ASP A 424 26.17 -11.34 18.29
C ASP A 424 26.92 -12.18 19.32
N PHE A 425 27.49 -13.34 18.99
CA PHE A 425 28.32 -14.10 19.93
C PHE A 425 29.58 -13.34 20.36
N ILE A 426 30.23 -12.57 19.48
CA ILE A 426 31.38 -11.75 19.82
C ILE A 426 30.99 -10.47 20.49
N LEU A 427 29.91 -9.81 20.11
CA LEU A 427 29.43 -8.66 20.87
C LEU A 427 29.04 -9.11 22.28
N ASN A 428 28.36 -10.26 22.41
CA ASN A 428 28.03 -10.85 23.71
C ASN A 428 29.29 -11.30 24.48
N THR A 429 30.28 -11.89 23.81
CA THR A 429 31.56 -12.29 24.41
C THR A 429 32.36 -11.08 24.86
N ILE A 430 32.47 -10.04 24.03
CA ILE A 430 33.18 -8.78 24.33
C ILE A 430 32.47 -8.04 25.47
N ASN A 431 31.14 -7.86 25.40
CA ASN A 431 30.37 -7.21 26.47
C ASN A 431 30.54 -7.97 27.79
N LEU A 432 30.41 -9.30 27.75
CA LEU A 432 30.61 -10.15 28.93
C LEU A 432 32.02 -10.00 29.50
N MET A 433 33.08 -10.10 28.68
CA MET A 433 34.47 -9.97 29.11
C MET A 433 34.82 -8.56 29.62
N ASN A 434 34.23 -7.52 29.05
CA ASN A 434 34.39 -6.13 29.51
C ASN A 434 33.83 -5.97 30.93
N ASP A 435 32.60 -6.46 31.11
CA ASP A 435 31.87 -6.28 32.36
C ASP A 435 32.47 -7.07 33.54
N ILE A 436 33.16 -8.19 33.27
CA ILE A 436 33.89 -8.96 34.28
C ILE A 436 35.38 -8.58 34.39
N GLY A 437 35.82 -7.52 33.69
CA GLY A 437 37.19 -6.98 33.78
C GLY A 437 38.28 -7.79 33.07
N LEU A 438 37.93 -8.83 32.32
CA LEU A 438 38.91 -9.62 31.54
C LEU A 438 39.49 -8.86 30.34
N LEU A 439 38.82 -7.80 29.87
CA LEU A 439 39.36 -6.91 28.84
C LEU A 439 40.27 -5.81 29.39
N SER A 440 40.14 -5.43 30.67
CA SER A 440 40.86 -4.29 31.27
C SER A 440 42.12 -4.67 32.05
N ASN A 441 42.38 -5.96 32.28
CA ASN A 441 43.49 -6.45 33.13
C ASN A 441 44.88 -6.54 32.45
N GLY A 442 45.09 -5.83 31.34
CA GLY A 442 46.35 -5.85 30.57
C GLY A 442 46.53 -7.06 29.64
N ARG A 443 45.69 -8.11 29.77
CA ARG A 443 45.70 -9.33 28.93
C ARG A 443 44.48 -9.49 28.04
N GLY A 444 43.65 -8.45 27.90
CA GLY A 444 42.36 -8.51 27.19
C GLY A 444 42.42 -9.11 25.77
N ARG A 445 43.49 -8.81 25.01
CA ARG A 445 43.70 -9.41 23.69
C ARG A 445 44.04 -10.90 23.75
N GLU A 446 44.96 -11.30 24.64
CA GLU A 446 45.32 -12.71 24.83
C GLU A 446 44.12 -13.53 25.29
N ASN A 447 43.30 -12.98 26.18
CA ASN A 447 42.09 -13.64 26.67
C ASN A 447 41.07 -13.85 25.55
N PHE A 448 40.85 -12.83 24.72
CA PHE A 448 39.91 -12.94 23.60
C PHE A 448 40.41 -13.93 22.55
N ASP A 449 41.69 -13.85 22.18
CA ASP A 449 42.33 -14.81 21.27
C ASP A 449 42.27 -16.24 21.84
N ALA A 450 42.39 -16.41 23.15
CA ALA A 450 42.27 -17.71 23.80
C ALA A 450 40.84 -18.30 23.71
N ILE A 451 39.79 -17.48 23.88
CA ILE A 451 38.40 -17.92 23.66
C ILE A 451 38.18 -18.27 22.18
N MET A 452 38.62 -17.40 21.26
CA MET A 452 38.38 -17.60 19.82
C MET A 452 39.14 -18.81 19.26
N ASN A 453 40.27 -19.16 19.85
CA ASN A 453 41.03 -20.37 19.50
C ASN A 453 40.63 -21.60 20.33
N CYS A 454 39.75 -21.45 21.32
CA CYS A 454 39.24 -22.58 22.09
C CYS A 454 38.23 -23.37 21.26
N ILE A 455 38.46 -24.68 21.12
CA ILE A 455 37.54 -25.61 20.41
C ILE A 455 36.12 -25.53 20.99
N LYS A 456 35.99 -25.13 22.25
CA LYS A 456 34.75 -25.01 23.03
C LYS A 456 34.40 -23.56 23.40
N ALA A 457 34.76 -22.60 22.54
CA ALA A 457 34.54 -21.16 22.76
C ALA A 457 33.16 -20.80 23.33
N LYS A 458 32.07 -21.38 22.77
CA LYS A 458 30.69 -21.13 23.23
C LYS A 458 30.43 -21.61 24.66
N GLU A 459 30.93 -22.80 25.00
CA GLU A 459 30.78 -23.40 26.33
C GLU A 459 31.56 -22.60 27.38
N VAL A 460 32.75 -22.10 27.02
CA VAL A 460 33.57 -21.22 27.87
C VAL A 460 32.86 -19.88 28.12
N VAL A 461 32.29 -19.26 27.08
CA VAL A 461 31.54 -17.99 27.20
C VAL A 461 30.29 -18.16 28.05
N GLU A 462 29.55 -19.25 27.88
CA GLU A 462 28.37 -19.53 28.71
C GLU A 462 28.73 -19.83 30.17
N ALA A 463 29.83 -20.55 30.40
CA ALA A 463 30.36 -20.79 31.74
C ALA A 463 30.74 -19.47 32.46
N LEU A 464 31.41 -18.54 31.76
CA LEU A 464 31.73 -17.20 32.27
C LEU A 464 30.48 -16.38 32.60
N TRP A 465 29.44 -16.48 31.77
CA TRP A 465 28.18 -15.78 32.02
C TRP A 465 27.50 -16.28 33.30
N ARG A 466 27.50 -17.59 33.54
CA ARG A 466 26.95 -18.20 34.77
C ARG A 466 27.75 -17.82 36.02
N LEU A 467 29.07 -17.79 35.95
CA LEU A 467 29.91 -17.34 37.06
C LEU A 467 29.68 -15.85 37.40
N ARG A 468 29.36 -15.04 36.38
CA ARG A 468 29.06 -13.62 36.57
C ARG A 468 27.69 -13.41 37.23
N THR A 469 26.65 -14.04 36.71
CA THR A 469 25.27 -13.86 37.21
C THR A 469 25.08 -14.43 38.62
N SER A 470 25.94 -15.36 39.03
CA SER A 470 26.02 -15.87 40.41
C SER A 470 26.85 -15.00 41.35
N HIS A 471 27.47 -13.91 40.87
CA HIS A 471 28.36 -13.02 41.63
C HIS A 471 29.62 -13.69 42.22
N VAL A 472 30.04 -14.83 41.68
CA VAL A 472 31.19 -15.62 42.17
C VAL A 472 32.53 -15.13 41.57
N LEU A 473 32.48 -14.33 40.50
CA LEU A 473 33.66 -13.69 39.91
C LEU A 473 34.14 -12.48 40.76
N LEU A 474 35.03 -12.74 41.72
CA LEU A 474 35.77 -11.67 42.41
C LEU A 474 36.87 -11.11 41.50
N ALA A 475 36.95 -9.78 41.37
CA ALA A 475 37.84 -9.09 40.44
C ALA A 475 39.33 -9.46 40.55
N SER A 476 39.79 -9.92 41.73
CA SER A 476 41.17 -10.38 41.95
C SER A 476 41.45 -11.79 41.42
N GLU A 477 40.43 -12.62 41.21
CA GLU A 477 40.57 -14.04 40.80
C GLU A 477 40.02 -14.35 39.41
N THR A 478 39.36 -13.38 38.76
CA THR A 478 38.73 -13.51 37.44
C THR A 478 39.65 -14.13 36.39
N GLN A 479 40.94 -13.76 36.34
CA GLN A 479 41.88 -14.34 35.37
C GLN A 479 42.20 -15.82 35.65
N LYS A 480 42.32 -16.21 36.92
CA LYS A 480 42.64 -17.59 37.31
C LYS A 480 41.48 -18.54 37.00
N GLN A 481 40.25 -18.09 37.24
CA GLN A 481 39.03 -18.84 36.89
C GLN A 481 38.85 -18.93 35.37
N PHE A 482 39.17 -17.87 34.62
CA PHE A 482 39.18 -17.88 33.16
C PHE A 482 40.19 -18.89 32.58
N ASP A 483 41.42 -18.89 33.10
CA ASP A 483 42.46 -19.83 32.65
C ASP A 483 42.06 -21.29 32.94
N ALA A 484 41.37 -21.55 34.06
CA ALA A 484 40.87 -22.88 34.41
C ALA A 484 39.73 -23.36 33.48
N LEU A 485 38.83 -22.46 33.08
CA LEU A 485 37.76 -22.79 32.13
C LEU A 485 38.27 -23.16 30.73
N LEU A 486 39.38 -22.55 30.29
CA LEU A 486 39.95 -22.81 28.97
C LEU A 486 40.56 -24.22 28.83
N ILE A 487 40.97 -24.82 29.95
CA ILE A 487 41.63 -26.14 29.98
C ILE A 487 40.69 -27.28 30.38
N ASP A 488 39.50 -26.99 30.90
CA ASP A 488 38.57 -28.00 31.37
C ASP A 488 37.84 -28.70 30.21
N GLU A 489 37.75 -30.03 30.26
CA GLU A 489 37.07 -30.81 29.22
C GLU A 489 35.55 -30.55 29.17
N ASN A 490 34.97 -29.95 30.23
CA ASN A 490 33.59 -29.50 30.30
C ASN A 490 33.46 -28.18 31.10
N PRO A 491 33.68 -27.02 30.45
CA PRO A 491 33.72 -25.70 31.10
C PRO A 491 32.42 -25.34 31.85
N ILE A 492 31.26 -25.78 31.35
CA ILE A 492 29.96 -25.53 32.00
C ILE A 492 29.86 -26.33 33.30
N ARG A 493 30.29 -27.60 33.31
CA ARG A 493 30.31 -28.42 34.53
C ARG A 493 31.27 -27.84 35.57
N TYR A 494 32.44 -27.37 35.14
CA TYR A 494 33.39 -26.68 36.02
C TYR A 494 32.74 -25.46 36.69
N ALA A 495 32.10 -24.58 35.90
CA ALA A 495 31.44 -23.39 36.44
C ALA A 495 30.32 -23.73 37.45
N LEU A 496 29.51 -24.76 37.19
CA LEU A 496 28.47 -25.19 38.13
C LEU A 496 29.05 -25.71 39.44
N LEU A 497 30.07 -26.56 39.38
CA LEU A 497 30.76 -27.06 40.59
C LEU A 497 31.46 -25.94 41.37
N TYR A 498 31.97 -24.93 40.66
CA TYR A 498 32.61 -23.77 41.27
C TYR A 498 31.60 -22.83 41.95
N ILE A 499 30.42 -22.64 41.36
CA ILE A 499 29.32 -21.89 42.00
C ILE A 499 28.83 -22.63 43.24
N GLU A 500 28.67 -23.95 43.15
CA GLU A 500 28.27 -24.79 44.28
C GLU A 500 29.31 -24.77 45.42
N SER A 501 30.60 -24.76 45.10
CA SER A 501 31.67 -24.74 46.12
C SER A 501 31.84 -23.37 46.81
N GLU A 502 31.68 -22.26 46.08
CA GLU A 502 31.75 -20.90 46.63
C GLU A 502 30.47 -20.52 47.40
N GLN A 503 29.29 -21.02 47.00
CA GLN A 503 28.05 -20.84 47.77
C GLN A 503 28.07 -21.57 49.13
N VAL A 504 28.93 -22.60 49.29
CA VAL A 504 29.16 -23.25 50.58
C VAL A 504 30.09 -22.43 51.49
N MET A 505 30.86 -21.47 50.96
CA MET A 505 31.80 -20.65 51.74
C MET A 505 31.29 -19.26 52.14
N ILE A 506 30.11 -18.82 51.68
CA ILE A 506 29.50 -17.55 52.12
C ILE A 506 28.34 -17.81 53.08
N VAL A 507 28.68 -18.28 54.28
CA VAL A 507 27.88 -18.06 55.50
C VAL A 507 28.77 -17.30 56.48
N PRO A 508 28.39 -16.07 56.93
CA PRO A 508 29.13 -15.40 57.98
C PRO A 508 28.95 -16.17 59.29
N LEU A 509 30.08 -16.63 59.83
CA LEU A 509 30.25 -17.08 61.21
C LEU A 509 29.63 -16.08 62.20
N SER A 510 28.57 -16.49 62.88
CA SER A 510 28.27 -16.03 64.24
C SER A 510 27.70 -17.18 65.10
N PHE A 511 28.52 -17.58 66.08
CA PHE A 511 28.24 -18.27 67.35
C PHE A 511 27.54 -19.67 67.40
N ASN A 512 28.41 -20.69 67.48
CA ASN A 512 28.60 -21.70 68.56
C ASN A 512 27.44 -22.52 69.19
N PHE A 513 27.74 -23.83 69.23
CA PHE A 513 27.22 -24.98 70.02
C PHE A 513 25.89 -25.63 69.61
N LEU A 514 25.97 -26.77 68.92
CA LEU A 514 25.65 -28.10 69.50
C LEU A 514 25.98 -29.25 68.52
N LYS A 515 26.46 -30.35 69.11
CA LYS A 515 26.98 -31.59 68.49
C LYS A 515 26.02 -32.22 67.46
N ILE A 516 26.57 -32.73 66.35
CA ILE A 516 25.97 -33.81 65.56
C ILE A 516 26.99 -34.97 65.50
N PRO A 517 26.60 -36.24 65.75
CA PRO A 517 27.50 -37.38 65.70
C PRO A 517 27.73 -37.87 64.26
N GLU A 518 28.91 -38.43 64.06
CA GLU A 518 29.31 -39.27 62.92
C GLU A 518 28.27 -40.38 62.68
N ASN A 519 27.73 -40.46 61.45
CA ASN A 519 27.35 -41.69 60.73
C ASN A 519 26.53 -41.34 59.48
N LEU A 520 27.15 -41.40 58.30
CA LEU A 520 26.48 -41.64 57.00
C LEU A 520 27.55 -41.95 55.93
N GLN A 521 28.21 -43.09 56.13
CA GLN A 521 28.72 -43.91 55.04
C GLN A 521 27.68 -45.02 54.81
N ILE A 522 27.54 -45.48 53.58
CA ILE A 522 26.58 -46.48 53.04
C ILE A 522 25.43 -45.79 52.27
N ILE A 523 25.61 -45.67 50.95
CA ILE A 523 24.70 -46.16 49.89
C ILE A 523 25.59 -46.27 48.64
N ASP A 524 26.19 -47.43 48.44
CA ASP A 524 26.76 -47.86 47.15
C ASP A 524 26.62 -49.39 46.92
N ASP A 525 25.81 -50.07 47.73
CA ASP A 525 25.77 -51.56 47.78
C ASP A 525 24.38 -52.16 47.52
N LEU A 526 23.65 -51.66 46.53
CA LEU A 526 22.52 -52.41 45.96
C LEU A 526 22.50 -52.27 44.45
N TYR A 527 23.34 -53.04 43.75
CA TYR A 527 22.99 -53.76 42.52
C TYR A 527 24.21 -54.58 42.05
N TRP A 528 24.33 -55.85 42.49
CA TRP A 528 24.61 -57.02 41.63
C TRP A 528 24.93 -58.33 42.41
N ASN A 529 24.53 -59.46 41.78
CA ASN A 529 24.66 -60.90 42.14
C ASN A 529 23.41 -61.54 42.78
N GLY A 530 22.85 -62.67 42.32
CA GLY A 530 23.16 -63.62 41.23
C GLY A 530 21.98 -64.61 41.11
N ALA A 531 21.68 -65.17 39.92
CA ALA A 531 21.95 -66.58 39.52
C ALA A 531 21.35 -67.65 40.49
N LEU A 532 20.58 -68.69 40.13
CA LEU A 532 20.43 -69.51 38.91
C LEU A 532 19.23 -70.51 39.08
N SER A 533 18.87 -71.15 37.95
CA SER A 533 18.29 -72.50 37.72
C SER A 533 16.77 -72.73 37.60
N HIS A 534 16.36 -73.09 36.36
CA HIS A 534 15.51 -74.21 35.87
C HIS A 534 14.32 -74.66 36.76
N GLU A 535 13.06 -74.78 36.31
CA GLU A 535 12.54 -75.75 35.32
C GLU A 535 11.00 -75.58 35.19
N SER A 536 10.50 -75.71 33.96
CA SER A 536 9.22 -76.34 33.54
C SER A 536 7.81 -75.79 33.85
N SER A 537 6.97 -76.02 32.82
CA SER A 537 5.51 -76.19 32.75
C SER A 537 4.58 -74.98 32.87
N GLU A 538 4.01 -74.64 31.70
CA GLU A 538 2.57 -74.62 31.37
C GLU A 538 1.54 -74.14 32.42
N ASP A 539 0.64 -73.30 31.88
CA ASP A 539 -0.74 -73.02 32.27
C ASP A 539 -1.11 -71.74 33.04
N SER A 540 -1.91 -70.96 32.30
CA SER A 540 -3.10 -70.21 32.71
C SER A 540 -2.98 -68.70 32.99
N ASP A 541 -3.53 -67.99 32.02
CA ASP A 541 -4.05 -66.63 32.05
C ASP A 541 -4.95 -66.35 33.29
N ALA A 542 -4.50 -65.50 34.22
CA ALA A 542 -5.38 -64.73 35.13
C ALA A 542 -4.69 -63.63 35.98
N HIS A 543 -3.41 -63.24 35.78
CA HIS A 543 -2.71 -62.35 36.75
C HIS A 543 -2.16 -61.01 36.24
N ALA A 544 -2.33 -60.66 34.96
CA ALA A 544 -1.70 -59.46 34.39
C ALA A 544 -2.33 -58.10 34.82
N GLU A 545 -3.54 -58.06 35.39
CA GLU A 545 -4.11 -56.79 35.91
C GLU A 545 -3.70 -56.48 37.37
N HIS A 546 -3.13 -57.45 38.11
CA HIS A 546 -2.81 -57.25 39.52
C HIS A 546 -1.42 -56.62 39.74
N ASP A 547 -0.45 -56.92 38.87
CA ASP A 547 0.96 -56.53 39.06
C ASP A 547 1.27 -55.09 38.62
N MET A 548 0.57 -54.56 37.61
CA MET A 548 0.70 -53.15 37.22
C MET A 548 0.11 -52.20 38.28
N PHE A 549 -0.88 -52.68 39.04
CA PHE A 549 -1.47 -51.94 40.17
C PHE A 549 -0.56 -51.98 41.40
N ASN A 550 0.22 -53.04 41.60
CA ASN A 550 1.13 -53.20 42.75
C ASN A 550 2.40 -52.34 42.64
N GLY A 551 3.02 -52.23 41.45
CA GLY A 551 4.22 -51.39 41.28
C GLY A 551 3.98 -49.90 41.51
N THR A 552 2.83 -49.38 41.07
CA THR A 552 2.44 -47.98 41.36
C THR A 552 2.09 -47.78 42.84
N GLN A 553 1.57 -48.80 43.51
CA GLN A 553 1.30 -48.77 44.95
C GLN A 553 2.58 -48.83 45.80
N GLU A 554 3.64 -49.49 45.34
CA GLU A 554 4.94 -49.53 46.02
C GLU A 554 5.67 -48.18 45.95
N SER A 555 5.77 -47.53 44.79
CA SER A 555 6.36 -46.17 44.75
C SER A 555 5.54 -45.14 45.53
N ILE A 556 4.20 -45.25 45.57
CA ILE A 556 3.35 -44.41 46.42
C ILE A 556 3.53 -44.76 47.90
N LYS A 557 3.75 -46.04 48.24
CA LYS A 557 4.07 -46.47 49.61
C LYS A 557 5.39 -45.88 50.10
N ASP A 558 6.39 -45.80 49.24
CA ASP A 558 7.70 -45.25 49.57
C ASP A 558 7.62 -43.73 49.79
N ILE A 559 6.93 -43.00 48.90
CA ILE A 559 6.68 -41.55 49.06
C ILE A 559 5.83 -41.26 50.32
N LEU A 560 4.86 -42.13 50.62
CA LEU A 560 4.04 -42.01 51.84
C LEU A 560 4.75 -42.56 53.09
N GLY A 561 5.85 -43.31 52.94
CA GLY A 561 6.55 -44.00 54.02
C GLY A 561 7.24 -43.03 54.97
N GLU A 562 7.90 -42.01 54.43
CA GLU A 562 8.55 -40.95 55.22
C GLU A 562 7.54 -39.94 55.79
N SER A 563 6.49 -39.59 55.04
CA SER A 563 5.41 -38.71 55.51
C SER A 563 4.43 -39.38 56.49
N SER A 564 4.51 -40.72 56.66
CA SER A 564 3.66 -41.49 57.58
C SER A 564 3.93 -41.24 59.06
N GLN A 565 5.02 -40.55 59.41
CA GLN A 565 5.30 -40.09 60.77
C GLN A 565 4.51 -38.81 61.15
N SER A 566 3.79 -38.20 60.20
CA SER A 566 2.90 -37.08 60.49
C SER A 566 1.74 -37.51 61.40
N PRO A 567 1.45 -36.78 62.49
CA PRO A 567 0.29 -37.04 63.37
C PRO A 567 -1.05 -37.10 62.62
N LEU A 568 -1.15 -36.44 61.46
CA LEU A 568 -2.34 -36.44 60.60
C LEU A 568 -2.63 -37.82 59.98
N PHE A 569 -1.58 -38.58 59.68
CA PHE A 569 -1.70 -39.93 59.14
C PHE A 569 -1.88 -40.98 60.24
N GLU A 570 -1.57 -40.67 61.50
CA GLU A 570 -1.85 -41.57 62.63
C GLU A 570 -3.33 -41.55 63.04
N MET A 571 -4.00 -40.38 63.05
CA MET A 571 -5.42 -40.29 63.47
C MET A 571 -6.43 -40.86 62.45
N ASN A 572 -6.07 -40.97 61.16
CA ASN A 572 -7.01 -41.42 60.11
C ASN A 572 -6.31 -42.20 58.97
N LYS A 573 -5.29 -43.01 59.34
CA LYS A 573 -4.34 -43.69 58.44
C LYS A 573 -4.98 -44.40 57.25
N VAL A 574 -6.03 -45.17 57.53
CA VAL A 574 -6.71 -45.98 56.51
C VAL A 574 -7.54 -45.11 55.55
N GLN A 575 -8.21 -44.08 56.07
CA GLN A 575 -9.08 -43.21 55.25
C GLN A 575 -8.26 -42.27 54.35
N ASN A 576 -7.25 -41.60 54.90
CA ASN A 576 -6.40 -40.66 54.16
C ASN A 576 -5.58 -41.38 53.08
N ARG A 577 -5.00 -42.55 53.40
CA ARG A 577 -4.27 -43.37 52.42
C ARG A 577 -5.19 -43.88 51.30
N ARG A 578 -6.40 -44.32 51.65
CA ARG A 578 -7.40 -44.73 50.65
C ARG A 578 -7.87 -43.57 49.79
N ALA A 579 -7.93 -42.35 50.33
CA ALA A 579 -8.27 -41.15 49.55
C ALA A 579 -7.16 -40.79 48.54
N VAL A 580 -5.88 -40.88 48.94
CA VAL A 580 -4.74 -40.64 48.04
C VAL A 580 -4.72 -41.66 46.90
N LEU A 581 -4.85 -42.95 47.23
CA LEU A 581 -4.85 -44.04 46.24
C LEU A 581 -6.05 -44.00 45.29
N LYS A 582 -7.17 -43.38 45.69
CA LYS A 582 -8.36 -43.22 44.85
C LYS A 582 -8.35 -41.94 44.01
N HIS A 583 -7.39 -41.03 44.23
CA HIS A 583 -7.32 -39.80 43.47
C HIS A 583 -6.87 -40.07 42.03
N LYS A 584 -7.47 -39.39 41.04
CA LYS A 584 -7.18 -39.61 39.61
C LYS A 584 -5.71 -39.39 39.25
N ASN A 585 -5.00 -38.57 40.01
CA ASN A 585 -3.57 -38.33 39.89
C ASN A 585 -2.93 -38.47 41.28
N ALA A 586 -2.68 -39.72 41.66
CA ALA A 586 -2.19 -40.07 42.99
C ALA A 586 -0.74 -39.60 43.23
N THR A 587 0.11 -39.63 42.20
CA THR A 587 1.52 -39.20 42.27
C THR A 587 1.63 -37.69 42.56
N ALA A 588 0.91 -36.85 41.82
CA ALA A 588 0.91 -35.41 42.07
C ALA A 588 0.26 -35.06 43.42
N LEU A 589 -0.76 -35.80 43.85
CA LEU A 589 -1.32 -35.65 45.18
C LEU A 589 -0.30 -36.01 46.28
N ALA A 590 0.45 -37.10 46.11
CA ALA A 590 1.50 -37.49 47.04
C ALA A 590 2.60 -36.42 47.14
N ALA A 591 3.04 -35.88 45.99
CA ALA A 591 3.99 -34.76 45.95
C ALA A 591 3.44 -33.50 46.65
N ALA A 592 2.16 -33.16 46.46
CA ALA A 592 1.53 -32.03 47.15
C ALA A 592 1.48 -32.24 48.68
N VAL A 593 1.18 -33.46 49.12
CA VAL A 593 1.12 -33.81 50.55
C VAL A 593 2.48 -33.74 51.21
N ASP A 594 3.50 -34.31 50.57
CA ASP A 594 4.89 -34.25 51.03
C ASP A 594 5.38 -32.80 51.09
N PHE A 595 5.11 -32.01 50.03
CA PHE A 595 5.42 -30.59 50.00
C PHE A 595 4.78 -29.83 51.18
N LEU A 596 3.48 -30.04 51.47
CA LEU A 596 2.83 -29.39 52.62
C LEU A 596 3.38 -29.87 53.96
N TYR A 597 3.80 -31.13 54.05
CA TYR A 597 4.41 -31.69 55.26
C TYR A 597 5.75 -31.02 55.56
N GLN A 598 6.63 -30.94 54.56
CA GLN A 598 7.95 -30.30 54.67
C GLN A 598 7.88 -28.84 55.14
N HIS A 599 6.80 -28.13 54.80
CA HIS A 599 6.60 -26.73 55.16
C HIS A 599 5.73 -26.54 56.42
N GLY A 600 5.37 -27.60 57.14
CA GLY A 600 4.51 -27.50 58.33
C GLY A 600 3.08 -27.04 58.02
N LEU A 601 2.66 -27.13 56.76
CA LEU A 601 1.34 -26.70 56.29
C LEU A 601 0.33 -27.84 56.21
N LEU A 602 0.76 -29.09 56.36
CA LEU A 602 -0.11 -30.26 56.30
C LEU A 602 -1.01 -30.36 57.55
N ASN A 603 -2.25 -29.90 57.42
CA ASN A 603 -3.33 -30.12 58.38
C ASN A 603 -4.55 -30.74 57.68
N GLN A 604 -5.56 -31.17 58.44
CA GLN A 604 -6.72 -31.88 57.88
C GLN A 604 -7.52 -31.02 56.90
N ASP A 605 -7.62 -29.70 57.12
CA ASP A 605 -8.31 -28.79 56.19
C ASP A 605 -7.58 -28.71 54.85
N ASN A 606 -6.25 -28.52 54.88
CA ASN A 606 -5.44 -28.45 53.68
C ASN A 606 -5.39 -29.78 52.92
N PHE A 607 -5.29 -30.91 53.63
CA PHE A 607 -5.38 -32.24 53.05
C PHE A 607 -6.73 -32.49 52.35
N ASN A 608 -7.84 -32.11 53.00
CA ASN A 608 -9.17 -32.21 52.41
C ASN A 608 -9.32 -31.34 51.15
N ARG A 609 -8.66 -30.17 51.08
CA ARG A 609 -8.62 -29.32 49.88
C ARG A 609 -7.83 -29.99 48.75
N LEU A 610 -6.67 -30.56 49.04
CA LEU A 610 -5.86 -31.28 48.04
C LEU A 610 -6.62 -32.42 47.39
N ILE A 611 -7.29 -33.28 48.20
CA ILE A 611 -8.04 -34.44 47.67
C ILE A 611 -9.20 -34.00 46.76
N LYS A 612 -9.82 -32.86 47.04
CA LYS A 612 -10.95 -32.36 46.25
C LYS A 612 -10.51 -31.58 45.01
N HIS A 613 -9.22 -31.29 44.87
CA HIS A 613 -8.71 -30.40 43.82
C HIS A 613 -8.64 -31.11 42.46
N LYS A 614 -9.36 -30.59 41.46
CA LYS A 614 -9.48 -31.24 40.14
C LYS A 614 -8.18 -31.24 39.32
N GLN A 615 -7.30 -30.26 39.54
CA GLN A 615 -6.04 -30.06 38.80
C GLN A 615 -4.85 -30.08 39.77
N ILE A 616 -4.64 -31.21 40.45
CA ILE A 616 -3.65 -31.32 41.52
C ILE A 616 -2.21 -31.09 41.03
N ASP A 617 -1.89 -31.46 39.80
CA ASP A 617 -0.60 -31.24 39.14
C ASP A 617 -0.31 -29.76 38.90
N VAL A 618 -1.32 -28.99 38.48
CA VAL A 618 -1.24 -27.53 38.33
C VAL A 618 -1.09 -26.86 39.70
N LEU A 619 -1.77 -27.39 40.72
CA LEU A 619 -1.62 -26.93 42.09
C LEU A 619 -0.18 -27.15 42.59
N VAL A 620 0.40 -28.34 42.43
CA VAL A 620 1.80 -28.61 42.81
C VAL A 620 2.75 -27.60 42.18
N LYS A 621 2.61 -27.32 40.87
CA LYS A 621 3.42 -26.29 40.19
C LYS A 621 3.25 -24.92 40.84
N GLY A 622 2.03 -24.51 41.15
CA GLY A 622 1.76 -23.26 41.86
C GLY A 622 2.38 -23.21 43.25
N LEU A 623 2.34 -24.32 44.00
CA LEU A 623 2.98 -24.41 45.31
C LEU A 623 4.51 -24.31 45.22
N SER A 624 5.14 -24.96 44.24
CA SER A 624 6.56 -24.77 43.94
C SER A 624 6.90 -23.32 43.60
N THR A 625 6.08 -22.64 42.80
CA THR A 625 6.27 -21.21 42.50
C THR A 625 6.25 -20.35 43.77
N LEU A 626 5.26 -20.55 44.65
CA LEU A 626 5.21 -19.85 45.94
C LEU A 626 6.39 -20.20 46.85
N ASN A 627 6.88 -21.43 46.79
CA ASN A 627 8.00 -21.86 47.60
C ASN A 627 9.31 -21.20 47.19
N ASN A 628 9.57 -21.17 45.88
CA ASN A 628 10.75 -20.55 45.32
C ASN A 628 10.76 -19.03 45.59
N ALA A 629 9.59 -18.44 45.80
CA ALA A 629 9.40 -17.07 46.26
C ALA A 629 9.54 -16.89 47.78
N HIS A 630 9.84 -17.95 48.54
CA HIS A 630 9.86 -18.01 50.00
C HIS A 630 8.52 -17.68 50.70
N LEU A 631 7.42 -17.58 49.95
CA LEU A 631 6.11 -17.20 50.48
C LEU A 631 5.47 -18.29 51.34
N MET A 632 5.85 -19.55 51.13
CA MET A 632 5.33 -20.71 51.87
C MET A 632 5.90 -20.85 53.28
N SER A 633 7.08 -20.28 53.53
CA SER A 633 7.74 -20.29 54.85
C SER A 633 7.28 -19.17 55.79
N SER A 634 6.45 -18.24 55.28
CA SER A 634 5.95 -17.09 56.04
C SER A 634 4.72 -17.44 56.90
N ASP A 635 4.38 -16.58 57.86
CA ASP A 635 3.11 -16.64 58.61
C ASP A 635 1.87 -16.64 57.68
N TRP A 636 2.06 -16.23 56.42
CA TRP A 636 1.02 -16.21 55.39
C TRP A 636 0.90 -17.52 54.61
N GLY A 637 1.83 -18.48 54.75
CA GLY A 637 1.85 -19.72 53.97
C GLY A 637 0.52 -20.47 54.01
N GLN A 638 -0.13 -20.52 55.19
CA GLN A 638 -1.48 -21.09 55.35
C GLN A 638 -2.57 -20.34 54.56
N LYS A 639 -2.54 -19.00 54.56
CA LYS A 639 -3.53 -18.16 53.86
C LYS A 639 -3.30 -18.22 52.35
N LEU A 640 -2.06 -18.14 51.89
CA LEU A 640 -1.67 -18.22 50.49
C LEU A 640 -2.01 -19.59 49.90
N PHE A 641 -1.71 -20.67 50.61
CA PHE A 641 -2.12 -22.02 50.22
C PHE A 641 -3.64 -22.10 50.05
N LYS A 642 -4.42 -21.63 51.04
CA LYS A 642 -5.88 -21.66 50.98
C LYS A 642 -6.42 -20.90 49.78
N GLN A 643 -5.80 -19.77 49.44
CA GLN A 643 -6.20 -18.94 48.30
C GLN A 643 -5.89 -19.61 46.96
N VAL A 644 -4.68 -20.14 46.80
CA VAL A 644 -4.23 -20.83 45.58
C VAL A 644 -4.99 -22.13 45.35
N ALA A 645 -5.18 -22.94 46.40
CA ALA A 645 -5.90 -24.20 46.32
C ALA A 645 -7.42 -24.02 46.14
N ALA A 646 -7.97 -22.83 46.38
CA ALA A 646 -9.38 -22.52 46.12
C ALA A 646 -9.62 -21.99 44.70
N HIS A 647 -8.57 -21.59 43.99
CA HIS A 647 -8.67 -20.94 42.69
C HIS A 647 -8.82 -21.97 41.55
N GLU A 648 -9.61 -21.66 40.51
CA GLU A 648 -9.83 -22.58 39.38
C GLU A 648 -8.56 -22.86 38.57
N SER A 649 -7.60 -21.92 38.59
CA SER A 649 -6.26 -22.10 38.05
C SER A 649 -5.19 -21.75 39.09
N PRO A 650 -4.78 -22.72 39.91
CA PRO A 650 -3.87 -22.48 41.03
C PRO A 650 -2.53 -21.86 40.63
N TRP A 651 -1.97 -22.31 39.50
CA TRP A 651 -0.67 -21.82 39.04
C TRP A 651 -0.71 -20.32 38.71
N HIS A 652 -1.73 -19.83 37.99
CA HIS A 652 -1.88 -18.39 37.73
C HIS A 652 -2.10 -17.57 39.01
N ALA A 653 -2.84 -18.11 39.97
CA ALA A 653 -3.01 -17.45 41.28
C ALA A 653 -1.69 -17.38 42.05
N ALA A 654 -0.88 -18.44 41.99
CA ALA A 654 0.45 -18.47 42.59
C ALA A 654 1.42 -17.48 41.92
N VAL A 655 1.40 -17.37 40.59
CA VAL A 655 2.21 -16.39 39.85
C VAL A 655 1.82 -14.95 40.21
N ALA A 656 0.51 -14.64 40.25
CA ALA A 656 0.05 -13.31 40.65
C ALA A 656 0.45 -12.97 42.11
N LEU A 657 0.38 -13.94 43.03
CA LEU A 657 0.85 -13.75 44.41
C LEU A 657 2.38 -13.58 44.49
N TRP A 658 3.12 -14.30 43.66
CA TRP A 658 4.57 -14.12 43.54
C TRP A 658 4.90 -12.70 43.04
N GLU A 659 4.27 -12.22 41.98
CA GLU A 659 4.43 -10.85 41.50
C GLU A 659 4.07 -9.82 42.57
N PHE A 660 2.95 -10.03 43.29
CA PHE A 660 2.56 -9.16 44.41
C PHE A 660 3.63 -9.13 45.51
N SER A 661 4.35 -10.23 45.73
CA SER A 661 5.47 -10.24 46.67
C SER A 661 6.67 -9.45 46.15
N GLN A 662 7.00 -9.56 44.86
CA GLN A 662 8.11 -8.83 44.25
C GLN A 662 7.89 -7.32 44.33
N PHE A 663 6.65 -6.86 44.21
CA PHE A 663 6.29 -5.45 44.28
C PHE A 663 5.92 -4.96 45.69
N GLY A 664 6.20 -5.75 46.73
CA GLY A 664 5.95 -5.37 48.13
C GLY A 664 4.47 -5.33 48.55
N LEU A 665 3.53 -5.72 47.67
CA LEU A 665 2.09 -5.74 47.96
C LEU A 665 1.70 -6.81 48.99
N LEU A 666 2.54 -7.83 49.21
CA LEU A 666 2.36 -8.81 50.28
C LEU A 666 3.04 -8.41 51.60
N THR A 667 3.35 -7.12 51.77
CA THR A 667 3.84 -6.55 53.03
C THR A 667 2.86 -5.48 53.56
N GLY A 668 2.84 -5.25 54.88
CA GLY A 668 2.02 -4.22 55.52
C GLY A 668 0.61 -4.66 55.96
N THR A 669 -0.28 -3.69 56.21
CA THR A 669 -1.60 -3.94 56.84
C THR A 669 -2.68 -4.40 55.86
N ASN A 670 -2.46 -4.27 54.54
CA ASN A 670 -3.46 -4.56 53.51
C ASN A 670 -3.29 -5.91 52.80
N VAL A 671 -2.35 -6.76 53.27
CA VAL A 671 -2.07 -8.08 52.68
C VAL A 671 -3.33 -8.94 52.52
N ASP A 672 -4.20 -8.99 53.54
CA ASP A 672 -5.45 -9.74 53.47
C ASP A 672 -6.44 -9.21 52.42
N ALA A 673 -6.39 -7.91 52.09
CA ALA A 673 -7.18 -7.35 50.99
C ALA A 673 -6.59 -7.77 49.64
N HIS A 674 -5.27 -7.72 49.49
CA HIS A 674 -4.57 -8.05 48.24
C HIS A 674 -4.70 -9.54 47.89
N ILE A 675 -4.57 -10.44 48.88
CA ILE A 675 -4.80 -11.88 48.70
C ILE A 675 -6.25 -12.15 48.27
N ARG A 676 -7.23 -11.43 48.85
CA ARG A 676 -8.64 -11.59 48.48
C ARG A 676 -8.96 -11.12 47.07
N THR A 677 -8.26 -10.10 46.55
CA THR A 677 -8.43 -9.63 45.16
C THR A 677 -8.21 -10.77 44.16
N ILE A 678 -7.21 -11.63 44.39
CA ILE A 678 -6.87 -12.75 43.49
C ILE A 678 -7.97 -13.82 43.48
N GLY A 679 -8.66 -14.03 44.60
CA GLY A 679 -9.63 -15.11 44.75
C GLY A 679 -10.91 -14.99 43.92
N GLY A 680 -11.27 -13.78 43.49
CA GLY A 680 -12.48 -13.53 42.71
C GLY A 680 -12.25 -13.45 41.20
N LEU A 681 -11.01 -13.61 40.74
CA LEU A 681 -10.64 -13.41 39.34
C LEU A 681 -10.64 -14.73 38.58
N ASN A 682 -10.87 -14.68 37.27
CA ASN A 682 -10.65 -15.82 36.41
C ASN A 682 -9.15 -15.87 35.99
N PRO A 683 -8.66 -16.97 35.38
CA PRO A 683 -7.25 -17.11 35.05
C PRO A 683 -6.71 -16.04 34.08
N SER A 684 -7.49 -15.62 33.08
CA SER A 684 -7.09 -14.53 32.17
C SER A 684 -7.00 -13.18 32.88
N ASP A 685 -7.92 -12.92 33.81
CA ASP A 685 -7.95 -11.69 34.60
C ASP A 685 -6.78 -11.59 35.57
N LEU A 686 -6.28 -12.73 36.08
CA LEU A 686 -5.08 -12.77 36.93
C LEU A 686 -3.83 -12.39 36.18
N ARG A 687 -3.65 -12.88 34.95
CA ARG A 687 -2.52 -12.50 34.11
C ARG A 687 -2.57 -11.00 33.79
N LEU A 688 -3.74 -10.50 33.39
CA LEU A 688 -3.92 -9.06 33.12
C LEU A 688 -3.73 -8.19 34.37
N LEU A 689 -4.02 -8.72 35.56
CA LEU A 689 -3.73 -8.03 36.82
C LEU A 689 -2.23 -8.00 37.09
N GLY A 690 -1.51 -9.10 36.85
CA GLY A 690 -0.05 -9.16 36.92
C GLY A 690 0.61 -8.11 36.04
N ASP A 691 0.30 -8.15 34.74
CA ASP A 691 0.79 -7.19 33.74
C ASP A 691 0.44 -5.73 34.13
N ALA A 692 -0.75 -5.50 34.69
CA ALA A 692 -1.18 -4.19 35.15
C ALA A 692 -0.40 -3.70 36.39
N VAL A 693 -0.12 -4.59 37.34
CA VAL A 693 0.63 -4.27 38.56
C VAL A 693 2.09 -4.01 38.24
N GLU A 694 2.70 -4.82 37.37
CA GLU A 694 4.06 -4.60 36.87
C GLU A 694 4.17 -3.23 36.18
N LEU A 695 3.23 -2.90 35.30
CA LEU A 695 3.18 -1.61 34.61
C LEU A 695 3.09 -0.43 35.59
N LEU A 696 2.20 -0.50 36.59
CA LEU A 696 2.08 0.57 37.59
C LEU A 696 3.30 0.66 38.49
N HIS A 697 3.96 -0.47 38.80
CA HIS A 697 5.18 -0.47 39.59
C HIS A 697 6.32 0.24 38.84
N HIS A 698 6.47 -0.03 37.54
CA HIS A 698 7.51 0.58 36.71
C HIS A 698 7.44 2.11 36.66
N ASP A 699 6.22 2.67 36.73
CA ASP A 699 5.97 4.11 36.71
C ASP A 699 5.81 4.75 38.11
N ASP A 700 6.17 4.04 39.19
CA ASP A 700 6.00 4.47 40.59
C ASP A 700 4.54 4.86 40.95
N LEU A 701 3.54 4.23 40.32
CA LEU A 701 2.11 4.48 40.50
C LEU A 701 1.39 3.39 41.31
N LEU A 702 2.11 2.36 41.73
CA LEU A 702 1.52 1.24 42.46
C LEU A 702 1.36 1.59 43.95
N ASP A 703 0.12 1.91 44.35
CA ASP A 703 -0.29 2.04 45.75
C ASP A 703 -1.61 1.29 46.03
N ASP A 704 -2.03 1.28 47.30
CA ASP A 704 -3.28 0.62 47.72
C ASP A 704 -4.53 1.20 47.01
N ALA A 705 -4.51 2.47 46.63
CA ALA A 705 -5.64 3.11 45.95
C ALA A 705 -5.72 2.64 44.49
N ALA A 706 -4.59 2.59 43.78
CA ALA A 706 -4.47 2.09 42.42
C ALA A 706 -4.87 0.61 42.36
N LEU A 707 -4.42 -0.21 43.31
CA LEU A 707 -4.80 -1.63 43.35
C LEU A 707 -6.29 -1.83 43.62
N ARG A 708 -6.92 -1.00 44.47
CA ARG A 708 -8.39 -1.02 44.65
C ARG A 708 -9.13 -0.66 43.38
N LEU A 709 -8.64 0.32 42.62
CA LEU A 709 -9.21 0.70 41.33
C LEU A 709 -9.11 -0.46 40.32
N LEU A 710 -7.93 -1.08 40.18
CA LEU A 710 -7.72 -2.24 39.32
C LEU A 710 -8.63 -3.42 39.72
N SER A 711 -8.77 -3.68 41.01
CA SER A 711 -9.62 -4.76 41.52
C SER A 711 -11.10 -4.59 41.12
N SER A 712 -11.57 -3.34 41.07
CA SER A 712 -12.97 -3.01 40.72
C SER A 712 -13.24 -2.91 39.21
N SER A 713 -12.20 -2.82 38.39
CA SER A 713 -12.33 -2.65 36.94
C SER A 713 -12.48 -3.99 36.23
N SER A 714 -13.37 -4.05 35.24
CA SER A 714 -13.45 -5.17 34.30
C SER A 714 -12.34 -5.15 33.25
N ASN A 715 -11.69 -3.99 33.03
CA ASN A 715 -10.60 -3.82 32.08
C ASN A 715 -9.35 -3.27 32.79
N ARG A 716 -8.66 -4.17 33.51
CA ARG A 716 -7.59 -3.84 34.47
C ARG A 716 -6.35 -3.31 33.77
N TYR A 717 -5.92 -3.98 32.70
CA TYR A 717 -4.73 -3.59 31.95
C TYR A 717 -4.90 -2.24 31.24
N ASP A 718 -6.05 -1.97 30.62
CA ASP A 718 -6.29 -0.64 30.04
C ASP A 718 -6.44 0.44 31.12
N LEU A 719 -6.96 0.11 32.29
CA LEU A 719 -7.00 1.05 33.41
C LEU A 719 -5.59 1.37 33.94
N ALA A 720 -4.69 0.39 34.04
CA ALA A 720 -3.30 0.64 34.41
C ALA A 720 -2.61 1.55 33.39
N GLN A 721 -2.71 1.24 32.10
CA GLN A 721 -2.20 2.12 31.03
C GLN A 721 -2.84 3.51 31.09
N ALA A 722 -4.13 3.61 31.40
CA ALA A 722 -4.80 4.89 31.56
C ALA A 722 -4.22 5.72 32.72
N LEU A 723 -3.92 5.10 33.86
CA LEU A 723 -3.26 5.76 34.98
C LEU A 723 -1.85 6.26 34.59
N VAL A 724 -1.06 5.44 33.90
CA VAL A 724 0.26 5.85 33.36
C VAL A 724 0.12 7.05 32.41
N ILE A 725 -0.84 7.00 31.48
CA ILE A 725 -1.12 8.11 30.55
C ILE A 725 -1.50 9.38 31.32
N LEU A 726 -2.37 9.27 32.34
CA LEU A 726 -2.72 10.42 33.17
C LEU A 726 -1.50 10.97 33.93
N ASN A 727 -0.63 10.11 34.45
CA ASN A 727 0.59 10.53 35.14
C ASN A 727 1.52 11.33 34.22
N ASN A 728 1.77 10.78 33.02
CA ASN A 728 2.64 11.39 32.01
C ASN A 728 2.14 12.76 31.53
N HIS A 729 0.84 13.01 31.63
CA HIS A 729 0.23 14.32 31.32
C HIS A 729 0.07 15.23 32.54
N GLY A 730 0.56 14.83 33.73
CA GLY A 730 0.37 15.56 34.99
C GLY A 730 -1.08 15.60 35.48
N LEU A 731 -1.95 14.74 34.92
CA LEU A 731 -3.39 14.71 35.20
C LEU A 731 -3.75 13.89 36.44
N LEU A 732 -2.80 13.18 37.05
CA LEU A 732 -2.92 12.58 38.37
C LEU A 732 -2.59 13.54 39.52
N ALA A 733 -2.12 14.76 39.23
CA ALA A 733 -1.81 15.77 40.23
C ALA A 733 -2.87 16.90 40.25
N GLY A 734 -2.95 17.60 41.39
CA GLY A 734 -3.78 18.79 41.58
C GLY A 734 -5.27 18.54 41.81
N TYR A 735 -6.05 19.63 41.87
CA TYR A 735 -7.47 19.60 42.27
C TYR A 735 -8.38 18.80 41.32
N ALA A 736 -7.96 18.60 40.07
CA ALA A 736 -8.71 17.87 39.06
C ALA A 736 -8.41 16.37 39.03
N ALA A 737 -7.38 15.89 39.73
CA ALA A 737 -6.91 14.50 39.68
C ALA A 737 -8.04 13.49 39.97
N LYS A 738 -8.78 13.72 41.06
CA LYS A 738 -9.92 12.87 41.44
C LYS A 738 -10.99 12.80 40.35
N ALA A 739 -11.29 13.93 39.70
CA ALA A 739 -12.28 13.98 38.61
C ALA A 739 -11.77 13.26 37.35
N ASN A 740 -10.48 13.37 37.03
CA ASN A 740 -9.87 12.67 35.90
C ASN A 740 -9.89 11.15 36.11
N ILE A 741 -9.46 10.68 37.29
CA ILE A 741 -9.50 9.26 37.67
C ILE A 741 -10.94 8.74 37.60
N GLN A 742 -11.90 9.45 38.20
CA GLN A 742 -13.30 9.03 38.17
C GLN A 742 -13.86 8.95 36.74
N THR A 743 -13.46 9.86 35.86
CA THR A 743 -13.87 9.87 34.45
C THR A 743 -13.32 8.66 33.70
N VAL A 744 -12.04 8.32 33.92
CA VAL A 744 -11.37 7.14 33.33
C VAL A 744 -11.97 5.84 33.85
N VAL A 745 -12.15 5.72 35.17
CA VAL A 745 -12.70 4.51 35.81
C VAL A 745 -14.14 4.25 35.40
N SER A 746 -14.92 5.30 35.11
CA SER A 746 -16.31 5.15 34.64
C SER A 746 -16.41 4.89 33.12
N SER A 747 -15.31 4.95 32.38
CA SER A 747 -15.28 4.73 30.93
C SER A 747 -15.27 3.24 30.60
N LEU A 748 -15.99 2.84 29.55
CA LEU A 748 -15.85 1.50 28.96
C LEU A 748 -14.47 1.30 28.30
N PHE A 749 -13.81 2.40 27.93
CA PHE A 749 -12.48 2.44 27.32
C PHE A 749 -11.55 3.34 28.15
N PRO A 750 -10.98 2.85 29.26
CA PRO A 750 -10.18 3.66 30.18
C PRO A 750 -8.95 4.29 29.51
N LYS A 751 -8.21 3.51 28.71
CA LYS A 751 -7.01 3.96 27.99
C LYS A 751 -7.32 5.11 27.03
N GLU A 752 -8.32 4.93 26.17
CA GLU A 752 -8.76 5.95 25.21
C GLU A 752 -9.26 7.21 25.92
N MET A 753 -9.96 7.05 27.05
CA MET A 753 -10.39 8.17 27.88
C MET A 753 -9.22 8.96 28.44
N ALA A 754 -8.18 8.28 28.96
CA ALA A 754 -6.99 8.97 29.47
C ALA A 754 -6.25 9.72 28.36
N SER A 755 -6.09 9.11 27.18
CA SER A 755 -5.52 9.79 26.01
C SER A 755 -6.34 11.01 25.57
N ALA A 756 -7.67 10.88 25.57
CA ALA A 756 -8.59 11.98 25.28
C ALA A 756 -8.41 13.15 26.26
N LEU A 757 -8.34 12.85 27.56
CA LEU A 757 -8.08 13.87 28.58
C LEU A 757 -6.69 14.49 28.43
N GLY A 758 -5.67 13.69 28.10
CA GLY A 758 -4.30 14.15 27.85
C GLY A 758 -4.23 15.18 26.73
N ILE A 759 -4.82 14.89 25.58
CA ILE A 759 -4.86 15.80 24.42
C ILE A 759 -5.60 17.10 24.76
N LEU A 760 -6.79 17.00 25.39
CA LEU A 760 -7.54 18.20 25.76
C LEU A 760 -6.84 19.04 26.83
N HIS A 761 -6.07 18.42 27.72
CA HIS A 761 -5.24 19.13 28.69
C HIS A 761 -4.12 19.90 28.01
N GLN A 762 -3.39 19.26 27.10
CA GLN A 762 -2.30 19.89 26.34
C GLN A 762 -2.80 21.10 25.52
N ARG A 763 -4.02 21.03 24.98
CA ARG A 763 -4.67 22.14 24.26
C ARG A 763 -5.32 23.19 25.18
N GLY A 764 -5.28 23.02 26.49
CA GLY A 764 -5.89 23.95 27.45
C GLY A 764 -7.43 23.91 27.50
N ILE A 765 -8.07 23.01 26.74
CA ILE A 765 -9.54 22.88 26.67
C ILE A 765 -10.13 22.39 28.01
N LEU A 766 -9.36 21.65 28.81
CA LEU A 766 -9.76 21.22 30.15
C LEU A 766 -9.56 22.28 31.25
N LYS A 767 -9.36 23.55 30.90
CA LYS A 767 -9.27 24.66 31.87
C LYS A 767 -10.61 25.37 32.04
N GLY A 768 -10.86 25.91 33.23
CA GLY A 768 -12.03 26.75 33.53
C GLY A 768 -13.35 26.00 33.80
N ILE A 769 -14.45 26.76 33.81
CA ILE A 769 -15.79 26.33 34.28
C ILE A 769 -16.41 25.23 33.39
N LYS A 770 -15.99 25.13 32.12
CA LYS A 770 -16.52 24.15 31.17
C LYS A 770 -15.95 22.73 31.34
N ALA A 771 -14.82 22.57 32.04
CA ALA A 771 -14.10 21.30 32.12
C ALA A 771 -14.93 20.13 32.69
N PRO A 772 -15.74 20.29 33.77
CA PRO A 772 -16.59 19.21 34.27
C PRO A 772 -17.61 18.72 33.24
N THR A 773 -18.23 19.64 32.49
CA THR A 773 -19.21 19.32 31.45
C THR A 773 -18.57 18.55 30.28
N LEU A 774 -17.35 18.93 29.88
CA LEU A 774 -16.61 18.24 28.83
C LEU A 774 -16.22 16.81 29.24
N ARG A 775 -15.72 16.60 30.48
CA ARG A 775 -15.43 15.25 31.00
C ARG A 775 -16.68 14.36 31.00
N HIS A 776 -17.83 14.90 31.43
CA HIS A 776 -19.08 14.17 31.46
C HIS A 776 -19.59 13.78 30.05
N LYS A 777 -19.39 14.65 29.07
CA LYS A 777 -19.73 14.37 27.66
C LYS A 777 -18.81 13.31 27.07
N LEU A 778 -17.50 13.41 27.33
CA LEU A 778 -16.53 12.39 26.92
C LEU A 778 -16.87 11.02 27.48
N SER A 779 -17.17 10.91 28.79
CA SER A 779 -17.44 9.63 29.45
C SER A 779 -18.68 8.90 28.90
N LYS A 780 -19.57 9.61 28.20
CA LYS A 780 -20.75 9.04 27.57
C LYS A 780 -20.56 8.71 26.08
N HIS A 781 -19.45 9.16 25.48
CA HIS A 781 -19.21 8.96 24.06
C HIS A 781 -18.62 7.58 23.78
N LYS A 782 -18.98 6.98 22.65
CA LYS A 782 -18.51 5.63 22.26
C LYS A 782 -17.04 5.57 21.88
N SER A 783 -16.49 6.70 21.40
CA SER A 783 -15.06 6.88 21.07
C SER A 783 -14.60 8.20 21.71
N PRO A 784 -14.18 8.21 22.98
CA PRO A 784 -13.80 9.44 23.67
C PRO A 784 -12.58 10.10 23.03
N TYR A 785 -11.66 9.32 22.47
CA TYR A 785 -10.48 9.82 21.78
C TYR A 785 -10.82 10.61 20.51
N ASP A 786 -11.65 10.06 19.63
CA ASP A 786 -12.07 10.76 18.41
C ASP A 786 -12.84 12.05 18.72
N LEU A 787 -13.63 12.02 19.79
CA LEU A 787 -14.38 13.20 20.22
C LEU A 787 -13.46 14.31 20.74
N ALA A 788 -12.41 13.95 21.50
CA ALA A 788 -11.41 14.90 21.94
C ALA A 788 -10.66 15.53 20.77
N ILE A 789 -10.26 14.74 19.77
CA ILE A 789 -9.63 15.27 18.54
C ILE A 789 -10.61 16.17 17.79
N ALA A 790 -11.88 15.79 17.69
CA ALA A 790 -12.91 16.60 17.05
C ALA A 790 -13.05 17.98 17.72
N TRP A 791 -13.04 18.04 19.05
CA TRP A 791 -13.04 19.31 19.77
C TRP A 791 -11.75 20.11 19.59
N CYS A 792 -10.58 19.46 19.53
CA CYS A 792 -9.34 20.15 19.22
C CYS A 792 -9.39 20.80 17.83
N LYS A 793 -9.94 20.10 16.83
CA LYS A 793 -10.17 20.67 15.50
C LYS A 793 -11.13 21.85 15.54
N LEU A 794 -12.24 21.73 16.26
CA LEU A 794 -13.16 22.87 16.41
C LEU A 794 -12.45 24.08 17.03
N GLU A 795 -11.60 23.89 18.03
CA GLU A 795 -10.80 24.97 18.63
C GLU A 795 -9.81 25.58 17.63
N GLU A 796 -9.14 24.75 16.80
CA GLU A 796 -8.20 25.23 15.76
C GLU A 796 -8.86 26.17 14.73
N TYR A 797 -10.17 26.07 14.53
CA TYR A 797 -10.95 26.95 13.64
C TYR A 797 -11.76 28.02 14.39
N ASP A 798 -11.56 28.22 15.70
CA ASP A 798 -12.37 29.10 16.56
C ASP A 798 -13.89 28.74 16.55
N LEU A 799 -14.20 27.45 16.34
CA LEU A 799 -15.56 26.90 16.23
C LEU A 799 -16.02 26.13 17.47
N LEU A 800 -15.28 26.15 18.59
CA LEU A 800 -15.62 25.42 19.83
C LEU A 800 -16.75 26.09 20.64
N THR A 801 -17.89 26.31 19.98
CA THR A 801 -19.12 26.85 20.58
C THR A 801 -19.96 25.74 21.21
N ALA A 802 -20.86 26.10 22.14
CA ALA A 802 -21.76 25.13 22.76
C ALA A 802 -22.63 24.39 21.72
N GLU A 803 -23.08 25.10 20.66
CA GLU A 803 -23.86 24.50 19.58
C GLU A 803 -23.05 23.46 18.78
N ASN A 804 -21.83 23.81 18.37
CA ASN A 804 -20.99 22.91 17.57
C ASN A 804 -20.53 21.68 18.38
N ILE A 805 -20.29 21.85 19.68
CA ILE A 805 -20.03 20.72 20.58
C ILE A 805 -21.21 19.75 20.58
N GLU A 806 -22.46 20.23 20.77
CA GLU A 806 -23.64 19.34 20.74
C GLU A 806 -23.81 18.65 19.39
N LEU A 807 -23.57 19.38 18.30
CA LEU A 807 -23.66 18.85 16.94
C LEU A 807 -22.66 17.71 16.71
N VAL A 808 -21.40 17.91 17.10
CA VAL A 808 -20.32 16.92 16.94
C VAL A 808 -20.49 15.73 17.88
N ASN A 809 -20.98 15.96 19.10
CA ASN A 809 -21.26 14.88 20.07
C ASN A 809 -22.40 13.96 19.63
N ALA A 810 -23.40 14.50 18.93
CA ALA A 810 -24.56 13.73 18.47
C ALA A 810 -24.24 12.87 17.22
N HIS A 811 -23.11 13.12 16.56
CA HIS A 811 -22.74 12.44 15.32
C HIS A 811 -21.92 11.18 15.61
N ASN A 812 -22.23 10.06 14.93
CA ASN A 812 -21.51 8.78 15.12
C ASN A 812 -20.02 8.85 14.73
N ASN A 813 -19.65 9.80 13.86
CA ASN A 813 -18.29 10.11 13.48
C ASN A 813 -18.00 11.58 13.77
N SER A 814 -17.72 11.88 15.03
CA SER A 814 -17.47 13.24 15.54
C SER A 814 -16.30 13.92 14.82
N LEU A 815 -15.24 13.17 14.52
CA LEU A 815 -14.06 13.70 13.85
C LEU A 815 -14.35 14.18 12.43
N ALA A 816 -15.11 13.39 11.66
CA ALA A 816 -15.54 13.80 10.32
C ALA A 816 -16.44 15.04 10.41
N ALA A 817 -17.40 15.07 11.33
CA ALA A 817 -18.28 16.23 11.51
C ALA A 817 -17.50 17.52 11.83
N ALA A 818 -16.54 17.47 12.75
CA ALA A 818 -15.69 18.62 13.09
C ALA A 818 -14.79 19.04 11.92
N SER A 819 -14.21 18.08 11.19
CA SER A 819 -13.37 18.37 10.01
C SER A 819 -14.18 19.05 8.91
N THR A 820 -15.40 18.57 8.66
CA THR A 820 -16.33 19.18 7.69
C THR A 820 -16.69 20.60 8.07
N LEU A 821 -16.99 20.86 9.35
CA LEU A 821 -17.24 22.23 9.82
C LEU A 821 -16.02 23.13 9.58
N GLY A 822 -14.82 22.68 9.93
CA GLY A 822 -13.58 23.44 9.72
C GLY A 822 -13.25 23.71 8.25
N THR A 823 -13.38 22.70 7.39
CA THR A 823 -13.14 22.86 5.94
C THR A 823 -14.16 23.81 5.32
N VAL A 824 -15.45 23.71 5.65
CA VAL A 824 -16.45 24.60 5.07
C VAL A 824 -16.26 26.04 5.57
N TYR A 825 -15.91 26.25 6.85
CA TYR A 825 -15.61 27.58 7.36
C TYR A 825 -14.34 28.20 6.77
N SER A 826 -13.34 27.39 6.42
CA SER A 826 -12.12 27.91 5.76
C SER A 826 -12.32 28.18 4.26
N VAL A 827 -13.22 27.45 3.59
CA VAL A 827 -13.50 27.60 2.16
C VAL A 827 -14.56 28.67 1.88
N SER A 828 -15.55 28.83 2.76
CA SER A 828 -16.63 29.80 2.58
C SER A 828 -16.36 31.08 3.36
N ALA A 829 -16.49 32.24 2.72
CA ALA A 829 -16.87 33.48 3.41
C ALA A 829 -18.32 33.30 3.90
N ALA A 830 -18.50 32.41 4.88
CA ALA A 830 -19.76 31.74 5.19
C ALA A 830 -20.89 32.75 5.34
N THR A 831 -21.79 32.76 4.35
CA THR A 831 -23.08 33.42 4.55
C THR A 831 -23.87 32.63 5.58
N ASP A 832 -24.62 33.29 6.46
CA ASP A 832 -25.43 32.65 7.52
C ASP A 832 -26.31 31.48 7.01
N LYS A 833 -26.67 31.51 5.71
CA LYS A 833 -27.44 30.45 5.05
C LYS A 833 -26.64 29.16 4.85
N ALA A 834 -25.36 29.26 4.47
CA ALA A 834 -24.52 28.07 4.25
C ALA A 834 -24.25 27.33 5.58
N ASP A 835 -24.03 28.07 6.67
CA ASP A 835 -23.88 27.51 8.02
C ASP A 835 -25.14 26.74 8.46
N HIS A 836 -26.33 27.31 8.25
CA HIS A 836 -27.60 26.65 8.58
C HIS A 836 -27.79 25.30 7.84
N PHE A 837 -27.54 25.27 6.53
CA PHE A 837 -27.69 24.05 5.74
C PHE A 837 -26.66 22.99 6.09
N LEU A 838 -25.40 23.38 6.34
CA LEU A 838 -24.34 22.46 6.74
C LEU A 838 -24.67 21.81 8.10
N LYS A 839 -25.06 22.62 9.09
CA LYS A 839 -25.46 22.12 10.40
C LYS A 839 -26.66 21.17 10.28
N LYS A 840 -27.63 21.47 9.41
CA LYS A 840 -28.76 20.58 9.13
C LYS A 840 -28.31 19.24 8.52
N ALA A 841 -27.41 19.27 7.54
CA ALA A 841 -26.90 18.07 6.86
C ALA A 841 -26.14 17.14 7.83
N ILE A 842 -25.30 17.72 8.71
CA ILE A 842 -24.60 16.98 9.77
C ILE A 842 -25.60 16.39 10.78
N ARG A 843 -26.65 17.14 11.17
CA ARG A 843 -27.73 16.60 12.04
C ARG A 843 -28.47 15.42 11.42
N THR A 844 -28.66 15.42 10.10
CA THR A 844 -29.33 14.33 9.38
C THR A 844 -28.46 13.09 9.14
N LYS A 845 -27.25 13.01 9.73
CA LYS A 845 -26.33 11.86 9.67
C LYS A 845 -25.85 11.49 8.26
N GLN A 846 -25.85 12.43 7.32
CA GLN A 846 -25.16 12.23 6.05
C GLN A 846 -23.65 12.16 6.30
N ASN A 847 -22.91 11.36 5.53
CA ASN A 847 -21.46 11.21 5.70
C ASN A 847 -20.76 12.57 5.50
N PRO A 848 -20.21 13.20 6.56
CA PRO A 848 -19.68 14.56 6.49
C PRO A 848 -18.52 14.67 5.50
N ALA A 849 -17.74 13.60 5.32
CA ALA A 849 -16.63 13.55 4.36
C ALA A 849 -17.13 13.72 2.91
N VAL A 850 -18.28 13.14 2.57
CA VAL A 850 -18.85 13.23 1.22
C VAL A 850 -19.37 14.64 0.93
N ILE A 851 -19.95 15.31 1.93
CA ILE A 851 -20.35 16.71 1.82
C ILE A 851 -19.12 17.61 1.64
N THR A 852 -18.05 17.34 2.39
CA THR A 852 -16.80 18.10 2.33
C THR A 852 -16.18 18.01 0.93
N GLU A 853 -16.08 16.81 0.38
CA GLU A 853 -15.52 16.60 -0.94
C GLU A 853 -16.40 17.21 -2.05
N ALA A 854 -17.72 17.10 -1.93
CA ALA A 854 -18.62 17.74 -2.89
C ALA A 854 -18.44 19.27 -2.88
N MET A 855 -18.38 19.89 -1.70
CA MET A 855 -18.16 21.33 -1.57
C MET A 855 -16.77 21.77 -2.07
N ARG A 856 -15.74 20.94 -1.86
CA ARG A 856 -14.41 21.17 -2.42
C ARG A 856 -14.44 21.16 -3.95
N VAL A 857 -15.10 20.17 -4.56
CA VAL A 857 -15.29 20.12 -6.02
C VAL A 857 -16.05 21.34 -6.53
N PHE A 858 -17.04 21.87 -5.81
CA PHE A 858 -17.70 23.13 -6.17
C PHE A 858 -16.76 24.33 -6.13
N SER A 859 -15.99 24.46 -5.05
CA SER A 859 -15.07 25.57 -4.83
C SER A 859 -13.92 25.59 -5.84
N ASP A 860 -13.25 24.45 -6.01
CA ASP A 860 -12.06 24.31 -6.87
C ASP A 860 -12.40 24.63 -8.35
N ASN A 861 -13.67 24.50 -8.74
CA ASN A 861 -14.14 24.74 -10.10
C ASN A 861 -14.86 26.09 -10.28
N GLY A 862 -14.81 26.99 -9.30
CA GLY A 862 -15.37 28.35 -9.40
C GLY A 862 -16.90 28.42 -9.40
N LEU A 863 -17.59 27.31 -9.10
CA LEU A 863 -19.05 27.20 -9.12
C LEU A 863 -19.71 27.79 -7.85
N SER A 864 -18.90 28.30 -6.91
CA SER A 864 -19.37 28.91 -5.66
C SER A 864 -19.89 30.35 -5.80
N ASN A 865 -19.62 31.02 -6.93
CA ASN A 865 -19.78 32.48 -7.06
C ASN A 865 -21.00 32.92 -7.89
N GLU A 866 -21.75 32.00 -8.50
CA GLU A 866 -22.88 32.33 -9.38
C GLU A 866 -24.23 32.34 -8.64
N PHE A 867 -25.19 33.11 -9.15
CA PHE A 867 -26.56 33.26 -8.63
C PHE A 867 -27.34 31.93 -8.51
N SER A 868 -26.86 30.89 -9.20
CA SER A 868 -27.35 29.51 -9.23
C SER A 868 -26.74 28.60 -8.14
N ALA A 869 -25.75 29.07 -7.37
CA ALA A 869 -25.05 28.31 -6.34
C ALA A 869 -25.99 27.70 -5.30
N THR A 870 -27.04 28.43 -4.89
CA THR A 870 -28.04 27.91 -3.94
C THR A 870 -28.85 26.73 -4.49
N LEU A 871 -29.07 26.67 -5.80
CA LEU A 871 -29.86 25.62 -6.45
C LEU A 871 -29.02 24.34 -6.61
N TYR A 872 -27.75 24.49 -6.99
CA TYR A 872 -26.79 23.38 -7.07
C TYR A 872 -26.41 22.84 -5.69
N GLN A 873 -26.15 23.72 -4.71
CA GLN A 873 -25.86 23.31 -3.33
C GLN A 873 -27.03 22.54 -2.71
N ASN A 874 -28.27 22.99 -2.94
CA ASN A 874 -29.44 22.24 -2.48
C ASN A 874 -29.62 20.90 -3.19
N ALA A 875 -29.37 20.82 -4.50
CA ALA A 875 -29.45 19.55 -5.22
C ALA A 875 -28.40 18.55 -4.69
N VAL A 876 -27.17 19.01 -4.47
CA VAL A 876 -26.05 18.19 -4.01
C VAL A 876 -26.19 17.75 -2.56
N LEU A 877 -26.61 18.65 -1.67
CA LEU A 877 -26.82 18.32 -0.25
C LEU A 877 -28.00 17.36 -0.02
N ASN A 878 -28.96 17.32 -0.94
CA ASN A 878 -30.10 16.40 -0.86
C ASN A 878 -29.91 15.12 -1.70
N HIS A 879 -28.85 15.03 -2.51
CA HIS A 879 -28.60 13.85 -3.33
C HIS A 879 -27.93 12.74 -2.50
N PRO A 880 -28.30 11.45 -2.70
CA PRO A 880 -27.66 10.33 -2.00
C PRO A 880 -26.17 10.14 -2.35
N ASP A 881 -25.73 10.66 -3.51
CA ASP A 881 -24.32 10.76 -3.91
C ASP A 881 -23.93 12.20 -4.32
N PRO A 882 -23.64 13.07 -3.35
CA PRO A 882 -23.31 14.49 -3.56
C PRO A 882 -22.10 14.71 -4.47
N VAL A 883 -21.08 13.85 -4.38
CA VAL A 883 -19.79 14.04 -5.08
C VAL A 883 -19.95 13.74 -6.56
N SER A 884 -20.61 12.64 -6.92
CA SER A 884 -20.86 12.30 -8.33
C SER A 884 -21.75 13.33 -9.00
N LEU A 885 -22.74 13.88 -8.28
CA LEU A 885 -23.59 14.94 -8.82
C LEU A 885 -22.79 16.23 -9.08
N ALA A 886 -21.92 16.63 -8.15
CA ALA A 886 -21.04 17.79 -8.32
C ALA A 886 -20.13 17.66 -9.56
N LYS A 887 -19.50 16.48 -9.74
CA LYS A 887 -18.65 16.19 -10.90
C LYS A 887 -19.45 16.17 -12.21
N ALA A 888 -20.66 15.62 -12.20
CA ALA A 888 -21.53 15.57 -13.37
C ALA A 888 -21.95 16.97 -13.83
N PHE A 889 -22.29 17.86 -12.90
CA PHE A 889 -22.59 19.26 -13.23
C PHE A 889 -21.38 19.98 -13.81
N PHE A 890 -20.19 19.78 -13.27
CA PHE A 890 -18.97 20.35 -13.85
C PHE A 890 -18.73 19.86 -15.29
N ALA A 891 -18.80 18.54 -15.53
CA ALA A 891 -18.60 17.97 -16.86
C ALA A 891 -19.62 18.47 -17.89
N PHE A 892 -20.88 18.64 -17.49
CA PHE A 892 -21.94 19.19 -18.34
C PHE A 892 -21.69 20.67 -18.69
N LEU A 893 -21.32 21.49 -17.70
CA LEU A 893 -21.09 22.94 -17.87
C LEU A 893 -19.87 23.26 -18.75
N GLN A 894 -18.89 22.35 -18.84
CA GLN A 894 -17.74 22.49 -19.74
C GLN A 894 -18.08 22.25 -21.22
N SER A 895 -19.25 21.65 -21.53
CA SER A 895 -19.70 21.45 -22.91
C SER A 895 -20.42 22.70 -23.44
N LYS A 896 -20.13 23.07 -24.71
CA LYS A 896 -20.56 24.30 -25.42
C LYS A 896 -21.98 24.81 -25.10
N PRO A 897 -22.28 26.12 -25.29
CA PRO A 897 -23.53 26.73 -24.84
C PRO A 897 -24.75 26.11 -25.54
N ILE A 898 -25.40 25.19 -24.84
CA ILE A 898 -26.77 24.77 -25.11
C ILE A 898 -27.69 25.89 -24.63
N ASN A 899 -28.79 26.16 -25.33
CA ASN A 899 -29.83 27.11 -24.92
C ASN A 899 -30.25 26.87 -23.44
N GLU A 900 -30.38 27.94 -22.65
CA GLU A 900 -30.77 27.94 -21.23
C GLU A 900 -31.99 27.03 -20.91
N LEU A 901 -32.98 26.98 -21.81
CA LEU A 901 -34.18 26.16 -21.64
C LEU A 901 -33.87 24.65 -21.68
N PHE A 902 -32.91 24.25 -22.52
CA PHE A 902 -32.46 22.86 -22.63
C PHE A 902 -31.48 22.51 -21.51
N GLN A 903 -30.66 23.45 -21.05
CA GLN A 903 -29.81 23.24 -19.88
C GLN A 903 -30.64 22.88 -18.64
N LEU A 904 -31.76 23.58 -18.39
CA LEU A 904 -32.65 23.27 -17.26
C LEU A 904 -33.28 21.87 -17.35
N GLN A 905 -33.71 21.43 -18.53
CA GLN A 905 -34.29 20.09 -18.71
C GLN A 905 -33.26 18.98 -18.52
N TYR A 906 -32.04 19.16 -19.03
CA TYR A 906 -30.96 18.19 -18.86
C TYR A 906 -30.36 18.21 -17.45
N LEU A 907 -30.27 19.37 -16.80
CA LEU A 907 -29.87 19.49 -15.40
C LEU A 907 -30.86 18.79 -14.47
N ASN A 908 -32.16 18.95 -14.72
CA ASN A 908 -33.18 18.23 -13.96
C ASN A 908 -33.03 16.71 -14.17
N ALA A 909 -32.86 16.26 -15.43
CA ALA A 909 -32.64 14.86 -15.74
C ALA A 909 -31.38 14.29 -15.04
N ILE A 910 -30.24 15.00 -15.07
CA ILE A 910 -29.00 14.62 -14.39
C ILE A 910 -29.24 14.55 -12.87
N SER A 911 -29.91 15.55 -12.29
CA SER A 911 -30.15 15.61 -10.84
C SER A 911 -31.09 14.54 -10.30
N THR A 912 -31.97 14.01 -11.15
CA THR A 912 -32.92 12.94 -10.78
C THR A 912 -32.42 11.54 -11.09
N HIS A 913 -31.28 11.41 -11.79
CA HIS A 913 -30.78 10.12 -12.24
C HIS A 913 -29.95 9.41 -11.14
N PRO A 914 -30.10 8.08 -10.95
CA PRO A 914 -29.35 7.34 -9.92
C PRO A 914 -27.81 7.41 -10.08
N ASN A 915 -27.33 7.55 -11.32
CA ASN A 915 -25.92 7.79 -11.64
C ASN A 915 -25.79 9.05 -12.52
N PRO A 916 -25.64 10.24 -11.91
CA PRO A 916 -25.64 11.51 -12.64
C PRO A 916 -24.46 11.65 -13.62
N LEU A 917 -23.33 10.98 -13.33
CA LEU A 917 -22.14 11.00 -14.19
C LEU A 917 -22.41 10.29 -15.53
N PHE A 918 -23.07 9.13 -15.49
CA PHE A 918 -23.43 8.38 -16.71
C PHE A 918 -24.41 9.14 -17.60
N ALA A 919 -25.43 9.77 -16.99
CA ALA A 919 -26.38 10.62 -17.71
C ALA A 919 -25.66 11.77 -18.41
N ALA A 920 -24.68 12.39 -17.75
CA ALA A 920 -23.83 13.40 -18.37
C ALA A 920 -22.97 12.83 -19.51
N THR A 921 -22.32 11.66 -19.34
CA THR A 921 -21.49 11.02 -20.37
C THR A 921 -22.26 10.74 -21.66
N LEU A 922 -23.49 10.21 -21.57
CA LEU A 922 -24.34 9.95 -22.74
C LEU A 922 -24.74 11.21 -23.50
N LEU A 923 -24.98 12.30 -22.77
CA LEU A 923 -25.29 13.61 -23.37
C LEU A 923 -24.08 14.18 -24.12
N LEU A 924 -22.88 13.80 -23.72
CA LEU A 924 -21.61 14.27 -24.26
C LEU A 924 -21.04 13.42 -25.41
N LEU A 925 -21.63 12.27 -25.75
CA LEU A 925 -21.12 11.40 -26.83
C LEU A 925 -21.10 12.12 -28.19
N PRO A 926 -19.92 12.27 -28.84
CA PRO A 926 -19.79 12.97 -30.12
C PRO A 926 -20.57 12.34 -31.26
N CYS A 927 -20.69 11.00 -31.28
CA CYS A 927 -21.43 10.25 -32.30
C CYS A 927 -22.94 10.53 -32.31
N LEU A 928 -23.48 11.15 -31.26
CA LEU A 928 -24.87 11.59 -31.16
C LEU A 928 -25.04 13.11 -31.38
N ALA A 929 -23.99 13.81 -31.82
CA ALA A 929 -24.08 15.24 -32.13
C ALA A 929 -25.11 15.48 -33.26
N GLY A 930 -26.13 16.31 -33.00
CA GLY A 930 -27.23 16.57 -33.94
C GLY A 930 -28.45 15.63 -33.81
N HIS A 931 -28.41 14.65 -32.91
CA HIS A 931 -29.45 13.62 -32.75
C HIS A 931 -30.20 13.72 -31.41
N GLU A 932 -30.77 14.90 -31.13
CA GLU A 932 -31.41 15.25 -29.84
C GLU A 932 -32.57 14.29 -29.46
N ALA A 933 -33.35 13.85 -30.45
CA ALA A 933 -34.42 12.87 -30.25
C ALA A 933 -33.91 11.47 -29.86
N GLN A 934 -32.79 11.02 -30.43
CA GLN A 934 -32.15 9.75 -30.05
C GLN A 934 -31.53 9.83 -28.65
N LYS A 935 -30.87 10.95 -28.29
CA LYS A 935 -30.39 11.17 -26.91
C LYS A 935 -31.51 11.03 -25.89
N HIS A 936 -32.66 11.65 -26.16
CA HIS A 936 -33.82 11.56 -25.28
C HIS A 936 -34.40 10.14 -25.21
N ARG A 937 -34.46 9.42 -26.35
CA ARG A 937 -34.93 8.02 -26.40
C ARG A 937 -34.04 7.07 -25.60
N HIS A 938 -32.73 7.18 -25.73
CA HIS A 938 -31.77 6.36 -25.00
C HIS A 938 -31.78 6.67 -23.50
N LEU A 939 -31.85 7.96 -23.10
CA LEU A 939 -32.01 8.35 -21.69
C LEU A 939 -33.30 7.78 -21.08
N LYS A 940 -34.40 7.77 -21.82
CA LYS A 940 -35.66 7.15 -21.37
C LYS A 940 -35.50 5.64 -21.16
N GLN A 941 -34.89 4.93 -22.11
CA GLN A 941 -34.66 3.48 -22.00
C GLN A 941 -33.71 3.11 -20.85
N ILE A 942 -32.73 3.96 -20.55
CA ILE A 942 -31.82 3.78 -19.42
C ILE A 942 -32.55 3.92 -18.08
N ASN A 943 -33.41 4.94 -17.98
CA ASN A 943 -34.22 5.18 -16.78
C ASN A 943 -35.17 4.00 -16.49
N GLU A 944 -35.50 3.22 -17.52
CA GLU A 944 -36.33 2.02 -17.41
C GLU A 944 -35.55 0.74 -17.07
N GLN A 945 -34.23 0.66 -17.27
CA GLN A 945 -33.47 -0.61 -17.23
C GLN A 945 -32.40 -0.78 -16.14
N ASN A 946 -32.19 0.18 -15.22
CA ASN A 946 -31.33 0.07 -14.02
C ASN A 946 -29.86 -0.40 -14.18
N ASN A 947 -29.38 -0.72 -15.39
CA ASN A 947 -28.02 -1.24 -15.63
C ASN A 947 -27.12 -0.18 -16.28
N THR A 948 -26.98 0.96 -15.62
CA THR A 948 -26.31 2.16 -16.16
C THR A 948 -24.79 2.02 -16.19
N LEU A 949 -24.20 1.42 -15.16
CA LEU A 949 -22.75 1.30 -15.03
C LEU A 949 -22.18 0.31 -16.06
N GLY A 950 -22.85 -0.84 -16.23
CA GLY A 950 -22.41 -1.86 -17.19
C GLY A 950 -22.48 -1.37 -18.64
N ALA A 951 -23.54 -0.64 -18.99
CA ALA A 951 -23.64 -0.02 -20.31
C ALA A 951 -22.48 0.95 -20.58
N GLN A 952 -22.07 1.76 -19.58
CA GLN A 952 -20.95 2.67 -19.73
C GLN A 952 -19.63 1.94 -20.03
N THR A 953 -19.34 0.88 -19.29
CA THR A 953 -18.11 0.10 -19.47
C THR A 953 -18.03 -0.49 -20.87
N ILE A 954 -19.13 -1.05 -21.39
CA ILE A 954 -19.19 -1.63 -22.74
C ILE A 954 -19.04 -0.56 -23.82
N LEU A 955 -19.67 0.61 -23.66
CA LEU A 955 -19.59 1.70 -24.63
C LEU A 955 -18.15 2.23 -24.78
N ASN A 956 -17.44 2.39 -23.67
CA ASN A 956 -16.04 2.81 -23.68
C ASN A 956 -15.15 1.76 -24.37
N ALA A 957 -15.40 0.47 -24.13
CA ALA A 957 -14.66 -0.62 -24.78
C ALA A 957 -14.88 -0.61 -26.30
N LEU A 958 -16.13 -0.46 -26.76
CA LEU A 958 -16.48 -0.37 -28.17
C LEU A 958 -15.85 0.83 -28.87
N ASP A 959 -15.77 1.98 -28.19
CA ASP A 959 -15.11 3.17 -28.72
C ASP A 959 -13.60 2.96 -28.87
N SER A 960 -12.97 2.31 -27.89
CA SER A 960 -11.53 2.02 -27.89
C SER A 960 -11.08 1.11 -29.05
N VAL A 961 -12.00 0.31 -29.60
CA VAL A 961 -11.76 -0.55 -30.77
C VAL A 961 -12.39 0.00 -32.05
N HIS A 962 -12.85 1.26 -32.04
CA HIS A 962 -13.46 1.97 -33.16
C HIS A 962 -14.72 1.31 -33.74
N LEU A 963 -15.49 0.58 -32.92
CA LEU A 963 -16.76 -0.06 -33.30
C LEU A 963 -17.98 0.77 -32.92
N LEU A 964 -17.80 1.84 -32.14
CA LEU A 964 -18.88 2.71 -31.69
C LEU A 964 -19.33 3.68 -32.81
N SER A 965 -20.34 3.29 -33.58
CA SER A 965 -21.03 4.16 -34.55
C SER A 965 -22.50 4.37 -34.19
N ALA A 966 -23.12 5.41 -34.76
CA ALA A 966 -24.56 5.66 -34.56
C ALA A 966 -25.43 4.47 -35.05
N GLU A 967 -25.07 3.88 -36.20
CA GLU A 967 -25.71 2.69 -36.76
C GLU A 967 -25.53 1.47 -35.84
N PHE A 968 -24.34 1.29 -35.26
CA PHE A 968 -24.06 0.21 -34.32
C PHE A 968 -24.95 0.31 -33.07
N LEU A 969 -25.04 1.52 -32.48
CA LEU A 969 -25.88 1.79 -31.32
C LEU A 969 -27.35 1.56 -31.64
N GLU A 970 -27.84 1.99 -32.79
CA GLU A 970 -29.24 1.80 -33.18
C GLU A 970 -29.68 0.32 -33.14
N HIS A 971 -28.81 -0.59 -33.60
CA HIS A 971 -29.12 -2.02 -33.66
C HIS A 971 -28.79 -2.80 -32.37
N HIS A 972 -27.80 -2.37 -31.58
CA HIS A 972 -27.25 -3.19 -30.49
C HIS A 972 -27.40 -2.57 -29.10
N PHE A 973 -27.89 -1.33 -28.96
CA PHE A 973 -28.03 -0.68 -27.64
C PHE A 973 -28.93 -1.47 -26.68
N GLY A 974 -30.00 -2.08 -27.20
CA GLY A 974 -30.87 -2.95 -26.40
C GLY A 974 -30.18 -4.22 -25.89
N LEU A 975 -29.14 -4.71 -26.56
CA LEU A 975 -28.31 -5.83 -26.10
C LEU A 975 -27.30 -5.37 -25.05
N ILE A 976 -26.69 -4.19 -25.26
CA ILE A 976 -25.77 -3.56 -24.29
C ILE A 976 -26.45 -3.36 -22.94
N LEU A 977 -27.68 -2.82 -22.93
CA LEU A 977 -28.43 -2.61 -21.68
C LEU A 977 -28.82 -3.91 -20.97
N LYS A 978 -29.05 -4.99 -21.73
CA LYS A 978 -29.42 -6.32 -21.19
C LYS A 978 -28.21 -7.14 -20.72
N CYS A 979 -26.98 -6.69 -20.97
CA CYS A 979 -25.78 -7.41 -20.59
C CYS A 979 -25.60 -7.36 -19.06
N LYS A 980 -25.78 -8.51 -18.38
CA LYS A 980 -25.61 -8.62 -16.93
C LYS A 980 -24.14 -8.54 -16.48
N ASP A 981 -23.21 -8.79 -17.40
CA ASP A 981 -21.79 -8.99 -17.08
C ASP A 981 -20.89 -8.10 -17.96
N ALA A 982 -21.06 -6.79 -17.77
CA ALA A 982 -20.47 -5.77 -18.62
C ALA A 982 -18.94 -5.66 -18.50
N ASP A 983 -18.38 -5.97 -17.34
CA ASP A 983 -16.94 -5.86 -17.10
C ASP A 983 -16.18 -6.94 -17.88
N HIS A 984 -16.61 -8.21 -17.79
CA HIS A 984 -16.02 -9.29 -18.57
C HIS A 984 -16.19 -9.07 -20.07
N LEU A 985 -17.36 -8.55 -20.50
CA LEU A 985 -17.59 -8.26 -21.91
C LEU A 985 -16.72 -7.12 -22.43
N SER A 986 -16.53 -6.06 -21.66
CA SER A 986 -15.62 -4.95 -21.99
C SER A 986 -14.19 -5.45 -22.22
N VAL A 987 -13.69 -6.32 -21.33
CA VAL A 987 -12.35 -6.90 -21.49
C VAL A 987 -12.30 -7.81 -22.71
N MET A 988 -13.31 -8.66 -22.94
CA MET A 988 -13.40 -9.48 -24.16
C MET A 988 -13.38 -8.65 -25.43
N ILE A 989 -14.15 -7.55 -25.52
CA ILE A 989 -14.15 -6.64 -26.68
C ILE A 989 -12.76 -6.03 -26.88
N THR A 990 -12.10 -5.61 -25.80
CA THR A 990 -10.75 -5.04 -25.91
C THR A 990 -9.72 -6.09 -26.37
N MET A 991 -9.78 -7.31 -25.83
CA MET A 991 -8.88 -8.41 -26.19
C MET A 991 -9.07 -8.85 -27.64
N LEU A 992 -10.32 -9.06 -28.07
CA LEU A 992 -10.65 -9.51 -29.42
C LEU A 992 -10.36 -8.42 -30.46
N GLY A 993 -10.46 -7.14 -30.09
CA GLY A 993 -10.01 -6.03 -30.93
C GLY A 993 -8.50 -6.05 -31.18
N LYS A 994 -7.69 -6.39 -30.18
CA LYS A 994 -6.23 -6.48 -30.31
C LYS A 994 -5.77 -7.60 -31.25
N VAL A 995 -6.48 -8.73 -31.27
CA VAL A 995 -6.22 -9.84 -32.22
C VAL A 995 -6.96 -9.67 -33.56
N GLN A 996 -7.48 -8.46 -33.84
CA GLN A 996 -8.13 -8.11 -35.11
C GLN A 996 -9.37 -8.95 -35.46
N LEU A 997 -10.06 -9.54 -34.48
CA LEU A 997 -11.30 -10.29 -34.71
C LEU A 997 -12.51 -9.42 -35.07
N PHE A 998 -12.34 -8.09 -34.99
CA PHE A 998 -13.36 -7.10 -35.38
C PHE A 998 -13.03 -6.31 -36.65
N SER A 999 -11.91 -6.60 -37.33
CA SER A 999 -11.47 -5.85 -38.51
C SER A 999 -12.07 -6.32 -39.84
N SER A 1000 -12.93 -7.35 -39.84
CA SER A 1000 -13.60 -7.91 -41.02
C SER A 1000 -15.13 -7.91 -40.91
N ASP A 1001 -15.84 -8.31 -41.97
CA ASP A 1001 -17.32 -8.52 -41.94
C ASP A 1001 -17.76 -9.51 -40.83
N ASN A 1002 -16.84 -10.35 -40.34
CA ASN A 1002 -17.08 -11.24 -39.19
C ASN A 1002 -17.13 -10.49 -37.86
N GLY A 1003 -16.67 -9.24 -37.77
CA GLY A 1003 -16.67 -8.47 -36.53
C GLY A 1003 -18.06 -8.27 -35.94
N ARG A 1004 -19.06 -7.97 -36.80
CA ARG A 1004 -20.47 -7.89 -36.38
C ARG A 1004 -20.97 -9.25 -35.89
N ARG A 1005 -20.62 -10.35 -36.57
CA ARG A 1005 -20.99 -11.72 -36.19
C ARG A 1005 -20.36 -12.12 -34.84
N ASN A 1006 -19.09 -11.81 -34.62
CA ASN A 1006 -18.36 -12.13 -33.39
C ASN A 1006 -18.92 -11.35 -32.20
N ILE A 1007 -19.29 -10.08 -32.37
CA ILE A 1007 -19.98 -9.29 -31.34
C ILE A 1007 -21.33 -9.89 -31.00
N VAL A 1008 -22.12 -10.29 -31.99
CA VAL A 1008 -23.41 -10.93 -31.77
C VAL A 1008 -23.24 -12.25 -31.01
N LEU A 1009 -22.27 -13.08 -31.39
CA LEU A 1009 -21.95 -14.33 -30.69
C LEU A 1009 -21.51 -14.08 -29.25
N LEU A 1010 -20.68 -13.07 -29.00
CA LEU A 1010 -20.27 -12.66 -27.64
C LEU A 1010 -21.47 -12.26 -26.77
N PHE A 1011 -22.39 -11.46 -27.31
CA PHE A 1011 -23.60 -11.03 -26.59
C PHE A 1011 -24.62 -12.16 -26.40
N GLN A 1012 -24.58 -13.20 -27.24
CA GLN A 1012 -25.52 -14.33 -27.22
C GLN A 1012 -24.99 -15.54 -26.44
N HIS A 1013 -23.71 -15.60 -26.10
CA HIS A 1013 -23.14 -16.72 -25.36
C HIS A 1013 -23.79 -16.84 -23.97
N GLU A 1014 -24.31 -18.03 -23.64
CA GLU A 1014 -25.09 -18.26 -22.40
C GLU A 1014 -24.31 -17.92 -21.12
N ASN A 1015 -22.98 -18.08 -21.17
CA ASN A 1015 -22.08 -17.76 -20.07
C ASN A 1015 -20.86 -16.96 -20.55
N PRO A 1016 -20.95 -15.62 -20.59
CA PRO A 1016 -19.87 -14.74 -21.03
C PRO A 1016 -18.60 -14.87 -20.18
N LEU A 1017 -18.74 -15.20 -18.89
CA LEU A 1017 -17.61 -15.37 -17.96
C LEU A 1017 -16.75 -16.59 -18.31
N ILE A 1018 -17.36 -17.75 -18.58
CA ILE A 1018 -16.62 -18.97 -18.97
C ILE A 1018 -15.90 -18.74 -20.31
N LEU A 1019 -16.55 -18.04 -21.24
CA LEU A 1019 -15.95 -17.67 -22.51
C LEU A 1019 -14.75 -16.72 -22.32
N PHE A 1020 -14.89 -15.71 -21.46
CA PHE A 1020 -13.79 -14.81 -21.10
C PHE A 1020 -12.60 -15.56 -20.51
N GLN A 1021 -12.84 -16.44 -19.53
CA GLN A 1021 -11.78 -17.23 -18.90
C GLN A 1021 -11.03 -18.11 -19.91
N ALA A 1022 -11.76 -18.68 -20.88
CA ALA A 1022 -11.18 -19.47 -21.95
C ALA A 1022 -10.28 -18.62 -22.86
N LEU A 1023 -10.75 -17.45 -23.30
CA LEU A 1023 -10.00 -16.54 -24.17
C LEU A 1023 -8.79 -15.92 -23.45
N ASP A 1024 -8.96 -15.50 -22.20
CA ASP A 1024 -7.88 -14.93 -21.38
C ASP A 1024 -6.77 -15.94 -21.14
N ARG A 1025 -7.12 -17.18 -20.82
CA ARG A 1025 -6.15 -18.26 -20.70
C ARG A 1025 -5.35 -18.48 -21.97
N LEU A 1026 -6.00 -18.50 -23.13
CA LEU A 1026 -5.28 -18.62 -24.41
C LEU A 1026 -4.39 -17.41 -24.65
N ASN A 1027 -4.83 -16.20 -24.32
CA ASN A 1027 -4.05 -14.98 -24.47
C ASN A 1027 -2.79 -14.99 -23.59
N GLN A 1028 -2.91 -15.36 -22.32
CA GLN A 1028 -1.80 -15.46 -21.37
C GLN A 1028 -0.71 -16.45 -21.83
N LEU A 1029 -1.10 -17.48 -22.59
CA LEU A 1029 -0.18 -18.48 -23.14
C LEU A 1029 0.32 -18.15 -24.55
N GLY A 1030 -0.08 -17.01 -25.12
CA GLY A 1030 0.24 -16.66 -26.51
C GLY A 1030 -0.44 -17.57 -27.55
N LEU A 1031 -1.51 -18.27 -27.17
CA LEU A 1031 -2.29 -19.20 -28.00
C LEU A 1031 -3.57 -18.57 -28.58
N LEU A 1032 -3.87 -17.31 -28.25
CA LEU A 1032 -5.04 -16.61 -28.76
C LEU A 1032 -4.79 -16.12 -30.20
N THR A 1033 -4.92 -17.03 -31.16
CA THR A 1033 -4.95 -16.71 -32.61
C THR A 1033 -6.40 -16.51 -33.07
N CYS A 1034 -6.60 -15.94 -34.26
CA CYS A 1034 -7.94 -15.78 -34.85
C CYS A 1034 -8.68 -17.12 -34.93
N GLU A 1035 -8.01 -18.18 -35.37
CA GLU A 1035 -8.61 -19.51 -35.53
C GLU A 1035 -9.01 -20.10 -34.18
N ASN A 1036 -8.13 -20.02 -33.17
CA ASN A 1036 -8.45 -20.55 -31.85
C ASN A 1036 -9.57 -19.75 -31.17
N ALA A 1037 -9.62 -18.44 -31.38
CA ALA A 1037 -10.67 -17.59 -30.82
C ALA A 1037 -12.04 -17.87 -31.47
N GLU A 1038 -12.10 -18.02 -32.80
CA GLU A 1038 -13.34 -18.37 -33.51
C GLU A 1038 -13.90 -19.72 -33.04
N GLU A 1039 -13.05 -20.74 -32.90
CA GLU A 1039 -13.45 -22.06 -32.42
C GLU A 1039 -13.95 -22.02 -30.97
N ILE A 1040 -13.32 -21.19 -30.12
CA ILE A 1040 -13.76 -20.98 -28.73
C ILE A 1040 -15.11 -20.24 -28.67
N LEU A 1041 -15.34 -19.27 -29.56
CA LEU A 1041 -16.61 -18.51 -29.63
C LEU A 1041 -17.80 -19.40 -30.02
N ILE A 1042 -17.58 -20.45 -30.82
CA ILE A 1042 -18.64 -21.37 -31.27
C ILE A 1042 -18.73 -22.66 -30.44
N SER A 1043 -17.74 -22.95 -29.59
CA SER A 1043 -17.71 -24.15 -28.76
C SER A 1043 -18.81 -24.12 -27.69
N ARG A 1044 -19.46 -25.29 -27.47
CA ARG A 1044 -20.38 -25.46 -26.34
C ARG A 1044 -19.69 -25.53 -24.97
N CYS A 1045 -18.38 -25.84 -24.97
CA CYS A 1045 -17.57 -26.01 -23.76
C CYS A 1045 -16.24 -25.24 -23.88
N PRO A 1046 -16.27 -23.90 -24.00
CA PRO A 1046 -15.09 -23.09 -24.31
C PRO A 1046 -13.94 -23.28 -23.31
N GLN A 1047 -14.26 -23.45 -22.02
CA GLN A 1047 -13.25 -23.71 -20.99
C GLN A 1047 -12.54 -25.05 -21.17
N LEU A 1048 -13.28 -26.14 -21.44
CA LEU A 1048 -12.67 -27.46 -21.66
C LEU A 1048 -11.82 -27.46 -22.93
N LEU A 1049 -12.27 -26.79 -24.00
CA LEU A 1049 -11.49 -26.65 -25.22
C LEU A 1049 -10.22 -25.83 -24.99
N SER A 1050 -10.29 -24.69 -24.29
CA SER A 1050 -9.10 -23.88 -23.98
C SER A 1050 -8.08 -24.63 -23.09
N GLN A 1051 -8.56 -25.42 -22.11
CA GLN A 1051 -7.72 -26.28 -21.29
C GLN A 1051 -7.06 -27.36 -22.13
N ALA A 1052 -7.82 -28.04 -23.00
CA ALA A 1052 -7.30 -29.07 -23.89
C ALA A 1052 -6.20 -28.53 -24.81
N LEU A 1053 -6.41 -27.35 -25.41
CA LEU A 1053 -5.41 -26.66 -26.23
C LEU A 1053 -4.16 -26.30 -25.41
N THR A 1054 -4.35 -25.84 -24.17
CA THR A 1054 -3.25 -25.55 -23.23
C THR A 1054 -2.44 -26.79 -22.91
N ASP A 1055 -3.10 -27.91 -22.61
CA ASP A 1055 -2.44 -29.15 -22.19
C ASP A 1055 -1.64 -29.75 -23.34
N LEU A 1056 -2.18 -29.74 -24.56
CA LEU A 1056 -1.42 -30.13 -25.75
C LEU A 1056 -0.25 -29.19 -26.01
N HIS A 1057 -0.41 -27.87 -25.83
CA HIS A 1057 0.70 -26.92 -26.04
C HIS A 1057 1.84 -27.18 -25.05
N LYS A 1058 1.53 -27.35 -23.76
CA LYS A 1058 2.51 -27.66 -22.72
C LYS A 1058 3.23 -28.98 -22.96
N ALA A 1059 2.54 -29.96 -23.55
CA ALA A 1059 3.13 -31.24 -23.94
C ALA A 1059 3.94 -31.17 -25.25
N GLY A 1060 3.98 -30.02 -25.95
CA GLY A 1060 4.61 -29.89 -27.27
C GLY A 1060 3.85 -30.61 -28.39
N LEU A 1061 2.56 -30.91 -28.18
CA LEU A 1061 1.70 -31.69 -29.08
C LEU A 1061 0.65 -30.84 -29.81
N LEU A 1062 0.59 -29.53 -29.56
CA LEU A 1062 -0.36 -28.65 -30.23
C LEU A 1062 0.10 -28.34 -31.66
N ASN A 1063 -0.41 -29.11 -32.62
CA ASN A 1063 -0.32 -28.85 -34.05
C ASN A 1063 -1.73 -28.76 -34.66
N GLU A 1064 -1.83 -28.38 -35.94
CA GLU A 1064 -3.14 -28.20 -36.61
C GLU A 1064 -3.99 -29.47 -36.59
N HIS A 1065 -3.38 -30.63 -36.78
CA HIS A 1065 -4.06 -31.92 -36.78
C HIS A 1065 -4.69 -32.24 -35.42
N ASN A 1066 -3.90 -32.19 -34.35
CA ASN A 1066 -4.38 -32.45 -32.99
C ASN A 1066 -5.41 -31.40 -32.53
N ARG A 1067 -5.25 -30.13 -32.95
CA ARG A 1067 -6.26 -29.08 -32.72
C ARG A 1067 -7.60 -29.46 -33.34
N ASN A 1068 -7.61 -29.91 -34.60
CA ASN A 1068 -8.83 -30.29 -35.30
C ASN A 1068 -9.54 -31.49 -34.66
N ILE A 1069 -8.79 -32.42 -34.06
CA ILE A 1069 -9.35 -33.52 -33.25
C ILE A 1069 -10.07 -32.93 -32.03
N LEU A 1070 -9.44 -32.02 -31.29
CA LEU A 1070 -10.05 -31.41 -30.10
C LEU A 1070 -11.33 -30.64 -30.42
N VAL A 1071 -11.34 -29.84 -31.48
CA VAL A 1071 -12.50 -29.02 -31.88
C VAL A 1071 -13.72 -29.88 -32.22
N LYS A 1072 -13.52 -31.04 -32.83
CA LYS A 1072 -14.60 -31.97 -33.20
C LYS A 1072 -15.05 -32.87 -32.06
N HIS A 1073 -14.22 -33.04 -31.02
CA HIS A 1073 -14.50 -33.97 -29.93
C HIS A 1073 -15.51 -33.38 -28.94
N SER A 1074 -16.47 -34.21 -28.50
CA SER A 1074 -17.51 -33.77 -27.54
C SER A 1074 -16.95 -33.47 -26.14
N GLN A 1075 -15.81 -34.07 -25.78
CA GLN A 1075 -15.07 -33.88 -24.53
C GLN A 1075 -13.60 -33.53 -24.83
N PRO A 1076 -13.28 -32.29 -25.25
CA PRO A 1076 -11.94 -31.95 -25.74
C PRO A 1076 -10.84 -32.20 -24.69
N LEU A 1077 -11.14 -32.03 -23.40
CA LEU A 1077 -10.15 -32.27 -22.34
C LEU A 1077 -9.70 -33.73 -22.27
N ASP A 1078 -10.62 -34.68 -22.33
CA ASP A 1078 -10.28 -36.09 -22.24
C ASP A 1078 -9.53 -36.56 -23.49
N ALA A 1079 -9.90 -36.05 -24.67
CA ALA A 1079 -9.14 -36.26 -25.90
C ALA A 1079 -7.70 -35.75 -25.76
N SER A 1080 -7.48 -34.57 -25.18
CA SER A 1080 -6.11 -34.05 -24.95
C SER A 1080 -5.29 -34.92 -24.00
N ARG A 1081 -5.90 -35.45 -22.92
CA ARG A 1081 -5.23 -36.34 -21.96
C ARG A 1081 -4.81 -37.65 -22.63
N VAL A 1082 -5.69 -38.22 -23.45
CA VAL A 1082 -5.39 -39.45 -24.19
C VAL A 1082 -4.25 -39.21 -25.18
N LEU A 1083 -4.27 -38.10 -25.93
CA LEU A 1083 -3.16 -37.74 -26.80
C LEU A 1083 -1.84 -37.58 -26.02
N ILE A 1084 -1.86 -36.94 -24.85
CA ILE A 1084 -0.67 -36.81 -23.99
C ILE A 1084 -0.18 -38.18 -23.50
N HIS A 1085 -1.08 -39.04 -23.04
CA HIS A 1085 -0.72 -40.40 -22.60
C HIS A 1085 -0.11 -41.21 -23.76
N LEU A 1086 -0.75 -41.21 -24.93
CA LEU A 1086 -0.23 -41.87 -26.12
C LEU A 1086 1.14 -41.31 -26.52
N SER A 1087 1.38 -40.00 -26.37
CA SER A 1087 2.71 -39.41 -26.55
C SER A 1087 3.74 -39.94 -25.58
N ASN A 1088 3.39 -39.96 -24.29
CA ASN A 1088 4.30 -40.37 -23.21
C ASN A 1088 4.68 -41.85 -23.31
N PHE A 1089 3.78 -42.68 -23.85
CA PHE A 1089 4.06 -44.08 -24.18
C PHE A 1089 4.77 -44.27 -25.54
N GLY A 1090 5.09 -43.19 -26.26
CA GLY A 1090 5.72 -43.25 -27.59
C GLY A 1090 4.80 -43.76 -28.71
N LEU A 1091 3.52 -43.98 -28.42
CA LEU A 1091 2.54 -44.56 -29.34
C LEU A 1091 2.08 -43.59 -30.42
N LEU A 1092 2.16 -42.27 -30.18
CA LEU A 1092 1.86 -41.26 -31.21
C LEU A 1092 2.89 -41.23 -32.36
N SER A 1093 4.07 -41.84 -32.18
CA SER A 1093 5.14 -41.87 -33.20
C SER A 1093 5.01 -43.04 -34.20
N LEU A 1094 4.12 -44.00 -33.92
CA LEU A 1094 3.93 -45.20 -34.74
C LEU A 1094 2.87 -44.99 -35.81
N LYS A 1095 2.99 -45.70 -36.94
CA LYS A 1095 1.96 -45.82 -38.00
C LYS A 1095 0.56 -46.22 -37.51
N MET A 1096 0.38 -46.54 -36.22
CA MET A 1096 -0.90 -46.79 -35.56
C MET A 1096 -1.71 -45.52 -35.26
N ALA A 1097 -1.14 -44.30 -35.41
CA ALA A 1097 -1.85 -43.06 -35.13
C ALA A 1097 -3.20 -42.95 -35.85
N SER A 1098 -3.28 -43.34 -37.13
CA SER A 1098 -4.53 -43.26 -37.91
C SER A 1098 -5.64 -44.20 -37.42
N SER A 1099 -5.31 -45.34 -36.78
CA SER A 1099 -6.34 -46.24 -36.22
C SER A 1099 -6.88 -45.77 -34.86
N PHE A 1100 -6.06 -45.04 -34.09
CA PHE A 1100 -6.52 -44.43 -32.84
C PHE A 1100 -7.30 -43.13 -33.08
N GLU A 1101 -7.05 -42.43 -34.20
CA GLU A 1101 -7.74 -41.18 -34.57
C GLU A 1101 -9.25 -41.36 -34.76
N ASP A 1102 -9.68 -42.37 -35.52
CA ASP A 1102 -11.11 -42.65 -35.71
C ASP A 1102 -11.79 -43.11 -34.42
N ALA A 1103 -11.04 -43.81 -33.56
CA ALA A 1103 -11.52 -44.27 -32.26
C ALA A 1103 -11.66 -43.11 -31.25
N ILE A 1104 -10.70 -42.18 -31.22
CA ILE A 1104 -10.75 -40.98 -30.37
C ILE A 1104 -11.85 -40.04 -30.86
N ALA A 1105 -12.04 -39.87 -32.18
CA ALA A 1105 -13.11 -39.03 -32.70
C ALA A 1105 -14.53 -39.61 -32.48
N GLY A 1106 -14.66 -40.95 -32.33
CA GLY A 1106 -15.93 -41.67 -32.36
C GLY A 1106 -16.50 -42.16 -31.02
N HIS A 1107 -15.75 -42.20 -29.91
CA HIS A 1107 -16.19 -42.91 -28.68
C HIS A 1107 -16.37 -42.05 -27.41
N ALA A 1108 -17.42 -42.39 -26.65
CA ALA A 1108 -17.77 -41.82 -25.34
C ALA A 1108 -17.17 -42.56 -24.13
N ALA A 1109 -16.31 -43.58 -24.33
CA ALA A 1109 -15.75 -44.38 -23.23
C ALA A 1109 -14.21 -44.43 -23.31
N LEU A 1110 -13.59 -43.30 -22.95
CA LEU A 1110 -12.14 -43.15 -22.87
C LEU A 1110 -11.52 -43.97 -21.71
N GLU A 1111 -12.31 -44.32 -20.69
CA GLU A 1111 -11.92 -45.26 -19.62
C GLU A 1111 -11.52 -46.63 -20.18
N THR A 1112 -12.21 -47.13 -21.21
CA THR A 1112 -11.92 -48.44 -21.79
C THR A 1112 -10.57 -48.47 -22.52
N VAL A 1113 -10.14 -47.35 -23.10
CA VAL A 1113 -8.83 -47.25 -23.76
C VAL A 1113 -7.71 -47.18 -22.72
N ALA A 1114 -7.92 -46.46 -21.61
CA ALA A 1114 -6.99 -46.41 -20.49
C ALA A 1114 -6.88 -47.76 -19.74
N ASP A 1115 -8.00 -48.44 -19.51
CA ASP A 1115 -8.05 -49.77 -18.88
C ASP A 1115 -7.42 -50.86 -19.76
N ASN A 1116 -7.57 -50.76 -21.08
CA ASN A 1116 -6.91 -51.67 -22.01
C ASN A 1116 -5.40 -51.41 -22.08
N LEU A 1117 -4.94 -50.16 -21.91
CA LEU A 1117 -3.51 -49.83 -21.78
C LEU A 1117 -2.91 -50.36 -20.47
N ALA A 1118 -3.66 -50.35 -19.37
CA ALA A 1118 -3.22 -50.90 -18.07
C ALA A 1118 -3.08 -52.44 -18.05
N ARG A 1119 -3.71 -53.16 -18.98
CA ARG A 1119 -3.64 -54.63 -19.07
C ARG A 1119 -2.51 -55.16 -19.95
N TYR A 1120 -1.83 -54.30 -20.71
CA TYR A 1120 -0.73 -54.68 -21.59
C TYR A 1120 0.67 -54.65 -20.91
N ASP A 1121 0.73 -54.50 -19.58
CA ASP A 1121 1.92 -54.05 -18.83
C ASP A 1121 2.77 -55.16 -18.18
N THR A 1122 2.92 -56.36 -18.76
CA THR A 1122 3.77 -57.41 -18.13
C THR A 1122 4.83 -58.10 -18.98
N GLU A 1123 4.87 -57.99 -20.31
CA GLU A 1123 5.88 -58.75 -21.08
C GLU A 1123 6.77 -57.93 -22.04
N GLU A 1124 6.40 -56.71 -22.45
CA GLU A 1124 7.16 -56.01 -23.52
C GLU A 1124 7.80 -54.66 -23.13
N LEU A 1125 7.67 -54.22 -21.88
CA LEU A 1125 8.28 -52.97 -21.39
C LEU A 1125 9.78 -53.07 -21.03
N ASN A 1126 10.43 -54.19 -21.41
CA ASN A 1126 11.84 -54.45 -21.14
C ASN A 1126 12.83 -53.62 -21.97
N THR A 1127 12.39 -52.65 -22.80
CA THR A 1127 13.32 -52.03 -23.77
C THR A 1127 13.41 -50.52 -23.89
N ASN A 1128 12.70 -49.62 -23.18
CA ASN A 1128 13.08 -48.18 -23.28
C ASN A 1128 12.65 -47.21 -22.15
N ARG A 1129 13.69 -46.56 -21.58
CA ARG A 1129 13.80 -45.15 -21.13
C ARG A 1129 13.16 -44.68 -19.80
N MET A 1130 13.35 -45.44 -18.73
CA MET A 1130 13.90 -44.87 -17.48
C MET A 1130 15.31 -45.46 -17.29
N PRO A 1131 16.27 -44.77 -16.63
CA PRO A 1131 17.51 -45.43 -16.23
C PRO A 1131 17.12 -46.64 -15.37
N ASN A 1132 17.41 -47.86 -15.84
CA ASN A 1132 17.00 -49.13 -15.23
C ASN A 1132 17.22 -49.17 -13.71
N GLU A 1133 18.19 -48.39 -13.25
CA GLU A 1133 18.65 -48.21 -11.90
C GLU A 1133 17.61 -47.52 -10.97
N ARG A 1134 16.96 -46.43 -11.41
CA ARG A 1134 15.94 -45.72 -10.60
C ARG A 1134 14.70 -46.59 -10.39
N TYR A 1135 14.28 -47.29 -11.44
CA TYR A 1135 13.17 -48.24 -11.36
C TYR A 1135 13.49 -49.41 -10.42
N SER A 1136 14.72 -49.90 -10.45
CA SER A 1136 15.16 -50.96 -9.53
C SER A 1136 15.09 -50.53 -8.05
N LEU A 1137 15.39 -49.27 -7.73
CA LEU A 1137 15.24 -48.72 -6.37
C LEU A 1137 13.77 -48.64 -5.94
N ILE A 1138 12.88 -48.24 -6.85
CA ILE A 1138 11.42 -48.20 -6.60
C ILE A 1138 10.90 -49.60 -6.26
N ILE A 1139 11.34 -50.62 -7.00
CA ILE A 1139 10.97 -52.01 -6.72
C ILE A 1139 11.48 -52.45 -5.34
N ASP A 1140 12.75 -52.17 -5.01
CA ASP A 1140 13.34 -52.61 -3.74
C ASP A 1140 12.70 -51.92 -2.53
N LEU A 1141 12.36 -50.63 -2.63
CA LEU A 1141 11.62 -49.89 -1.60
C LEU A 1141 10.20 -50.42 -1.41
N LYS A 1142 9.47 -50.71 -2.50
CA LYS A 1142 8.14 -51.34 -2.41
C LYS A 1142 8.18 -52.68 -1.69
N LYS A 1143 9.19 -53.52 -1.99
CA LYS A 1143 9.40 -54.81 -1.30
C LYS A 1143 9.70 -54.62 0.19
N TYR A 1144 10.51 -53.62 0.55
CA TYR A 1144 10.83 -53.31 1.95
C TYR A 1144 9.60 -52.87 2.75
N ILE A 1145 8.80 -51.96 2.17
CA ILE A 1145 7.56 -51.45 2.75
C ILE A 1145 6.56 -52.58 2.98
N ALA A 1146 6.28 -53.38 1.95
CA ALA A 1146 5.34 -54.50 2.03
C ALA A 1146 5.73 -55.53 3.11
N ARG A 1147 7.04 -55.81 3.27
CA ARG A 1147 7.52 -56.70 4.33
C ARG A 1147 7.27 -56.13 5.73
N THR A 1148 7.35 -54.81 5.90
CA THR A 1148 7.15 -54.17 7.22
C THR A 1148 5.66 -54.07 7.56
N GLU A 1149 4.81 -53.83 6.57
CA GLU A 1149 3.34 -53.80 6.70
C GLU A 1149 2.73 -55.17 7.03
N PHE A 1150 3.51 -56.25 6.86
CA PHE A 1150 3.09 -57.60 7.23
C PHE A 1150 2.94 -57.79 8.76
N TYR A 1151 3.64 -56.99 9.57
CA TYR A 1151 3.53 -57.04 11.03
C TYR A 1151 2.28 -56.27 11.50
N GLN A 1152 1.10 -56.88 11.45
CA GLN A 1152 -0.17 -56.22 11.82
C GLN A 1152 -0.61 -56.54 13.25
N GLU A 1153 -1.09 -55.53 13.96
CA GLU A 1153 -1.40 -55.53 15.40
C GLU A 1153 -2.77 -56.15 15.74
N GLY A 1154 -3.15 -57.23 15.05
CA GLY A 1154 -4.46 -57.89 15.20
C GLY A 1154 -5.68 -57.03 14.78
N ARG A 1155 -5.45 -55.78 14.36
CA ARG A 1155 -6.45 -54.86 13.80
C ARG A 1155 -6.07 -54.52 12.34
N PRO A 1156 -6.99 -54.62 11.38
CA PRO A 1156 -6.71 -54.24 9.99
C PRO A 1156 -6.23 -52.78 9.91
N GLY A 1157 -5.03 -52.55 9.36
CA GLY A 1157 -4.50 -51.22 9.09
C GLY A 1157 -3.58 -50.60 10.16
N THR A 1158 -3.29 -51.29 11.27
CA THR A 1158 -2.28 -50.84 12.24
C THR A 1158 -1.06 -51.77 12.24
N ILE A 1159 0.13 -51.20 12.00
CA ILE A 1159 1.41 -51.93 11.95
C ILE A 1159 1.97 -52.02 13.37
N ASP A 1160 2.23 -53.23 13.85
CA ASP A 1160 2.96 -53.52 15.09
C ASP A 1160 4.46 -53.46 14.84
N PHE A 1161 5.08 -52.32 15.18
CA PHE A 1161 6.53 -52.16 15.00
C PHE A 1161 7.35 -52.93 16.04
N GLU A 1162 6.77 -53.37 17.15
CA GLU A 1162 7.45 -54.11 18.23
C GLU A 1162 7.47 -55.63 17.97
N GLN A 1163 6.57 -56.12 17.10
CA GLN A 1163 6.43 -57.55 16.79
C GLN A 1163 7.75 -58.20 16.34
N GLY A 1164 8.10 -59.33 16.96
CA GLY A 1164 9.29 -60.12 16.63
C GLY A 1164 10.58 -59.69 17.33
N PHE A 1165 10.53 -58.76 18.29
CA PHE A 1165 11.67 -58.45 19.17
C PHE A 1165 11.48 -59.06 20.57
N LEU A 1166 12.48 -59.82 21.05
CA LEU A 1166 12.46 -60.43 22.39
C LEU A 1166 13.01 -59.51 23.50
N PHE A 1167 13.90 -58.57 23.14
CA PHE A 1167 14.53 -57.62 24.06
C PHE A 1167 14.54 -56.22 23.45
N PHE A 1168 14.49 -55.18 24.29
CA PHE A 1168 14.45 -53.78 23.88
C PHE A 1168 13.29 -53.47 22.91
N THR A 1169 12.12 -54.09 23.12
CA THR A 1169 10.94 -54.02 22.23
C THR A 1169 10.59 -52.59 21.84
N LYS A 1170 10.45 -51.69 22.82
CA LYS A 1170 10.14 -50.27 22.60
C LYS A 1170 11.20 -49.54 21.77
N SER A 1171 12.48 -49.69 22.12
CA SER A 1171 13.58 -49.02 21.40
C SER A 1171 13.75 -49.58 19.98
N ARG A 1172 13.59 -50.90 19.78
CA ARG A 1172 13.69 -51.53 18.46
C ARG A 1172 12.46 -51.26 17.60
N GLY A 1173 11.28 -51.17 18.21
CA GLY A 1173 10.03 -50.76 17.55
C GLY A 1173 10.10 -49.31 17.06
N ALA A 1174 10.53 -48.39 17.92
CA ALA A 1174 10.78 -46.99 17.54
C ALA A 1174 11.76 -46.86 16.36
N ASN A 1175 12.86 -47.63 16.35
CA ASN A 1175 13.79 -47.62 15.21
C ASN A 1175 13.17 -48.22 13.94
N ARG A 1176 12.38 -49.30 14.04
CA ARG A 1176 11.67 -49.89 12.90
C ARG A 1176 10.65 -48.91 12.31
N GLN A 1177 9.93 -48.18 13.15
CA GLN A 1177 8.98 -47.13 12.74
C GLN A 1177 9.69 -46.00 11.98
N ALA A 1178 10.80 -45.48 12.51
CA ALA A 1178 11.59 -44.45 11.82
C ALA A 1178 12.10 -44.91 10.45
N ASN A 1179 12.55 -46.16 10.34
CA ASN A 1179 13.07 -46.73 9.08
C ASN A 1179 11.95 -47.00 8.05
N TYR A 1180 10.75 -47.39 8.51
CA TYR A 1180 9.57 -47.54 7.64
C TYR A 1180 9.17 -46.20 7.02
N LEU A 1181 9.04 -45.16 7.85
CA LEU A 1181 8.68 -43.82 7.39
C LEU A 1181 9.72 -43.24 6.43
N LEU A 1182 11.02 -43.48 6.68
CA LEU A 1182 12.08 -43.11 5.76
C LEU A 1182 11.94 -43.80 4.39
N ALA A 1183 11.64 -45.11 4.36
CA ALA A 1183 11.45 -45.84 3.11
C ALA A 1183 10.24 -45.32 2.32
N CYS A 1184 9.13 -44.99 2.98
CA CYS A 1184 7.96 -44.36 2.35
C CYS A 1184 8.30 -42.99 1.76
N HIS A 1185 9.07 -42.17 2.49
CA HIS A 1185 9.52 -40.86 2.03
C HIS A 1185 10.40 -40.98 0.78
N LEU A 1186 11.41 -41.87 0.79
CA LEU A 1186 12.28 -42.11 -0.37
C LEU A 1186 11.51 -42.60 -1.60
N LEU A 1187 10.52 -43.50 -1.42
CA LEU A 1187 9.67 -43.96 -2.52
C LEU A 1187 8.84 -42.82 -3.13
N LYS A 1188 8.28 -41.95 -2.29
CA LYS A 1188 7.53 -40.77 -2.74
C LYS A 1188 8.43 -39.82 -3.53
N VAL A 1189 9.64 -39.55 -3.04
CA VAL A 1189 10.60 -38.69 -3.75
C VAL A 1189 10.95 -39.27 -5.13
N LEU A 1190 11.22 -40.57 -5.20
CA LEU A 1190 11.55 -41.23 -6.46
C LEU A 1190 10.44 -41.20 -7.50
N LEU A 1191 9.16 -41.32 -7.08
CA LEU A 1191 7.99 -41.36 -7.98
C LEU A 1191 7.53 -39.97 -8.44
N PHE A 1192 7.53 -38.98 -7.54
CA PHE A 1192 6.86 -37.70 -7.80
C PHE A 1192 7.82 -36.55 -8.13
N PHE A 1193 9.13 -36.73 -7.87
CA PHE A 1193 10.15 -35.70 -8.11
C PHE A 1193 11.28 -36.28 -8.97
N PRO A 1194 11.01 -36.62 -10.26
CA PRO A 1194 12.00 -37.18 -11.17
C PRO A 1194 13.23 -36.28 -11.38
N GLU A 1195 13.08 -34.98 -11.16
CA GLU A 1195 14.14 -33.96 -11.24
C GLU A 1195 15.16 -34.02 -10.11
N ILE A 1196 14.83 -34.66 -8.97
CA ILE A 1196 15.80 -34.88 -7.90
C ILE A 1196 16.73 -36.02 -8.32
N SER A 1197 18.02 -35.70 -8.47
CA SER A 1197 19.07 -36.66 -8.78
C SER A 1197 19.21 -37.72 -7.69
N VAL A 1198 19.70 -38.91 -8.07
CA VAL A 1198 19.92 -40.00 -7.12
C VAL A 1198 21.02 -39.62 -6.14
N GLY A 1199 22.02 -38.86 -6.61
CA GLY A 1199 23.05 -38.23 -5.78
C GLY A 1199 22.49 -37.35 -4.66
N ASN A 1200 21.61 -36.40 -4.99
CA ASN A 1200 21.03 -35.50 -4.00
C ASN A 1200 20.10 -36.27 -3.03
N LEU A 1201 19.38 -37.28 -3.52
CA LEU A 1201 18.58 -38.14 -2.66
C LEU A 1201 19.43 -38.89 -1.63
N TYR A 1202 20.61 -39.38 -2.02
CA TYR A 1202 21.54 -40.07 -1.12
C TYR A 1202 22.12 -39.16 -0.04
N GLU A 1203 22.56 -37.94 -0.40
CA GLU A 1203 23.17 -36.99 0.54
C GLU A 1203 22.22 -36.61 1.69
N ASN A 1204 20.91 -36.64 1.46
CA ASN A 1204 19.90 -36.20 2.42
C ASN A 1204 19.24 -37.33 3.24
N VAL A 1205 19.59 -38.61 3.01
CA VAL A 1205 18.92 -39.76 3.69
C VAL A 1205 18.91 -39.62 5.22
N TYR A 1206 20.03 -39.19 5.83
CA TYR A 1206 20.13 -39.06 7.27
C TYR A 1206 19.42 -37.82 7.82
N ALA A 1207 19.42 -36.72 7.06
CA ALA A 1207 18.67 -35.51 7.40
C ALA A 1207 17.16 -35.80 7.41
N TYR A 1208 16.64 -36.44 6.35
CA TYR A 1208 15.24 -36.85 6.29
C TYR A 1208 14.85 -37.77 7.44
N ARG A 1209 15.74 -38.68 7.86
CA ARG A 1209 15.47 -39.54 9.02
C ARG A 1209 15.39 -38.74 10.32
N ALA A 1210 16.27 -37.76 10.52
CA ALA A 1210 16.26 -36.91 11.71
C ALA A 1210 14.98 -36.08 11.80
N GLU A 1211 14.54 -35.50 10.67
CA GLU A 1211 13.27 -34.78 10.56
C GLU A 1211 12.08 -35.68 10.90
N ILE A 1212 12.02 -36.89 10.32
CA ILE A 1212 10.96 -37.88 10.60
C ILE A 1212 10.88 -38.23 12.09
N ILE A 1213 12.02 -38.39 12.77
CA ILE A 1213 12.07 -38.68 14.21
C ILE A 1213 11.44 -37.54 15.02
N ILE A 1214 11.81 -36.29 14.70
CA ILE A 1214 11.30 -35.09 15.37
C ILE A 1214 9.81 -34.91 15.10
N GLU A 1215 9.38 -34.98 13.84
CA GLU A 1215 8.00 -34.74 13.42
C GLU A 1215 7.02 -35.76 13.99
N ASN A 1216 7.44 -37.02 14.12
CA ASN A 1216 6.59 -38.10 14.60
C ASN A 1216 6.76 -38.38 16.10
N ASN A 1217 7.51 -37.53 16.81
CA ASN A 1217 7.79 -37.65 18.25
C ASN A 1217 8.23 -39.08 18.65
N ILE A 1218 9.10 -39.68 17.84
CA ILE A 1218 9.63 -41.03 18.08
C ILE A 1218 10.64 -40.91 19.22
N GLN A 1219 10.34 -41.50 20.39
CA GLN A 1219 11.10 -41.33 21.64
C GLN A 1219 12.63 -41.48 21.46
N HIS A 1220 13.39 -40.68 22.23
CA HIS A 1220 14.85 -40.43 22.22
C HIS A 1220 15.83 -41.63 22.25
N HIS A 1221 15.38 -42.86 22.06
CA HIS A 1221 16.26 -43.99 21.74
C HIS A 1221 16.60 -44.09 20.23
N SER A 1222 16.25 -43.04 19.47
CA SER A 1222 16.32 -42.90 18.01
C SER A 1222 17.66 -42.40 17.47
N ASP A 1223 18.57 -41.94 18.33
CA ASP A 1223 19.96 -41.55 18.00
C ASP A 1223 20.79 -42.73 17.48
N ARG A 1224 20.22 -43.93 17.51
CA ARG A 1224 20.77 -45.12 16.87
C ARG A 1224 20.69 -44.99 15.35
N THR A 1225 21.77 -45.40 14.70
CA THR A 1225 21.89 -45.49 13.24
C THR A 1225 20.80 -46.39 12.62
N ILE A 1226 20.69 -46.39 11.29
CA ILE A 1226 19.74 -47.23 10.55
C ILE A 1226 20.11 -48.71 10.76
N HIS A 1227 19.47 -49.38 11.71
CA HIS A 1227 19.71 -50.80 12.02
C HIS A 1227 18.73 -51.70 11.24
N SER A 1228 18.75 -51.61 9.91
CA SER A 1228 17.91 -52.45 9.05
C SER A 1228 18.70 -52.93 7.84
N ASN A 1229 19.05 -54.23 7.80
CA ASN A 1229 19.83 -54.81 6.70
C ASN A 1229 19.19 -54.57 5.32
N GLY A 1230 17.85 -54.65 5.24
CA GLY A 1230 17.14 -54.41 3.98
C GLY A 1230 17.19 -52.95 3.53
N LEU A 1231 17.00 -52.00 4.44
CA LEU A 1231 17.05 -50.58 4.09
C LEU A 1231 18.49 -50.13 3.82
N ASN A 1232 19.46 -50.63 4.58
CA ASN A 1232 20.89 -50.37 4.35
C ASN A 1232 21.35 -50.89 2.99
N ALA A 1233 20.86 -52.06 2.54
CA ALA A 1233 21.15 -52.54 1.19
C ALA A 1233 20.59 -51.61 0.11
N ILE A 1234 19.40 -51.03 0.32
CA ILE A 1234 18.81 -50.05 -0.58
C ILE A 1234 19.60 -48.73 -0.56
N ILE A 1235 20.03 -48.26 0.62
CA ILE A 1235 20.83 -47.04 0.78
C ILE A 1235 22.23 -47.20 0.15
N GLU A 1236 22.86 -48.37 0.28
CA GLU A 1236 24.13 -48.64 -0.42
C GLU A 1236 23.93 -48.74 -1.93
N LYS A 1237 22.81 -49.31 -2.40
CA LYS A 1237 22.47 -49.27 -3.82
C LYS A 1237 22.29 -47.82 -4.31
N LEU A 1238 21.59 -46.99 -3.52
CA LEU A 1238 21.42 -45.55 -3.78
C LEU A 1238 22.78 -44.83 -3.84
N ARG A 1239 23.71 -45.16 -2.93
CA ARG A 1239 25.09 -44.64 -2.92
C ARG A 1239 25.86 -44.99 -4.18
N HIS A 1240 25.81 -46.25 -4.61
CA HIS A 1240 26.52 -46.68 -5.82
C HIS A 1240 26.02 -45.93 -7.05
N LEU A 1241 24.71 -45.74 -7.16
CA LEU A 1241 24.09 -44.99 -8.25
C LEU A 1241 24.42 -43.50 -8.19
N ALA A 1242 24.47 -42.91 -6.99
CA ALA A 1242 24.95 -41.54 -6.78
C ALA A 1242 26.41 -41.37 -7.25
N LEU A 1243 27.28 -42.32 -6.93
CA LEU A 1243 28.68 -42.30 -7.36
C LEU A 1243 28.82 -42.45 -8.88
N GLN A 1244 27.98 -43.29 -9.49
CA GLN A 1244 27.94 -43.45 -10.95
C GLN A 1244 27.49 -42.15 -11.63
N GLU A 1245 26.42 -41.51 -11.13
CA GLU A 1245 25.93 -40.22 -11.62
C GLU A 1245 27.00 -39.12 -11.52
N ILE A 1246 27.75 -39.06 -10.41
CA ILE A 1246 28.88 -38.13 -10.24
C ILE A 1246 30.01 -38.43 -11.23
N SER A 1247 30.32 -39.71 -11.49
CA SER A 1247 31.37 -40.11 -12.42
C SER A 1247 31.02 -39.78 -13.88
N GLU A 1248 29.75 -39.89 -14.25
CA GLU A 1248 29.24 -39.56 -15.59
C GLU A 1248 29.24 -38.04 -15.84
N LEU A 1249 28.98 -37.24 -14.81
CA LEU A 1249 29.01 -35.77 -14.89
C LEU A 1249 30.43 -35.18 -14.96
N ASN A 1250 31.46 -35.95 -14.59
CA ASN A 1250 32.83 -35.43 -14.50
C ASN A 1250 33.92 -36.46 -14.92
N PRO A 1251 33.99 -36.83 -16.22
CA PRO A 1251 34.83 -37.92 -16.71
C PRO A 1251 36.36 -37.64 -16.64
N LEU A 1252 36.79 -36.43 -16.31
CA LEU A 1252 38.21 -36.00 -16.32
C LEU A 1252 38.90 -36.05 -14.95
N GLN A 1253 38.26 -36.55 -13.88
CA GLN A 1253 38.80 -36.56 -12.52
C GLN A 1253 38.92 -37.95 -11.87
N THR A 1254 38.90 -39.02 -12.64
CA THR A 1254 38.79 -40.39 -12.11
C THR A 1254 40.07 -41.01 -11.53
N ASP A 1255 41.24 -40.37 -11.66
CA ASP A 1255 42.50 -40.95 -11.14
C ASP A 1255 42.92 -40.48 -9.73
N ILE A 1256 42.20 -39.55 -9.09
CA ILE A 1256 42.50 -39.14 -7.71
C ILE A 1256 41.25 -39.23 -6.82
N GLY A 1257 40.95 -40.47 -6.42
CA GLY A 1257 40.32 -40.82 -5.14
C GLY A 1257 38.98 -40.17 -4.81
N VAL A 1258 37.89 -40.71 -5.36
CA VAL A 1258 36.51 -40.42 -4.93
C VAL A 1258 36.31 -40.67 -3.41
N ASP A 1259 37.04 -41.62 -2.83
CA ASP A 1259 37.08 -41.85 -1.37
C ASP A 1259 37.73 -40.71 -0.57
N PHE A 1260 38.64 -39.94 -1.19
CA PHE A 1260 39.28 -38.77 -0.56
C PHE A 1260 38.32 -37.58 -0.49
N TRP A 1261 37.45 -37.42 -1.50
CA TRP A 1261 36.48 -36.33 -1.55
C TRP A 1261 35.34 -36.52 -0.55
N MET A 1262 34.87 -37.75 -0.35
CA MET A 1262 33.83 -38.08 0.64
C MET A 1262 34.35 -38.03 2.08
N LYS A 1263 35.58 -38.51 2.36
CA LYS A 1263 36.16 -38.44 3.72
C LYS A 1263 36.43 -37.02 4.20
N LYS A 1264 36.73 -36.07 3.32
CA LYS A 1264 37.03 -34.68 3.70
C LYS A 1264 35.78 -33.82 3.95
N ARG A 1265 34.60 -34.36 3.65
CA ARG A 1265 33.29 -33.70 3.82
C ARG A 1265 32.47 -34.30 4.97
N TYR A 1266 32.85 -35.50 5.43
CA TYR A 1266 32.28 -36.18 6.60
C TYR A 1266 33.06 -35.90 7.90
N VAL A 1267 34.27 -35.35 7.78
CA VAL A 1267 34.99 -34.62 8.84
C VAL A 1267 34.64 -33.15 8.68
#